data_AF-A0A6Q2XF30-F1
#
_entry.id   AF-A0A6Q2XF30-F1
#
_cell.length_a   1.000
_cell.length_b   1.000
_cell.length_c   1.000
_cell.angle_alpha   90.00
_cell.angle_beta   90.00
_cell.angle_gamma   90.00
#
_symmetry.space_group_name_H-M   'P 1'
#
loop_
_entity.id
_entity.type
_entity.pdbx_description
1 polymer ?
#
loop_
_entity_poly.entity_id
_entity_poly.type
_entity_poly.pdbx_seq_one_letter_code
_entity_poly.pdbx_strand_id
1 'polypeptide(L)'
;FLILFLFYYYDVFICFDVFICVIVFMSYLVTIPAVIPAGLEARFCASLLQPKETLVMTISLIDDEQNSTLLRESSDQEFHRCFQFQAPELQVEKILMFKVEVRGETFVSTEERKVKIKPYSPITFVQTDKPIYNPGQIVHFRVITLDTSFRPVNQLVNIPFFHKQDVNENRIGQWLNTTSSSKILQLSHPLNSEAPKGTYKVVVWIDGKSINHRFKVEQYVLPKFEIKLNLRDEISVGEEEYKVEVCAKYTYGQPVPGIAEVELCRPLDFHISSENDDINYTQPCHKESVEGITKKSGTLSTRTAEKPGHFEMLIECSNHMCHLTMCSPFTGIIRSEEKRITFSYVLGKLSFVDTPKIYEHGSIVEGKIKAVHFNDTPISDMSVYLLGSDWSSLRHLLNLTTDIHGIASFSLNTTGMPNEDIDLIISSTPEFSYGGYRTPYFDTGKHKLSVIRPAAPDSKTSSYLDIQKTDQTLACGQEVSIPVQYVIVGETASSGAVDVIYLALSRGAIVDHGYRKVIMQDSSVTEGEVTFDLAVVPEMAPVVQILVYSMLPSGTIIAHSMNFPTEKCFRNKVSVEFSPSNAVPGEKNTLQLSALPGSLCGLSAVDKSVHIMEPGKRLDAVGTYRTYYLQSHPEYSMIHGFILDRSRLIPTAQIVQMRTFFPETWIWDLVEVGESGSADVSLTVPDTITTWETEAFCLAPGGFGLAPPVELTVFQPFFLEITLPYSIIRGENFDLKATVFNYLSKCIMVAVTPAPSLDYTLTPLNDVQYSSCLCANERKTFSWTMSPSALGVLNVTISAEAVQSHAACDNEIVSVPERGRIDIVTRSLLVKAEGTEETKTYNWLLCPSDLVCEKQSLSMLFSKEGSFACCMFSIGDILGRALKNLDGLLQMPYGCGEQNMALLAPNIYILEYLRNTEQLTSAIRDKATKFLTSGYQRQLNYKHSDGAYSTFGQGSGNTWLTAFVLRSFSKAQSFIYIDPLKIKETTTWLEEKQKENGCFLRLGELFNNRMKGGVSDEVTLTAYITASMLESNMSVSDPVVNSSLSCLRNSTSDLSNTYTTALLAYTFTLAGDMEMRTLLLQHLDKIALQEGGLLHWNQTSSETSASLAVEISSYVLLASLSASPLSTADLGYSSRIVRWLVKQQNSYGGFSSTQDTVVALQALSLYSTKVFSKEGSSTVTVKSPSGGQHVFDVNQNNKLLYQERQLQDVAGKYTVEVKGSACASVQVYGLLYLFSNRYEGKEQNTNMIIVDMKMLSGFSPVPESLLEVRFCNRP
;
A
#
# COMPACT_ATOMS: atom_id res chain seq x y z
N PHE A 1 -18.79 30.54 -11.28
CA PHE A 1 -17.79 30.92 -10.24
C PHE A 1 -17.28 32.35 -10.36
N LEU A 2 -17.51 33.07 -11.47
CA LEU A 2 -17.32 34.53 -11.51
C LEU A 2 -18.57 35.24 -10.94
N ILE A 3 -18.37 36.43 -10.37
CA ILE A 3 -19.43 37.40 -10.08
C ILE A 3 -19.27 38.56 -11.07
N LEU A 4 -20.35 38.90 -11.78
CA LEU A 4 -20.42 40.08 -12.66
C LEU A 4 -21.24 41.18 -11.98
N PHE A 5 -20.75 42.42 -12.05
CA PHE A 5 -21.46 43.65 -11.73
C PHE A 5 -21.87 44.33 -13.04
N LEU A 6 -23.16 44.64 -13.25
CA LEU A 6 -23.69 44.92 -14.59
C LEU A 6 -24.93 45.85 -14.48
N PHE A 7 -24.79 47.14 -14.82
CA PHE A 7 -25.83 48.16 -14.53
C PHE A 7 -26.08 49.16 -15.65
N TYR A 8 -27.33 49.61 -15.70
CA TYR A 8 -27.92 50.55 -16.66
C TYR A 8 -28.48 51.78 -15.93
N TYR A 9 -28.70 52.87 -16.65
CA TYR A 9 -29.43 54.05 -16.16
C TYR A 9 -30.58 54.40 -17.11
N TYR A 10 -31.75 54.74 -16.54
CA TYR A 10 -32.90 55.28 -17.28
C TYR A 10 -33.05 56.76 -16.94
N ASP A 11 -33.07 57.62 -17.96
CA ASP A 11 -33.39 59.03 -17.84
C ASP A 11 -34.65 59.36 -18.64
N VAL A 12 -35.69 59.90 -17.98
CA VAL A 12 -37.03 60.07 -18.57
C VAL A 12 -37.24 61.52 -18.98
N PHE A 13 -36.66 61.90 -20.12
CA PHE A 13 -36.93 63.19 -20.75
C PHE A 13 -38.17 63.12 -21.66
N ILE A 14 -39.26 63.76 -21.23
CA ILE A 14 -40.40 64.05 -22.10
C ILE A 14 -40.00 65.21 -23.03
N CYS A 15 -39.85 64.92 -24.32
CA CYS A 15 -39.72 65.94 -25.36
C CYS A 15 -40.88 65.82 -26.37
N PHE A 16 -41.46 66.95 -26.74
CA PHE A 16 -42.40 67.05 -27.86
C PHE A 16 -41.62 67.20 -29.18
N ASP A 17 -42.24 66.68 -30.25
CA ASP A 17 -41.90 66.84 -31.67
C ASP A 17 -40.52 66.36 -32.19
N VAL A 18 -40.58 65.22 -32.89
CA VAL A 18 -39.83 64.89 -34.12
C VAL A 18 -38.31 65.18 -34.14
N PHE A 19 -37.55 64.42 -33.36
CA PHE A 19 -36.23 63.91 -33.79
C PHE A 19 -35.93 62.56 -33.12
N ILE A 20 -35.20 61.67 -33.79
CA ILE A 20 -34.79 60.38 -33.21
C ILE A 20 -33.68 60.62 -32.19
N CYS A 21 -33.99 60.43 -30.90
CA CYS A 21 -33.01 60.52 -29.83
C CYS A 21 -32.29 59.18 -29.67
N VAL A 22 -31.00 59.12 -30.05
CA VAL A 22 -30.15 57.95 -29.80
C VAL A 22 -29.66 58.02 -28.34
N ILE A 23 -30.34 57.28 -27.47
CA ILE A 23 -29.97 57.18 -26.05
C ILE A 23 -28.74 56.26 -25.94
N VAL A 24 -27.59 56.86 -25.68
CA VAL A 24 -26.31 56.16 -25.45
C VAL A 24 -26.10 55.98 -23.93
N PHE A 25 -25.97 54.74 -23.46
CA PHE A 25 -25.95 54.40 -22.03
C PHE A 25 -24.52 54.31 -21.46
N MET A 26 -24.25 55.02 -20.35
CA MET A 26 -23.02 54.82 -19.58
C MET A 26 -23.11 53.50 -18.80
N SER A 27 -22.07 52.67 -18.90
CA SER A 27 -22.04 51.34 -18.27
C SER A 27 -20.65 50.98 -17.75
N TYR A 28 -20.60 50.12 -16.74
CA TYR A 28 -19.37 49.58 -16.17
C TYR A 28 -19.53 48.10 -15.84
N LEU A 29 -18.43 47.35 -15.92
CA LEU A 29 -18.38 45.93 -15.62
C LEU A 29 -17.20 45.62 -14.71
N VAL A 30 -17.48 45.05 -13.53
CA VAL A 30 -16.45 44.49 -12.64
C VAL A 30 -16.63 42.98 -12.52
N THR A 31 -15.53 42.24 -12.59
CA THR A 31 -15.49 40.77 -12.50
C THR A 31 -14.49 40.30 -11.45
N ILE A 32 -14.94 39.40 -10.56
CA ILE A 32 -14.11 38.83 -9.49
C ILE A 32 -14.46 37.35 -9.24
N PRO A 33 -13.50 36.48 -8.86
CA PRO A 33 -13.81 35.15 -8.35
C PRO A 33 -14.71 35.17 -7.12
N ALA A 34 -15.73 34.30 -7.09
CA ALA A 34 -16.66 34.19 -5.96
C ALA A 34 -16.02 33.56 -4.70
N VAL A 35 -14.92 32.81 -4.88
CA VAL A 35 -14.13 32.19 -3.81
C VAL A 35 -12.67 32.60 -3.99
N ILE A 36 -12.07 33.15 -2.94
CA ILE A 36 -10.73 33.72 -2.96
C ILE A 36 -9.87 33.02 -1.89
N PRO A 37 -8.61 32.64 -2.18
CA PRO A 37 -7.69 32.14 -1.17
C PRO A 37 -7.40 33.18 -0.08
N ALA A 38 -7.31 32.76 1.18
CA ALA A 38 -6.71 33.61 2.21
C ALA A 38 -5.19 33.74 1.98
N GLY A 39 -4.62 34.93 2.20
CA GLY A 39 -3.16 35.15 2.21
C GLY A 39 -2.42 35.03 0.87
N LEU A 40 -3.10 34.96 -0.28
CA LEU A 40 -2.46 34.98 -1.61
C LEU A 40 -2.84 36.26 -2.39
N GLU A 41 -2.07 36.55 -3.45
CA GLU A 41 -2.49 37.51 -4.46
C GLU A 41 -3.73 37.00 -5.21
N ALA A 42 -4.75 37.84 -5.27
CA ALA A 42 -5.97 37.65 -6.03
C ALA A 42 -6.09 38.72 -7.12
N ARG A 43 -6.92 38.44 -8.13
CA ARG A 43 -7.17 39.35 -9.26
C ARG A 43 -8.67 39.58 -9.45
N PHE A 44 -9.01 40.82 -9.77
CA PHE A 44 -10.31 41.23 -10.32
C PHE A 44 -10.06 42.10 -11.55
N CYS A 45 -11.07 42.25 -12.41
CA CYS A 45 -10.99 43.09 -13.59
C CYS A 45 -12.12 44.11 -13.61
N ALA A 46 -11.81 45.33 -14.01
CA ALA A 46 -12.75 46.44 -14.10
C ALA A 46 -12.75 47.01 -15.52
N SER A 47 -13.94 47.39 -15.98
CA SER A 47 -14.20 47.92 -17.31
C SER A 47 -15.11 49.13 -17.19
N LEU A 48 -14.81 50.19 -17.92
CA LEU A 48 -15.64 51.39 -18.03
C LEU A 48 -15.91 51.68 -19.50
N LEU A 49 -17.18 51.83 -19.88
CA LEU A 49 -17.61 52.07 -21.25
C LEU A 49 -18.36 53.40 -21.38
N GLN A 50 -18.14 54.07 -22.51
CA GLN A 50 -18.81 55.29 -22.96
C GLN A 50 -18.95 56.39 -21.88
N PRO A 51 -17.91 56.73 -21.08
CA PRO A 51 -18.00 57.80 -20.08
C PRO A 51 -18.23 59.16 -20.76
N LYS A 52 -19.25 59.89 -20.30
CA LYS A 52 -19.56 61.27 -20.77
C LYS A 52 -19.02 62.36 -19.84
N GLU A 53 -18.59 61.97 -18.65
CA GLU A 53 -17.99 62.81 -17.61
C GLU A 53 -16.83 62.05 -16.96
N THR A 54 -15.93 62.73 -16.25
CA THR A 54 -14.84 62.08 -15.52
C THR A 54 -15.41 61.30 -14.33
N LEU A 55 -15.33 59.98 -14.39
CA LEU A 55 -15.83 59.08 -13.34
C LEU A 55 -14.70 58.61 -12.43
N VAL A 56 -14.98 58.54 -11.13
CA VAL A 56 -14.14 57.92 -10.11
C VAL A 56 -14.75 56.58 -9.71
N MET A 57 -14.08 55.48 -10.07
CA MET A 57 -14.43 54.13 -9.63
C MET A 57 -13.62 53.78 -8.37
N THR A 58 -14.32 53.46 -7.29
CA THR A 58 -13.76 53.04 -6.00
C THR A 58 -14.24 51.63 -5.70
N ILE A 59 -13.32 50.70 -5.45
CA ILE A 59 -13.62 49.29 -5.14
C ILE A 59 -13.07 48.99 -3.75
N SER A 60 -13.89 48.39 -2.90
CA SER A 60 -13.55 48.09 -1.50
C SER A 60 -13.98 46.68 -1.09
N LEU A 61 -13.20 46.07 -0.22
CA LEU A 61 -13.52 44.82 0.46
C LEU A 61 -13.83 45.15 1.92
N ILE A 62 -15.09 44.97 2.30
CA ILE A 62 -15.64 45.31 3.61
C ILE A 62 -15.75 44.04 4.45
N ASP A 63 -15.19 44.12 5.65
CA ASP A 63 -15.39 43.22 6.77
C ASP A 63 -16.21 43.92 7.88
N ASP A 64 -16.82 43.16 8.79
CA ASP A 64 -17.65 43.66 9.89
C ASP A 64 -16.89 44.61 10.84
N GLU A 65 -15.56 44.51 10.88
CA GLU A 65 -14.67 45.32 11.73
C GLU A 65 -13.82 46.34 10.94
N GLN A 66 -13.64 46.17 9.62
CA GLN A 66 -12.67 46.96 8.85
C GLN A 66 -13.05 47.09 7.36
N ASN A 67 -12.95 48.30 6.81
CA ASN A 67 -13.12 48.56 5.38
C ASN A 67 -11.75 48.74 4.71
N SER A 68 -11.48 47.98 3.64
CA SER A 68 -10.23 48.05 2.88
C SER A 68 -10.49 48.44 1.42
N THR A 69 -10.01 49.62 1.00
CA THR A 69 -10.12 50.06 -0.40
C THR A 69 -9.06 49.38 -1.25
N LEU A 70 -9.50 48.62 -2.27
CA LEU A 70 -8.64 47.86 -3.19
C LEU A 70 -8.24 48.65 -4.43
N LEU A 71 -9.12 49.54 -4.92
CA LEU A 71 -8.85 50.42 -6.06
C LEU A 71 -9.56 51.75 -5.88
N ARG A 72 -8.93 52.81 -6.37
CA ARG A 72 -9.57 54.10 -6.65
C ARG A 72 -8.96 54.70 -7.91
N GLU A 73 -9.68 54.62 -9.01
CA GLU A 73 -9.24 55.05 -10.34
C GLU A 73 -10.18 56.13 -10.89
N SER A 74 -9.64 57.10 -11.63
CA SER A 74 -10.41 58.18 -12.25
C SER A 74 -10.15 58.21 -13.74
N SER A 75 -11.21 58.13 -14.57
CA SER A 75 -11.10 58.14 -16.03
C SER A 75 -12.23 58.93 -16.68
N ASP A 76 -11.87 59.65 -17.75
CA ASP A 76 -12.76 60.26 -18.75
C ASP A 76 -12.78 59.47 -20.07
N GLN A 77 -12.07 58.33 -20.13
CA GLN A 77 -11.96 57.45 -21.30
C GLN A 77 -12.33 56.01 -20.96
N GLU A 78 -12.71 55.25 -22.00
CA GLU A 78 -12.99 53.81 -21.90
C GLU A 78 -11.74 53.02 -21.50
N PHE A 79 -11.89 52.00 -20.65
CA PHE A 79 -10.81 51.09 -20.31
C PHE A 79 -11.32 49.69 -19.94
N HIS A 80 -10.43 48.71 -20.08
CA HIS A 80 -10.55 47.39 -19.47
C HIS A 80 -9.19 47.02 -18.84
N ARG A 81 -9.15 46.77 -17.53
CA ARG A 81 -7.91 46.54 -16.76
C ARG A 81 -8.14 45.51 -15.65
N CYS A 82 -7.17 44.62 -15.43
CA CYS A 82 -7.15 43.73 -14.26
C CYS A 82 -6.15 44.21 -13.20
N PHE A 83 -6.53 44.10 -11.94
CA PHE A 83 -5.78 44.58 -10.78
C PHE A 83 -5.46 43.42 -9.84
N GLN A 84 -4.29 43.49 -9.21
CA GLN A 84 -3.80 42.52 -8.23
C GLN A 84 -3.96 43.08 -6.82
N PHE A 85 -4.39 42.26 -5.87
CA PHE A 85 -4.47 42.63 -4.46
C PHE A 85 -4.15 41.43 -3.56
N GLN A 86 -3.55 41.68 -2.40
CA GLN A 86 -3.30 40.64 -1.40
C GLN A 86 -4.58 40.35 -0.63
N ALA A 87 -5.06 39.12 -0.65
CA ALA A 87 -6.21 38.69 0.14
C ALA A 87 -5.84 38.59 1.64
N PRO A 88 -6.73 38.99 2.57
CA PRO A 88 -6.45 38.92 4.01
C PRO A 88 -6.17 37.49 4.47
N GLU A 89 -5.30 37.36 5.47
CA GLU A 89 -4.92 36.09 6.08
C GLU A 89 -5.95 35.72 7.16
N LEU A 90 -6.54 34.51 7.05
CA LEU A 90 -7.64 34.06 7.90
C LEU A 90 -7.45 32.58 8.25
N GLN A 91 -7.68 32.22 9.51
CA GLN A 91 -7.59 30.83 10.01
C GLN A 91 -8.88 30.01 9.79
N VAL A 92 -10.00 30.68 9.49
CA VAL A 92 -11.33 30.10 9.28
C VAL A 92 -11.93 30.73 8.03
N GLU A 93 -12.83 30.03 7.32
CA GLU A 93 -13.52 30.65 6.18
C GLU A 93 -14.43 31.80 6.63
N LYS A 94 -14.40 32.92 5.89
CA LYS A 94 -15.20 34.12 6.16
C LYS A 94 -15.85 34.59 4.86
N ILE A 95 -16.98 35.28 4.95
CA ILE A 95 -17.65 35.91 3.81
C ILE A 95 -17.51 37.42 3.98
N LEU A 96 -16.99 38.09 2.96
CA LEU A 96 -16.78 39.54 2.93
C LEU A 96 -17.65 40.19 1.86
N MET A 97 -17.92 41.49 2.02
CA MET A 97 -18.70 42.27 1.07
C MET A 97 -17.76 43.02 0.11
N PHE A 98 -17.74 42.60 -1.15
CA PHE A 98 -17.03 43.31 -2.22
C PHE A 98 -17.95 44.39 -2.79
N LYS A 99 -17.53 45.64 -2.65
CA LYS A 99 -18.29 46.86 -2.99
C LYS A 99 -17.63 47.59 -4.16
N VAL A 100 -18.45 48.03 -5.10
CA VAL A 100 -18.08 48.91 -6.22
C VAL A 100 -18.90 50.19 -6.11
N GLU A 101 -18.24 51.34 -6.12
CA GLU A 101 -18.87 52.67 -6.13
C GLU A 101 -18.29 53.47 -7.31
N VAL A 102 -19.14 53.98 -8.19
CA VAL A 102 -18.76 54.78 -9.37
C VAL A 102 -19.44 56.13 -9.29
N ARG A 103 -18.66 57.21 -9.37
CA ARG A 103 -19.14 58.57 -9.09
C ARG A 103 -18.50 59.64 -9.97
N GLY A 104 -19.31 60.48 -10.59
CA GLY A 104 -18.92 61.72 -11.27
C GLY A 104 -19.72 62.93 -10.77
N GLU A 105 -20.04 63.87 -11.66
CA GLU A 105 -20.85 65.06 -11.34
C GLU A 105 -22.36 64.77 -11.44
N THR A 106 -22.78 63.96 -12.42
CA THR A 106 -24.18 63.58 -12.66
C THR A 106 -24.48 62.11 -12.36
N PHE A 107 -23.48 61.22 -12.50
CA PHE A 107 -23.65 59.78 -12.30
C PHE A 107 -23.18 59.33 -10.91
N VAL A 108 -24.01 58.58 -10.20
CA VAL A 108 -23.63 57.86 -8.97
C VAL A 108 -24.25 56.46 -9.00
N SER A 109 -23.42 55.44 -8.81
CA SER A 109 -23.85 54.04 -8.71
C SER A 109 -23.05 53.33 -7.62
N THR A 110 -23.70 52.44 -6.87
CA THR A 110 -23.09 51.71 -5.74
C THR A 110 -23.67 50.31 -5.65
N GLU A 111 -22.81 49.30 -5.67
CA GLU A 111 -23.21 47.89 -5.75
C GLU A 111 -22.35 46.99 -4.86
N GLU A 112 -22.95 45.93 -4.32
CA GLU A 112 -22.30 45.05 -3.32
C GLU A 112 -22.60 43.57 -3.60
N ARG A 113 -21.58 42.70 -3.50
CA ARG A 113 -21.71 41.24 -3.63
C ARG A 113 -20.86 40.51 -2.60
N LYS A 114 -21.31 39.32 -2.21
CA LYS A 114 -20.61 38.47 -1.23
C LYS A 114 -19.53 37.64 -1.90
N VAL A 115 -18.30 37.75 -1.42
CA VAL A 115 -17.16 36.87 -1.79
C VAL A 115 -16.75 36.03 -0.59
N LYS A 116 -16.47 34.74 -0.80
CA LYS A 116 -15.97 33.85 0.27
C LYS A 116 -14.44 33.85 0.25
N ILE A 117 -13.82 34.15 1.39
CA ILE A 117 -12.37 33.93 1.59
C ILE A 117 -12.18 32.64 2.37
N LYS A 118 -11.32 31.75 1.85
CA LYS A 118 -11.12 30.38 2.35
C LYS A 118 -9.64 30.12 2.64
N PRO A 119 -9.27 29.65 3.84
CA PRO A 119 -7.91 29.17 4.11
C PRO A 119 -7.59 27.97 3.21
N TYR A 120 -6.39 27.95 2.62
CA TYR A 120 -5.88 26.75 1.96
C TYR A 120 -5.33 25.76 2.99
N SER A 121 -5.38 24.48 2.65
CA SER A 121 -4.56 23.45 3.28
C SER A 121 -3.50 22.99 2.28
N PRO A 122 -2.26 22.73 2.70
CA PRO A 122 -1.21 22.30 1.79
C PRO A 122 -1.47 20.89 1.25
N ILE A 123 -1.10 20.69 0.00
CA ILE A 123 -1.15 19.40 -0.70
C ILE A 123 -0.10 18.49 -0.07
N THR A 124 -0.48 17.29 0.37
CA THR A 124 0.48 16.30 0.87
C THR A 124 0.29 14.95 0.20
N PHE A 125 1.40 14.30 -0.12
CA PHE A 125 1.46 12.94 -0.65
C PHE A 125 2.67 12.18 -0.08
N VAL A 126 2.67 10.86 -0.29
CA VAL A 126 3.70 9.93 0.19
C VAL A 126 4.17 9.06 -0.97
N GLN A 127 5.49 8.91 -1.14
CA GLN A 127 6.11 7.94 -2.05
C GLN A 127 6.69 6.80 -1.23
N THR A 128 6.62 5.56 -1.71
CA THR A 128 7.37 4.39 -1.17
C THR A 128 8.36 3.90 -2.21
N ASP A 129 9.45 3.25 -1.80
CA ASP A 129 10.48 2.77 -2.75
C ASP A 129 9.96 1.71 -3.72
N LYS A 130 8.91 0.97 -3.30
CA LYS A 130 8.15 0.06 -4.16
C LYS A 130 6.71 -0.11 -3.66
N PRO A 131 5.81 -0.66 -4.48
CA PRO A 131 4.43 -0.98 -4.08
C PRO A 131 4.28 -2.30 -3.31
N ILE A 132 5.24 -3.23 -3.41
CA ILE A 132 5.15 -4.59 -2.84
C ILE A 132 6.45 -5.03 -2.17
N TYR A 133 6.35 -5.70 -1.02
CA TYR A 133 7.48 -6.10 -0.17
C TYR A 133 7.38 -7.57 0.25
N ASN A 134 8.53 -8.26 0.28
CA ASN A 134 8.63 -9.54 0.97
C ASN A 134 8.69 -9.33 2.50
N PRO A 135 8.11 -10.24 3.33
CA PRO A 135 8.34 -10.25 4.77
C PRO A 135 9.84 -10.22 5.10
N GLY A 136 10.22 -9.39 6.08
CA GLY A 136 11.62 -9.15 6.48
C GLY A 136 12.33 -8.02 5.73
N GLN A 137 11.74 -7.48 4.65
CA GLN A 137 12.30 -6.32 3.94
C GLN A 137 12.02 -4.99 4.69
N ILE A 138 12.79 -3.96 4.35
CA ILE A 138 12.58 -2.60 4.86
C ILE A 138 11.72 -1.82 3.86
N VAL A 139 10.66 -1.16 4.36
CA VAL A 139 9.86 -0.19 3.61
C VAL A 139 10.54 1.17 3.73
N HIS A 140 10.99 1.75 2.62
CA HIS A 140 11.47 3.13 2.60
C HIS A 140 10.40 4.05 2.02
N PHE A 141 10.24 5.25 2.61
CA PHE A 141 9.20 6.19 2.19
C PHE A 141 9.62 7.64 2.35
N ARG A 142 8.97 8.51 1.57
CA ARG A 142 9.13 9.97 1.56
C ARG A 142 7.78 10.65 1.75
N VAL A 143 7.74 11.72 2.53
CA VAL A 143 6.58 12.59 2.70
C VAL A 143 6.90 13.97 2.13
N ILE A 144 6.01 14.51 1.31
CA ILE A 144 6.16 15.78 0.58
C ILE A 144 4.91 16.63 0.82
N THR A 145 5.11 17.91 1.17
CA THR A 145 4.05 18.88 1.50
C THR A 145 4.27 20.19 0.72
N LEU A 146 3.26 20.63 -0.03
CA LEU A 146 3.32 21.72 -1.01
C LEU A 146 2.14 22.71 -0.85
N ASP A 147 2.30 23.95 -1.31
CA ASP A 147 1.18 24.88 -1.49
C ASP A 147 0.42 24.64 -2.80
N THR A 148 -0.63 25.43 -3.06
CA THR A 148 -1.46 25.32 -4.27
C THR A 148 -0.80 25.88 -5.55
N SER A 149 0.37 26.52 -5.40
CA SER A 149 1.31 26.86 -6.47
C SER A 149 2.44 25.80 -6.61
N PHE A 150 2.29 24.66 -5.93
CA PHE A 150 3.26 23.56 -5.84
C PHE A 150 4.64 23.94 -5.24
N ARG A 151 4.75 24.98 -4.42
CA ARG A 151 5.99 25.33 -3.69
C ARG A 151 6.11 24.53 -2.39
N PRO A 152 7.31 24.14 -1.93
CA PRO A 152 7.48 23.41 -0.67
C PRO A 152 7.07 24.25 0.55
N VAL A 153 6.42 23.61 1.54
CA VAL A 153 5.92 24.26 2.75
C VAL A 153 6.52 23.63 4.01
N ASN A 154 7.03 24.47 4.91
CA ASN A 154 7.54 24.04 6.21
C ASN A 154 6.39 23.86 7.20
N GLN A 155 6.07 22.61 7.56
CA GLN A 155 5.11 22.30 8.62
C GLN A 155 5.61 21.20 9.57
N LEU A 156 5.03 21.19 10.78
CA LEU A 156 5.16 20.11 11.75
C LEU A 156 4.32 18.91 11.28
N VAL A 157 4.96 17.96 10.59
CA VAL A 157 4.29 16.74 10.12
C VAL A 157 4.01 15.84 11.32
N ASN A 158 2.78 15.94 11.84
CA ASN A 158 2.32 15.11 12.94
C ASN A 158 1.94 13.72 12.42
N ILE A 159 2.96 12.86 12.38
CA ILE A 159 2.85 11.41 12.40
C ILE A 159 2.50 10.75 11.05
N PRO A 160 3.46 10.08 10.40
CA PRO A 160 3.17 8.87 9.63
C PRO A 160 2.78 7.72 10.59
N PHE A 161 1.51 7.32 10.55
CA PHE A 161 1.01 6.06 11.12
C PHE A 161 1.18 4.97 10.06
N PHE A 162 1.80 3.85 10.40
CA PHE A 162 1.62 2.63 9.60
C PHE A 162 0.42 1.86 10.16
N HIS A 163 -0.51 1.45 9.31
CA HIS A 163 -1.55 0.48 9.65
C HIS A 163 -1.51 -0.71 8.68
N LYS A 164 -2.01 -1.86 9.10
CA LYS A 164 -2.53 -2.87 8.16
C LYS A 164 -3.99 -2.54 7.83
N GLN A 165 -4.42 -2.79 6.60
CA GLN A 165 -5.84 -2.70 6.24
C GLN A 165 -6.51 -4.06 6.52
N ASP A 166 -6.79 -4.30 7.79
CA ASP A 166 -7.68 -5.36 8.27
C ASP A 166 -8.88 -4.77 9.02
N VAL A 167 -9.81 -5.63 9.47
CA VAL A 167 -11.10 -5.23 10.08
C VAL A 167 -10.94 -4.35 11.32
N ASN A 168 -9.76 -4.34 11.95
CA ASN A 168 -9.47 -3.63 13.19
C ASN A 168 -8.50 -2.44 13.00
N GLU A 169 -8.10 -2.14 11.76
CA GLU A 169 -7.14 -1.08 11.38
C GLU A 169 -5.85 -1.03 12.24
N ASN A 170 -5.23 -2.19 12.50
CA ASN A 170 -4.11 -2.26 13.44
C ASN A 170 -2.92 -1.38 13.01
N ARG A 171 -2.56 -0.42 13.88
CA ARG A 171 -1.32 0.36 13.79
C ARG A 171 -0.10 -0.55 14.02
N ILE A 172 1.02 -0.30 13.35
CA ILE A 172 2.29 -1.05 13.50
C ILE A 172 3.54 -0.17 13.65
N GLY A 173 3.41 1.14 13.40
CA GLY A 173 4.53 2.09 13.46
C GLY A 173 4.06 3.54 13.65
N GLN A 174 4.88 4.34 14.31
CA GLN A 174 4.60 5.73 14.66
C GLN A 174 5.89 6.54 14.82
N TRP A 175 5.88 7.76 14.28
CA TRP A 175 6.86 8.82 14.53
C TRP A 175 6.11 10.02 15.11
N LEU A 176 6.74 10.81 16.00
CA LEU A 176 6.11 11.98 16.64
C LEU A 176 6.90 13.25 16.31
N ASN A 177 6.19 14.37 16.20
CA ASN A 177 6.73 15.74 16.09
C ASN A 177 7.91 15.86 15.10
N THR A 178 7.83 15.18 13.94
CA THR A 178 8.94 15.10 13.00
C THR A 178 8.82 16.19 11.94
N THR A 179 9.73 17.16 11.95
CA THR A 179 9.83 18.20 10.92
C THR A 179 10.63 17.70 9.72
N SER A 180 10.28 18.17 8.52
CA SER A 180 11.20 18.12 7.38
C SER A 180 12.29 19.18 7.54
N SER A 181 13.48 18.94 6.99
CA SER A 181 14.54 19.95 6.84
C SER A 181 14.25 20.88 5.66
N SER A 182 13.04 21.47 5.65
CA SER A 182 12.49 22.42 4.65
C SER A 182 12.23 21.92 3.22
N LYS A 183 12.51 20.66 2.89
CA LYS A 183 12.28 20.11 1.55
C LYS A 183 11.58 18.74 1.57
N ILE A 184 12.30 17.63 1.81
CA ILE A 184 11.75 16.25 1.76
C ILE A 184 11.95 15.57 3.12
N LEU A 185 10.93 14.86 3.63
CA LEU A 185 11.06 13.99 4.81
C LEU A 185 11.21 12.52 4.36
N GLN A 186 12.39 11.94 4.49
CA GLN A 186 12.68 10.53 4.17
C GLN A 186 12.79 9.68 5.45
N LEU A 187 12.10 8.54 5.47
CA LEU A 187 11.98 7.63 6.62
C LEU A 187 11.97 6.15 6.16
N SER A 188 12.08 5.21 7.11
CA SER A 188 12.08 3.77 6.82
C SER A 188 11.53 2.92 7.96
N HIS A 189 10.91 1.78 7.65
CA HIS A 189 10.31 0.83 8.60
C HIS A 189 10.68 -0.62 8.25
N PRO A 190 11.39 -1.37 9.11
CA PRO A 190 11.68 -2.78 8.88
C PRO A 190 10.43 -3.64 9.13
N LEU A 191 10.00 -4.41 8.13
CA LEU A 191 8.96 -5.42 8.30
C LEU A 191 9.51 -6.64 9.02
N ASN A 192 8.65 -7.32 9.79
CA ASN A 192 8.96 -8.62 10.35
C ASN A 192 9.14 -9.67 9.23
N SER A 193 10.07 -10.63 9.40
CA SER A 193 10.16 -11.85 8.59
C SER A 193 8.85 -12.67 8.59
N GLU A 194 8.02 -12.48 9.62
CA GLU A 194 6.65 -13.02 9.74
C GLU A 194 5.60 -11.90 9.75
N ALA A 195 5.80 -10.87 8.92
CA ALA A 195 4.78 -9.87 8.63
C ALA A 195 3.55 -10.55 7.96
N PRO A 196 2.33 -10.35 8.48
CA PRO A 196 1.12 -10.90 7.86
C PRO A 196 0.96 -10.45 6.40
N LYS A 197 0.62 -11.38 5.50
CA LYS A 197 0.35 -11.03 4.10
C LYS A 197 -0.88 -10.12 3.99
N GLY A 198 -0.88 -9.20 3.01
CA GLY A 198 -2.00 -8.32 2.69
C GLY A 198 -1.62 -6.86 2.46
N THR A 199 -2.62 -5.98 2.46
CA THR A 199 -2.48 -4.54 2.19
C THR A 199 -2.20 -3.74 3.46
N TYR A 200 -1.28 -2.79 3.35
CA TYR A 200 -0.85 -1.86 4.40
C TYR A 200 -1.07 -0.41 3.94
N LYS A 201 -1.25 0.50 4.90
CA LYS A 201 -1.39 1.94 4.64
C LYS A 201 -0.44 2.78 5.49
N VAL A 202 0.29 3.70 4.85
CA VAL A 202 0.97 4.82 5.52
C VAL A 202 -0.03 5.98 5.56
N VAL A 203 -0.27 6.53 6.75
CA VAL A 203 -1.27 7.57 6.97
C VAL A 203 -0.61 8.75 7.67
N VAL A 204 -0.47 9.87 6.97
CA VAL A 204 0.16 11.10 7.49
C VAL A 204 -0.92 12.06 7.98
N TRP A 205 -0.75 12.67 9.16
CA TRP A 205 -1.66 13.72 9.63
C TRP A 205 -0.99 15.11 9.65
N ILE A 206 -1.71 16.10 9.14
CA ILE A 206 -1.31 17.51 9.06
C ILE A 206 -2.58 18.36 9.29
N ASP A 207 -2.52 19.31 10.23
CA ASP A 207 -3.61 20.24 10.57
C ASP A 207 -4.99 19.58 10.72
N GLY A 208 -5.02 18.41 11.37
CA GLY A 208 -6.25 17.62 11.61
C GLY A 208 -6.76 16.81 10.42
N LYS A 209 -6.13 16.90 9.24
CA LYS A 209 -6.44 16.10 8.05
C LYS A 209 -5.52 14.88 7.95
N SER A 210 -6.00 13.80 7.34
CA SER A 210 -5.23 12.57 7.08
C SER A 210 -5.03 12.32 5.59
N ILE A 211 -3.84 11.88 5.21
CA ILE A 211 -3.43 11.50 3.85
C ILE A 211 -3.02 10.04 3.87
N ASN A 212 -3.65 9.20 3.03
CA ASN A 212 -3.46 7.75 3.01
C ASN A 212 -2.72 7.30 1.73
N HIS A 213 -1.59 6.60 1.87
CA HIS A 213 -0.89 5.86 0.81
C HIS A 213 -0.90 4.37 1.11
N ARG A 214 -0.90 3.49 0.09
CA ARG A 214 -1.06 2.03 0.27
C ARG A 214 0.05 1.23 -0.43
N PHE A 215 0.52 0.18 0.23
CA PHE A 215 1.47 -0.81 -0.28
C PHE A 215 1.05 -2.23 0.16
N LYS A 216 1.71 -3.26 -0.37
CA LYS A 216 1.34 -4.67 -0.17
C LYS A 216 2.51 -5.48 0.39
N VAL A 217 2.22 -6.51 1.18
CA VAL A 217 3.23 -7.45 1.70
C VAL A 217 2.82 -8.88 1.36
N GLU A 218 3.65 -9.58 0.59
CA GLU A 218 3.41 -10.96 0.12
C GLU A 218 4.76 -11.69 -0.02
N GLN A 219 4.75 -13.03 -0.01
CA GLN A 219 5.93 -13.81 -0.35
C GLN A 219 5.95 -14.02 -1.88
N TYR A 220 6.93 -13.43 -2.57
CA TYR A 220 7.01 -13.46 -4.04
C TYR A 220 8.44 -13.67 -4.55
N VAL A 221 8.54 -14.14 -5.80
CA VAL A 221 9.76 -14.12 -6.62
C VAL A 221 9.51 -13.23 -7.84
N LEU A 222 10.48 -12.39 -8.19
CA LEU A 222 10.34 -11.40 -9.25
C LEU A 222 10.07 -12.04 -10.63
N PRO A 223 9.06 -11.56 -11.41
CA PRO A 223 8.80 -12.03 -12.77
C PRO A 223 9.96 -11.72 -13.71
N LYS A 224 10.19 -12.58 -14.70
CA LYS A 224 11.25 -12.42 -15.72
C LYS A 224 10.75 -11.83 -17.04
N PHE A 225 9.45 -11.70 -17.20
CA PHE A 225 8.82 -11.16 -18.41
C PHE A 225 7.55 -10.38 -18.07
N GLU A 226 7.29 -9.36 -18.88
CA GLU A 226 5.97 -8.71 -19.00
C GLU A 226 5.13 -9.45 -20.05
N ILE A 227 3.83 -9.52 -19.78
CA ILE A 227 2.78 -9.76 -20.78
C ILE A 227 2.04 -8.42 -20.93
N LYS A 228 1.54 -8.13 -22.14
CA LYS A 228 0.68 -6.98 -22.44
C LYS A 228 -0.47 -7.37 -23.35
N LEU A 229 -1.70 -7.12 -22.89
CA LEU A 229 -2.94 -7.18 -23.66
C LEU A 229 -3.19 -5.87 -24.42
N ASN A 230 -2.96 -5.87 -25.73
CA ASN A 230 -3.33 -4.77 -26.61
C ASN A 230 -4.73 -4.99 -27.19
N LEU A 231 -5.71 -4.25 -26.65
CA LEU A 231 -7.13 -4.32 -26.97
C LEU A 231 -7.77 -2.94 -26.67
N ARG A 232 -8.87 -2.59 -27.35
CA ARG A 232 -9.65 -1.35 -27.07
C ARG A 232 -10.26 -1.40 -25.65
N ASP A 233 -10.49 -0.22 -25.06
CA ASP A 233 -11.15 -0.09 -23.74
C ASP A 233 -12.69 -0.19 -23.84
N GLU A 234 -13.25 0.22 -24.99
CA GLU A 234 -14.68 0.13 -25.32
C GLU A 234 -14.86 -0.60 -26.67
N ILE A 235 -15.89 -1.44 -26.77
CA ILE A 235 -16.27 -2.22 -27.96
C ILE A 235 -17.79 -2.11 -28.17
N SER A 236 -18.26 -1.97 -29.41
CA SER A 236 -19.70 -1.93 -29.70
C SER A 236 -20.31 -3.33 -29.82
N VAL A 237 -21.56 -3.49 -29.35
CA VAL A 237 -22.39 -4.69 -29.58
C VAL A 237 -22.63 -4.95 -31.08
N GLY A 238 -22.37 -3.97 -31.95
CA GLY A 238 -22.44 -4.11 -33.41
C GLY A 238 -21.19 -4.69 -34.10
N GLU A 239 -20.05 -4.87 -33.41
CA GLU A 239 -18.83 -5.46 -34.01
C GLU A 239 -18.84 -7.01 -33.85
N GLU A 240 -18.88 -7.76 -34.97
CA GLU A 240 -18.98 -9.25 -34.95
C GLU A 240 -17.66 -9.95 -34.54
N GLU A 241 -16.53 -9.35 -34.88
CA GLU A 241 -15.17 -9.81 -34.56
C GLU A 241 -14.34 -8.63 -34.06
N TYR A 242 -13.56 -8.83 -32.99
CA TYR A 242 -12.60 -7.85 -32.48
C TYR A 242 -11.22 -8.49 -32.30
N LYS A 243 -10.19 -7.68 -32.57
CA LYS A 243 -8.79 -8.12 -32.62
C LYS A 243 -8.13 -7.97 -31.25
N VAL A 244 -7.71 -9.08 -30.65
CA VAL A 244 -6.88 -9.10 -29.45
C VAL A 244 -5.43 -9.30 -29.87
N GLU A 245 -4.51 -8.43 -29.45
CA GLU A 245 -3.08 -8.60 -29.71
C GLU A 245 -2.31 -8.85 -28.40
N VAL A 246 -1.64 -10.00 -28.33
CA VAL A 246 -0.89 -10.45 -27.16
C VAL A 246 0.60 -10.24 -27.41
N CYS A 247 1.25 -9.47 -26.53
CA CYS A 247 2.70 -9.22 -26.57
C CYS A 247 3.36 -9.76 -25.30
N ALA A 248 4.41 -10.58 -25.44
CA ALA A 248 5.20 -11.07 -24.30
C ALA A 248 6.70 -10.78 -24.50
N LYS A 249 7.32 -10.14 -23.50
CA LYS A 249 8.73 -9.71 -23.53
C LYS A 249 9.41 -9.96 -22.20
N TYR A 250 10.65 -10.44 -22.23
CA TYR A 250 11.53 -10.42 -21.06
C TYR A 250 11.72 -8.99 -20.55
N THR A 251 12.08 -8.83 -19.27
CA THR A 251 12.26 -7.47 -18.69
C THR A 251 13.34 -6.67 -19.41
N TYR A 252 14.35 -7.33 -19.98
CA TYR A 252 15.37 -6.78 -20.88
C TYR A 252 14.94 -6.66 -22.37
N GLY A 253 13.63 -6.69 -22.66
CA GLY A 253 13.02 -6.30 -23.94
C GLY A 253 12.92 -7.36 -25.05
N GLN A 254 13.62 -8.49 -24.94
CA GLN A 254 13.56 -9.58 -25.95
C GLN A 254 12.21 -10.34 -25.91
N PRO A 255 11.70 -10.88 -27.03
CA PRO A 255 10.42 -11.58 -27.04
C PRO A 255 10.47 -12.92 -26.29
N VAL A 256 9.33 -13.37 -25.74
CA VAL A 256 9.19 -14.66 -25.04
C VAL A 256 8.46 -15.68 -25.92
N PRO A 257 9.12 -16.75 -26.40
CA PRO A 257 8.46 -17.91 -26.98
C PRO A 257 7.80 -18.76 -25.90
N GLY A 258 6.48 -18.95 -26.01
CA GLY A 258 5.62 -19.75 -25.14
C GLY A 258 4.25 -20.03 -25.76
N ILE A 259 3.33 -20.54 -24.95
CA ILE A 259 1.92 -20.79 -25.31
C ILE A 259 1.05 -19.87 -24.46
N ALA A 260 0.07 -19.22 -25.10
CA ALA A 260 -0.92 -18.38 -24.42
C ALA A 260 -2.33 -19.00 -24.51
N GLU A 261 -3.12 -18.82 -23.47
CA GLU A 261 -4.55 -19.13 -23.39
C GLU A 261 -5.29 -17.83 -23.08
N VAL A 262 -6.19 -17.42 -23.97
CA VAL A 262 -7.06 -16.25 -23.79
C VAL A 262 -8.41 -16.74 -23.31
N GLU A 263 -8.86 -16.23 -22.17
CA GLU A 263 -10.19 -16.46 -21.63
C GLU A 263 -10.96 -15.14 -21.59
N LEU A 264 -12.12 -15.09 -22.23
CA LEU A 264 -13.02 -13.95 -22.20
C LEU A 264 -14.32 -14.32 -21.51
N CYS A 265 -14.58 -13.68 -20.37
CA CYS A 265 -15.77 -13.91 -19.56
C CYS A 265 -16.69 -12.68 -19.50
N ARG A 266 -18.00 -12.91 -19.44
CA ARG A 266 -19.00 -11.86 -19.13
C ARG A 266 -19.41 -11.97 -17.65
N PRO A 267 -18.90 -11.12 -16.73
CA PRO A 267 -19.29 -11.13 -15.33
C PRO A 267 -20.78 -10.84 -15.12
N LEU A 268 -21.35 -11.53 -14.13
CA LEU A 268 -22.74 -11.39 -13.68
C LEU A 268 -22.79 -10.35 -12.54
N ASP A 269 -23.47 -9.22 -12.74
CA ASP A 269 -23.76 -8.27 -11.67
C ASP A 269 -25.01 -8.76 -10.90
N PHE A 270 -24.81 -9.28 -9.68
CA PHE A 270 -25.88 -9.81 -8.83
C PHE A 270 -26.63 -8.71 -8.06
N HIS A 271 -27.61 -8.07 -8.72
CA HIS A 271 -28.56 -7.14 -8.09
C HIS A 271 -29.98 -7.72 -7.95
N ILE A 272 -30.09 -8.94 -7.43
CA ILE A 272 -31.37 -9.55 -7.03
C ILE A 272 -31.33 -9.97 -5.56
N SER A 273 -32.08 -9.26 -4.71
CA SER A 273 -32.41 -9.71 -3.35
C SER A 273 -33.66 -10.59 -3.41
N SER A 274 -33.49 -11.89 -3.63
CA SER A 274 -34.53 -12.92 -3.53
C SER A 274 -34.08 -13.97 -2.51
N GLU A 275 -34.88 -14.24 -1.49
CA GLU A 275 -34.56 -15.20 -0.42
C GLU A 275 -34.86 -16.67 -0.80
N ASN A 276 -35.23 -16.96 -2.06
CA ASN A 276 -35.62 -18.30 -2.52
C ASN A 276 -34.84 -18.80 -3.75
N ASP A 277 -34.61 -20.12 -3.71
CA ASP A 277 -34.23 -21.10 -4.75
C ASP A 277 -32.77 -21.20 -5.25
N ASP A 278 -32.25 -22.43 -5.18
CA ASP A 278 -30.88 -22.87 -5.49
C ASP A 278 -30.56 -22.90 -7.00
N ILE A 279 -30.45 -21.74 -7.65
CA ILE A 279 -30.00 -21.65 -9.05
C ILE A 279 -28.56 -21.11 -9.13
N ASN A 280 -27.62 -22.03 -9.31
CA ASN A 280 -26.18 -21.73 -9.35
C ASN A 280 -25.73 -21.27 -10.75
N TYR A 281 -26.00 -20.01 -11.09
CA TYR A 281 -25.62 -19.40 -12.37
C TYR A 281 -24.09 -19.36 -12.54
N THR A 282 -23.59 -20.00 -13.60
CA THR A 282 -22.17 -19.99 -13.97
C THR A 282 -21.86 -18.86 -14.95
N GLN A 283 -20.72 -18.20 -14.75
CA GLN A 283 -20.27 -17.09 -15.60
C GLN A 283 -19.95 -17.60 -17.01
N PRO A 284 -20.56 -17.09 -18.09
CA PRO A 284 -20.25 -17.53 -19.44
C PRO A 284 -18.87 -17.01 -19.87
N CYS A 285 -17.96 -17.95 -20.13
CA CYS A 285 -16.59 -17.71 -20.56
C CYS A 285 -16.30 -18.46 -21.86
N HIS A 286 -15.52 -17.84 -22.75
CA HIS A 286 -14.97 -18.45 -23.96
C HIS A 286 -13.45 -18.55 -23.83
N LYS A 287 -12.86 -19.69 -24.24
CA LYS A 287 -11.42 -19.97 -24.14
C LYS A 287 -10.84 -20.32 -25.51
N GLU A 288 -9.72 -19.70 -25.86
CA GLU A 288 -8.99 -19.96 -27.10
C GLU A 288 -7.47 -19.94 -26.84
N SER A 289 -6.72 -20.88 -27.42
CA SER A 289 -5.28 -21.04 -27.19
C SER A 289 -4.44 -20.73 -28.43
N VAL A 290 -3.28 -20.10 -28.19
CA VAL A 290 -2.36 -19.62 -29.23
C VAL A 290 -0.99 -20.25 -29.00
N GLU A 291 -0.64 -21.21 -29.85
CA GLU A 291 0.70 -21.78 -29.93
C GLU A 291 1.65 -20.87 -30.74
N GLY A 292 2.93 -20.84 -30.35
CA GLY A 292 3.98 -20.34 -31.23
C GLY A 292 4.13 -18.81 -31.33
N ILE A 293 3.99 -18.07 -30.22
CA ILE A 293 4.32 -16.63 -30.15
C ILE A 293 5.83 -16.42 -30.41
N THR A 294 6.19 -16.31 -31.68
CA THR A 294 7.59 -16.34 -32.18
C THR A 294 8.02 -15.03 -32.84
N LYS A 295 7.09 -14.11 -33.14
CA LYS A 295 7.34 -12.87 -33.91
C LYS A 295 6.72 -11.62 -33.29
N LYS A 296 7.20 -11.25 -32.10
CA LYS A 296 6.90 -10.00 -31.34
C LYS A 296 5.46 -9.78 -30.85
N SER A 297 4.44 -10.21 -31.59
CA SER A 297 3.05 -10.26 -31.10
C SER A 297 2.31 -11.46 -31.70
N GLY A 298 1.33 -11.98 -30.95
CA GLY A 298 0.29 -12.88 -31.44
C GLY A 298 -1.00 -12.09 -31.68
N THR A 299 -1.70 -12.36 -32.78
CA THR A 299 -3.02 -11.77 -33.08
C THR A 299 -4.07 -12.88 -32.98
N LEU A 300 -5.16 -12.57 -32.27
CA LEU A 300 -6.36 -13.39 -32.17
C LEU A 300 -7.56 -12.58 -32.67
N SER A 301 -8.51 -13.25 -33.34
CA SER A 301 -9.78 -12.67 -33.79
C SER A 301 -10.92 -13.45 -33.15
N THR A 302 -11.30 -13.05 -31.94
CA THR A 302 -12.36 -13.73 -31.18
C THR A 302 -13.73 -13.28 -31.66
N ARG A 303 -14.63 -14.23 -31.94
CA ARG A 303 -16.03 -13.94 -32.25
C ARG A 303 -16.83 -13.67 -30.98
N THR A 304 -17.87 -12.86 -31.08
CA THR A 304 -18.85 -12.73 -29.99
C THR A 304 -19.46 -14.09 -29.67
N ALA A 305 -19.47 -14.48 -28.38
CA ALA A 305 -20.20 -15.65 -27.90
C ALA A 305 -21.69 -15.58 -28.33
N GLU A 306 -22.30 -16.75 -28.54
CA GLU A 306 -23.59 -16.89 -29.22
C GLU A 306 -24.68 -15.98 -28.65
N LYS A 307 -25.55 -15.47 -29.54
CA LYS A 307 -26.70 -14.65 -29.15
C LYS A 307 -27.54 -15.44 -28.13
N PRO A 308 -27.81 -14.90 -26.92
CA PRO A 308 -28.56 -15.62 -25.92
C PRO A 308 -29.97 -15.96 -26.45
N GLY A 309 -30.49 -17.10 -26.01
CA GLY A 309 -31.87 -17.50 -26.27
C GLY A 309 -32.87 -16.49 -25.69
N HIS A 310 -34.16 -16.70 -25.96
CA HIS A 310 -35.22 -15.72 -25.71
C HIS A 310 -35.58 -15.49 -24.21
N PHE A 311 -34.68 -15.82 -23.29
CA PHE A 311 -34.82 -15.74 -21.84
C PHE A 311 -33.55 -15.15 -21.21
N GLU A 312 -33.60 -13.86 -20.87
CA GLU A 312 -32.96 -13.27 -19.67
C GLU A 312 -33.23 -11.76 -19.64
N MET A 313 -34.18 -11.33 -18.78
CA MET A 313 -34.52 -9.93 -18.55
C MET A 313 -34.08 -9.46 -17.14
N LEU A 314 -33.17 -10.21 -16.51
CA LEU A 314 -32.89 -10.14 -15.08
C LEU A 314 -31.40 -10.24 -14.70
N ILE A 315 -30.50 -10.53 -15.64
CA ILE A 315 -29.05 -10.57 -15.35
C ILE A 315 -28.40 -9.31 -15.91
N GLU A 316 -27.82 -8.51 -15.02
CA GLU A 316 -27.05 -7.34 -15.41
C GLU A 316 -25.61 -7.76 -15.76
N CYS A 317 -25.10 -7.30 -16.89
CA CYS A 317 -23.72 -7.56 -17.35
C CYS A 317 -23.20 -6.30 -18.05
N SER A 318 -22.53 -5.40 -17.33
CA SER A 318 -22.21 -4.06 -17.86
C SER A 318 -20.82 -3.97 -18.53
N ASN A 319 -19.95 -4.95 -18.26
CA ASN A 319 -18.59 -5.04 -18.79
C ASN A 319 -18.29 -6.50 -19.19
N HIS A 320 -17.21 -6.71 -19.94
CA HIS A 320 -16.56 -8.02 -20.09
C HIS A 320 -15.17 -8.00 -19.43
N MET A 321 -14.68 -9.17 -19.05
CA MET A 321 -13.41 -9.38 -18.38
C MET A 321 -12.58 -10.37 -19.21
N CYS A 322 -11.50 -9.88 -19.81
CA CYS A 322 -10.53 -10.70 -20.53
C CYS A 322 -9.40 -11.07 -19.58
N HIS A 323 -9.18 -12.37 -19.37
CA HIS A 323 -8.11 -12.94 -18.59
C HIS A 323 -7.17 -13.71 -19.52
N LEU A 324 -5.92 -13.28 -19.61
CA LEU A 324 -4.88 -13.92 -20.40
C LEU A 324 -3.98 -14.72 -19.47
N THR A 325 -3.73 -15.99 -19.80
CA THR A 325 -2.73 -16.83 -19.13
C THR A 325 -1.65 -17.22 -20.13
N MET A 326 -0.37 -16.93 -19.86
CA MET A 326 0.74 -17.44 -20.66
C MET A 326 1.64 -18.35 -19.84
N CYS A 327 1.92 -19.53 -20.38
CA CYS A 327 2.90 -20.46 -19.84
C CYS A 327 4.18 -20.42 -20.66
N SER A 328 5.33 -20.29 -19.98
CA SER A 328 6.65 -20.46 -20.58
C SER A 328 7.09 -21.93 -20.43
N PRO A 329 6.99 -22.77 -21.49
CA PRO A 329 7.06 -24.23 -21.36
C PRO A 329 8.44 -24.78 -20.93
N PHE A 330 9.47 -23.95 -20.94
CA PHE A 330 10.84 -24.33 -20.54
C PHE A 330 11.20 -23.90 -19.11
N THR A 331 10.55 -22.85 -18.58
CA THR A 331 10.76 -22.40 -17.20
C THR A 331 9.71 -22.94 -16.23
N GLY A 332 8.55 -23.38 -16.74
CA GLY A 332 7.39 -23.76 -15.93
C GLY A 332 6.69 -22.58 -15.27
N ILE A 333 7.09 -21.34 -15.59
CA ILE A 333 6.49 -20.12 -15.05
C ILE A 333 5.22 -19.82 -15.83
N ILE A 334 4.10 -19.85 -15.12
CA ILE A 334 2.79 -19.35 -15.56
C ILE A 334 2.65 -17.90 -15.09
N ARG A 335 2.12 -17.03 -15.94
CA ARG A 335 1.75 -15.64 -15.61
C ARG A 335 0.41 -15.31 -16.25
N SER A 336 -0.39 -14.48 -15.58
CA SER A 336 -1.63 -13.96 -16.12
C SER A 336 -1.74 -12.44 -16.04
N GLU A 337 -2.66 -11.90 -16.85
CA GLU A 337 -2.99 -10.48 -16.99
C GLU A 337 -4.51 -10.35 -17.18
N GLU A 338 -5.15 -9.40 -16.49
CA GLU A 338 -6.59 -9.13 -16.59
C GLU A 338 -6.82 -7.74 -17.22
N LYS A 339 -7.71 -7.67 -18.23
CA LYS A 339 -8.24 -6.40 -18.75
C LYS A 339 -9.76 -6.40 -18.75
N ARG A 340 -10.35 -5.31 -18.24
CA ARG A 340 -11.80 -5.05 -18.31
C ARG A 340 -12.12 -4.19 -19.53
N ILE A 341 -13.27 -4.47 -20.14
CA ILE A 341 -13.74 -3.88 -21.40
C ILE A 341 -15.19 -3.45 -21.20
N THR A 342 -15.53 -2.22 -21.54
CA THR A 342 -16.92 -1.74 -21.51
C THR A 342 -17.59 -2.00 -22.86
N PHE A 343 -18.86 -2.45 -22.84
CA PHE A 343 -19.62 -2.71 -24.06
C PHE A 343 -20.60 -1.57 -24.35
N SER A 344 -20.45 -0.95 -25.51
CA SER A 344 -21.31 0.12 -26.01
C SER A 344 -22.51 -0.45 -26.77
N TYR A 345 -23.71 0.08 -26.48
CA TYR A 345 -24.90 -0.21 -27.28
C TYR A 345 -25.06 0.77 -28.46
N VAL A 346 -24.12 1.71 -28.62
CA VAL A 346 -24.07 2.64 -29.76
C VAL A 346 -23.49 1.91 -30.98
N LEU A 347 -24.25 1.84 -32.06
CA LEU A 347 -23.86 1.25 -33.36
C LEU A 347 -23.11 2.25 -34.25
N GLY A 348 -23.30 3.55 -33.99
CA GLY A 348 -22.80 4.66 -34.78
C GLY A 348 -23.50 5.96 -34.41
N LYS A 349 -23.18 7.04 -35.13
CA LYS A 349 -23.61 8.41 -34.82
C LYS A 349 -24.11 9.15 -36.05
N LEU A 350 -25.18 9.92 -35.84
CA LEU A 350 -25.77 10.85 -36.79
C LEU A 350 -25.44 12.29 -36.37
N SER A 351 -25.10 13.15 -37.32
CA SER A 351 -24.62 14.50 -37.04
C SER A 351 -25.01 15.49 -38.14
N PHE A 352 -25.17 16.77 -37.80
CA PHE A 352 -25.31 17.85 -38.78
C PHE A 352 -23.93 18.35 -39.24
N VAL A 353 -23.83 18.71 -40.51
CA VAL A 353 -22.64 19.27 -41.16
C VAL A 353 -23.11 20.41 -42.07
N ASP A 354 -22.31 21.47 -42.25
CA ASP A 354 -22.62 22.61 -43.14
C ASP A 354 -24.06 23.16 -43.03
N THR A 355 -24.64 23.14 -41.82
CA THR A 355 -26.05 23.52 -41.57
C THR A 355 -26.08 24.85 -40.81
N PRO A 356 -26.77 25.89 -41.30
CA PRO A 356 -26.77 27.22 -40.68
C PRO A 356 -27.50 27.21 -39.33
N LYS A 357 -27.08 28.07 -38.39
CA LYS A 357 -27.73 28.20 -37.05
C LYS A 357 -28.86 29.23 -37.01
N ILE A 358 -28.96 30.10 -38.01
CA ILE A 358 -29.93 31.20 -38.11
C ILE A 358 -30.67 31.09 -39.44
N TYR A 359 -31.96 31.46 -39.48
CA TYR A 359 -32.74 31.54 -40.72
C TYR A 359 -33.72 32.72 -40.76
N GLU A 360 -34.06 33.17 -41.97
CA GLU A 360 -35.13 34.14 -42.21
C GLU A 360 -36.47 33.40 -42.40
N HIS A 361 -37.54 33.83 -41.72
CA HIS A 361 -38.84 33.17 -41.81
C HIS A 361 -39.44 33.29 -43.23
N GLY A 362 -39.62 32.14 -43.90
CA GLY A 362 -40.04 32.06 -45.30
C GLY A 362 -38.92 31.74 -46.29
N SER A 363 -37.67 31.65 -45.83
CA SER A 363 -36.54 31.17 -46.62
C SER A 363 -36.51 29.63 -46.74
N ILE A 364 -35.68 29.14 -47.67
CA ILE A 364 -35.30 27.73 -47.78
C ILE A 364 -33.98 27.55 -47.03
N VAL A 365 -33.96 26.66 -46.04
CA VAL A 365 -32.76 26.29 -45.27
C VAL A 365 -32.15 25.04 -45.89
N GLU A 366 -30.96 25.18 -46.45
CA GLU A 366 -30.15 24.04 -46.91
C GLU A 366 -29.18 23.60 -45.82
N GLY A 367 -28.89 22.30 -45.75
CA GLY A 367 -27.95 21.72 -44.79
C GLY A 367 -27.56 20.30 -45.16
N LYS A 368 -26.61 19.73 -44.41
CA LYS A 368 -26.13 18.36 -44.61
C LYS A 368 -26.17 17.58 -43.30
N ILE A 369 -26.25 16.28 -43.42
CA ILE A 369 -26.13 15.33 -42.32
C ILE A 369 -25.05 14.31 -42.65
N LYS A 370 -24.38 13.76 -41.63
CA LYS A 370 -23.39 12.69 -41.77
C LYS A 370 -23.68 11.55 -40.80
N ALA A 371 -23.68 10.32 -41.32
CA ALA A 371 -23.78 9.07 -40.60
C ALA A 371 -22.42 8.33 -40.60
N VAL A 372 -22.00 7.87 -39.42
CA VAL A 372 -20.81 7.02 -39.24
C VAL A 372 -21.10 5.86 -38.31
N HIS A 373 -20.43 4.72 -38.51
CA HIS A 373 -20.38 3.62 -37.54
C HIS A 373 -19.61 4.00 -36.27
N PHE A 374 -19.68 3.18 -35.23
CA PHE A 374 -18.93 3.37 -33.96
C PHE A 374 -17.40 3.48 -34.16
N ASN A 375 -16.87 2.97 -35.27
CA ASN A 375 -15.46 3.05 -35.65
C ASN A 375 -15.14 4.19 -36.65
N ASP A 376 -15.99 5.23 -36.69
CA ASP A 376 -15.95 6.41 -37.57
C ASP A 376 -15.99 6.14 -39.09
N THR A 377 -16.20 4.88 -39.53
CA THR A 377 -16.37 4.59 -40.95
C THR A 377 -17.73 5.09 -41.46
N PRO A 378 -17.81 5.74 -42.65
CA PRO A 378 -19.08 6.24 -43.17
C PRO A 378 -20.08 5.13 -43.48
N ILE A 379 -21.37 5.38 -43.24
CA ILE A 379 -22.45 4.45 -43.58
C ILE A 379 -23.10 4.90 -44.89
N SER A 380 -22.95 4.13 -45.97
CA SER A 380 -23.63 4.42 -47.24
C SER A 380 -25.02 3.80 -47.29
N ASP A 381 -25.90 4.37 -48.11
CA ASP A 381 -27.26 3.89 -48.40
C ASP A 381 -28.17 3.76 -47.16
N MET A 382 -27.76 4.31 -46.01
CA MET A 382 -28.56 4.35 -44.80
C MET A 382 -29.71 5.35 -44.97
N SER A 383 -30.94 4.86 -44.75
CA SER A 383 -32.14 5.69 -44.57
C SER A 383 -32.07 6.44 -43.25
N VAL A 384 -32.23 7.76 -43.30
CA VAL A 384 -32.15 8.64 -42.13
C VAL A 384 -33.32 9.63 -42.17
N TYR A 385 -33.89 9.93 -41.00
CA TYR A 385 -35.11 10.72 -40.87
C TYR A 385 -34.81 12.06 -40.20
N LEU A 386 -35.17 13.16 -40.87
CA LEU A 386 -35.14 14.50 -40.31
C LEU A 386 -36.49 14.80 -39.64
N LEU A 387 -36.46 15.10 -38.36
CA LEU A 387 -37.60 15.45 -37.51
C LEU A 387 -37.44 16.90 -37.03
N GLY A 388 -38.56 17.58 -36.74
CA GLY A 388 -38.58 18.86 -36.03
C GLY A 388 -39.56 18.82 -34.85
N SER A 389 -39.25 19.49 -33.74
CA SER A 389 -40.18 19.55 -32.60
C SER A 389 -40.94 20.88 -32.52
N ASP A 390 -42.26 20.82 -32.69
CA ASP A 390 -43.17 21.79 -32.11
C ASP A 390 -43.49 21.33 -30.66
N TRP A 391 -43.87 22.26 -29.77
CA TRP A 391 -43.86 22.13 -28.28
C TRP A 391 -44.64 20.96 -27.65
N SER A 392 -45.34 20.13 -28.43
CA SER A 392 -46.06 18.93 -27.97
C SER A 392 -45.92 17.68 -28.86
N SER A 393 -45.22 17.75 -29.99
CA SER A 393 -45.06 16.59 -30.89
C SER A 393 -43.85 16.72 -31.83
N LEU A 394 -43.13 15.61 -32.04
CA LEU A 394 -42.11 15.51 -33.07
C LEU A 394 -42.76 15.29 -34.43
N ARG A 395 -42.62 16.28 -35.31
CA ARG A 395 -43.14 16.27 -36.67
C ARG A 395 -42.07 15.72 -37.61
N HIS A 396 -42.42 14.68 -38.36
CA HIS A 396 -41.57 14.15 -39.41
C HIS A 396 -41.45 15.15 -40.57
N LEU A 397 -40.22 15.51 -40.97
CA LEU A 397 -39.95 16.51 -42.01
C LEU A 397 -39.52 15.87 -43.34
N LEU A 398 -38.42 15.11 -43.37
CA LEU A 398 -37.83 14.58 -44.60
C LEU A 398 -37.26 13.17 -44.40
N ASN A 399 -37.42 12.31 -45.41
CA ASN A 399 -36.63 11.09 -45.57
C ASN A 399 -35.35 11.45 -46.34
N LEU A 400 -34.21 10.99 -45.87
CA LEU A 400 -32.89 11.19 -46.49
C LEU A 400 -32.19 9.84 -46.67
N THR A 401 -31.31 9.75 -47.65
CA THR A 401 -30.45 8.58 -47.88
C THR A 401 -29.02 9.05 -48.05
N THR A 402 -28.08 8.36 -47.42
CA THR A 402 -26.66 8.74 -47.34
C THR A 402 -25.85 8.21 -48.51
N ASP A 403 -24.87 9.00 -48.96
CA ASP A 403 -23.96 8.66 -50.05
C ASP A 403 -22.78 7.78 -49.60
N ILE A 404 -21.83 7.51 -50.52
CA ILE A 404 -20.60 6.74 -50.25
C ILE A 404 -19.64 7.39 -49.22
N HIS A 405 -19.90 8.63 -48.81
CA HIS A 405 -19.18 9.36 -47.77
C HIS A 405 -20.00 9.50 -46.48
N GLY A 406 -21.15 8.81 -46.41
CA GLY A 406 -22.09 8.84 -45.30
C GLY A 406 -22.89 10.14 -45.20
N ILE A 407 -22.90 10.96 -46.26
CA ILE A 407 -23.50 12.30 -46.26
C ILE A 407 -24.87 12.27 -46.95
N ALA A 408 -25.85 12.97 -46.40
CA ALA A 408 -27.08 13.32 -47.11
C ALA A 408 -27.32 14.83 -47.01
N SER A 409 -27.78 15.46 -48.09
CA SER A 409 -28.13 16.88 -48.12
C SER A 409 -29.65 17.07 -48.05
N PHE A 410 -30.11 18.13 -47.40
CA PHE A 410 -31.52 18.45 -47.24
C PHE A 410 -31.83 19.93 -47.52
N SER A 411 -33.06 20.20 -47.95
CA SER A 411 -33.58 21.55 -48.21
C SER A 411 -34.96 21.70 -47.55
N LEU A 412 -35.07 22.56 -46.54
CA LEU A 412 -36.26 22.74 -45.72
C LEU A 412 -36.92 24.09 -46.02
N ASN A 413 -38.13 24.09 -46.59
CA ASN A 413 -38.90 25.31 -46.81
C ASN A 413 -39.66 25.73 -45.54
N THR A 414 -39.39 26.94 -45.04
CA THR A 414 -39.94 27.44 -43.78
C THR A 414 -41.25 28.24 -43.91
N THR A 415 -41.77 28.48 -45.12
CA THR A 415 -43.02 29.25 -45.35
C THR A 415 -44.29 28.64 -44.73
N GLY A 416 -44.23 27.38 -44.27
CA GLY A 416 -45.35 26.64 -43.66
C GLY A 416 -45.13 26.25 -42.20
N MET A 417 -44.23 26.94 -41.50
CA MET A 417 -43.81 26.68 -40.12
C MET A 417 -44.14 27.89 -39.20
N PRO A 418 -44.03 27.77 -37.87
CA PRO A 418 -44.09 28.92 -36.96
C PRO A 418 -42.97 29.95 -37.22
N ASN A 419 -43.16 31.18 -36.73
CA ASN A 419 -42.13 32.23 -36.73
C ASN A 419 -41.32 32.20 -35.41
N GLU A 420 -40.78 31.02 -35.11
CA GLU A 420 -40.12 30.68 -33.85
C GLU A 420 -38.84 29.89 -34.10
N ASP A 421 -38.10 29.54 -33.04
CA ASP A 421 -36.93 28.68 -33.20
C ASP A 421 -37.37 27.25 -33.60
N ILE A 422 -36.64 26.60 -34.52
CA ILE A 422 -36.90 25.22 -34.94
C ILE A 422 -35.76 24.33 -34.43
N ASP A 423 -36.08 23.41 -33.52
CA ASP A 423 -35.17 22.34 -33.11
C ASP A 423 -35.29 21.15 -34.09
N LEU A 424 -34.21 20.91 -34.86
CA LEU A 424 -34.07 19.79 -35.79
C LEU A 424 -33.38 18.59 -35.11
N ILE A 425 -33.89 17.39 -35.39
CA ILE A 425 -33.37 16.12 -34.86
C ILE A 425 -33.20 15.11 -36.01
N ILE A 426 -32.06 14.41 -36.04
CA ILE A 426 -31.76 13.34 -36.99
C ILE A 426 -31.88 12.00 -36.27
N SER A 427 -32.69 11.09 -36.83
CA SER A 427 -32.92 9.75 -36.28
C SER A 427 -32.72 8.65 -37.33
N SER A 428 -32.32 7.45 -36.89
CA SER A 428 -32.37 6.22 -37.69
C SER A 428 -33.77 5.59 -37.73
N THR A 429 -34.74 6.13 -36.99
CA THR A 429 -36.14 5.68 -36.94
C THR A 429 -37.11 6.84 -37.24
N PRO A 430 -38.25 6.59 -37.92
CA PRO A 430 -39.20 7.65 -38.28
C PRO A 430 -40.00 8.17 -37.07
N GLU A 431 -40.08 7.39 -36.00
CA GLU A 431 -40.60 7.82 -34.69
C GLU A 431 -39.45 7.86 -33.68
N PHE A 432 -39.48 8.86 -32.78
CA PHE A 432 -38.52 9.00 -31.70
C PHE A 432 -38.99 8.17 -30.49
N SER A 433 -38.62 6.89 -30.46
CA SER A 433 -38.72 6.07 -29.26
C SER A 433 -37.50 6.32 -28.37
N TYR A 434 -37.71 6.30 -27.04
CA TYR A 434 -36.60 5.98 -26.15
C TYR A 434 -36.24 4.52 -26.37
N GLY A 435 -34.96 4.26 -26.69
CA GLY A 435 -34.45 2.90 -26.81
C GLY A 435 -34.74 2.09 -25.55
N GLY A 436 -35.12 0.83 -25.72
CA GLY A 436 -35.31 -0.08 -24.59
C GLY A 436 -33.99 -0.22 -23.81
N TYR A 437 -34.07 -0.53 -22.51
CA TYR A 437 -32.87 -0.77 -21.71
C TYR A 437 -32.02 -1.84 -22.39
N ARG A 438 -30.78 -1.47 -22.75
CA ARG A 438 -29.80 -2.33 -23.46
C ARG A 438 -30.20 -2.77 -24.88
N THR A 439 -31.06 -2.02 -25.60
CA THR A 439 -31.23 -2.20 -27.06
C THR A 439 -30.16 -1.43 -27.85
N PRO A 440 -29.52 -2.00 -28.89
CA PRO A 440 -28.59 -1.25 -29.74
C PRO A 440 -29.26 -0.11 -30.50
N TYR A 441 -28.58 1.04 -30.63
CA TYR A 441 -29.12 2.26 -31.26
C TYR A 441 -28.06 3.11 -31.98
N PHE A 442 -28.49 4.08 -32.78
CA PHE A 442 -27.63 5.12 -33.35
C PHE A 442 -27.80 6.43 -32.57
N ASP A 443 -26.69 7.11 -32.29
CA ASP A 443 -26.69 8.41 -31.61
C ASP A 443 -27.40 9.45 -32.48
N THR A 444 -28.43 10.11 -31.93
CA THR A 444 -29.26 11.09 -32.64
C THR A 444 -28.59 12.46 -32.72
N GLY A 445 -28.50 13.02 -33.93
CA GLY A 445 -28.01 14.37 -34.13
C GLY A 445 -29.06 15.41 -33.76
N LYS A 446 -28.67 16.53 -33.14
CA LYS A 446 -29.56 17.66 -32.83
C LYS A 446 -28.92 18.97 -33.28
N HIS A 447 -29.71 19.86 -33.86
CA HIS A 447 -29.27 21.18 -34.32
C HIS A 447 -30.43 22.17 -34.22
N LYS A 448 -30.13 23.41 -33.82
CA LYS A 448 -31.15 24.44 -33.61
C LYS A 448 -31.04 25.54 -34.66
N LEU A 449 -32.16 25.85 -35.30
CA LEU A 449 -32.35 27.01 -36.15
C LEU A 449 -33.04 28.12 -35.35
N SER A 450 -32.36 29.22 -35.07
CA SER A 450 -33.01 30.41 -34.50
C SER A 450 -33.48 31.36 -35.58
N VAL A 451 -34.69 31.89 -35.41
CA VAL A 451 -35.28 32.82 -36.39
C VAL A 451 -34.77 34.25 -36.16
N ILE A 452 -34.48 34.98 -37.24
CA ILE A 452 -34.03 36.39 -37.16
C ILE A 452 -35.13 37.24 -36.51
N ARG A 453 -34.78 37.91 -35.41
CA ARG A 453 -35.69 38.81 -34.65
C ARG A 453 -35.02 40.18 -34.43
N PRO A 454 -35.70 41.30 -34.74
CA PRO A 454 -35.22 42.62 -34.34
C PRO A 454 -35.11 42.74 -32.81
N ALA A 455 -34.18 43.56 -32.34
CA ALA A 455 -34.05 43.89 -30.93
C ALA A 455 -35.30 44.65 -30.43
N ALA A 456 -35.93 44.15 -29.38
CA ALA A 456 -37.02 44.78 -28.66
C ALA A 456 -36.82 44.55 -27.15
N PRO A 457 -37.33 45.43 -26.25
CA PRO A 457 -36.97 45.40 -24.82
C PRO A 457 -37.23 44.07 -24.11
N ASP A 458 -38.26 43.33 -24.55
CA ASP A 458 -38.68 42.05 -23.95
C ASP A 458 -38.29 40.81 -24.79
N SER A 459 -37.52 40.97 -25.88
CA SER A 459 -37.10 39.85 -26.76
C SER A 459 -35.65 39.44 -26.53
N LYS A 460 -35.38 38.12 -26.56
CA LYS A 460 -34.00 37.63 -26.65
C LYS A 460 -33.47 37.91 -28.06
N THR A 461 -32.48 38.79 -28.16
CA THR A 461 -31.69 39.04 -29.37
C THR A 461 -30.95 37.77 -29.82
N SER A 462 -30.85 37.53 -31.12
CA SER A 462 -30.16 36.37 -31.69
C SER A 462 -28.64 36.51 -31.83
N SER A 463 -28.05 37.60 -31.31
CA SER A 463 -26.60 37.82 -31.27
C SER A 463 -25.90 36.83 -30.33
N TYR A 464 -24.75 36.29 -30.72
CA TYR A 464 -23.97 35.34 -29.90
C TYR A 464 -22.46 35.39 -30.18
N LEU A 465 -21.71 34.79 -29.25
CA LEU A 465 -20.30 34.41 -29.42
C LEU A 465 -20.22 32.89 -29.36
N ASP A 466 -19.35 32.27 -30.16
CA ASP A 466 -19.07 30.83 -30.12
C ASP A 466 -17.56 30.58 -30.15
N ILE A 467 -17.08 29.69 -29.30
CA ILE A 467 -15.65 29.39 -29.14
C ILE A 467 -15.39 28.07 -29.86
N GLN A 468 -14.53 28.11 -30.88
CA GLN A 468 -14.32 26.92 -31.70
C GLN A 468 -13.57 25.82 -30.93
N LYS A 469 -14.14 24.61 -30.94
CA LYS A 469 -13.59 23.47 -30.21
C LYS A 469 -12.27 23.02 -30.84
N THR A 470 -11.22 23.00 -30.04
CA THR A 470 -9.97 22.31 -30.37
C THR A 470 -9.94 20.97 -29.63
N ASP A 471 -9.84 19.85 -30.36
CA ASP A 471 -9.82 18.49 -29.79
C ASP A 471 -8.46 18.06 -29.20
N GLN A 472 -7.47 18.95 -29.20
CA GLN A 472 -6.11 18.70 -28.71
C GLN A 472 -5.88 19.33 -27.34
N THR A 473 -5.09 18.67 -26.49
CA THR A 473 -4.66 19.22 -25.20
C THR A 473 -3.62 20.32 -25.39
N LEU A 474 -3.80 21.46 -24.73
CA LEU A 474 -2.89 22.60 -24.85
C LEU A 474 -1.55 22.31 -24.13
N ALA A 475 -0.44 22.30 -24.87
CA ALA A 475 0.90 22.02 -24.37
C ALA A 475 1.52 23.23 -23.63
N CYS A 476 2.32 22.99 -22.60
CA CYS A 476 2.87 24.07 -21.76
C CYS A 476 4.07 24.78 -22.40
N GLY A 477 4.04 26.11 -22.38
CA GLY A 477 5.05 26.97 -23.01
C GLY A 477 4.84 27.20 -24.50
N GLN A 478 3.71 26.74 -25.05
CA GLN A 478 3.24 27.07 -26.39
C GLN A 478 2.27 28.27 -26.34
N GLU A 479 2.28 29.11 -27.38
CA GLU A 479 1.20 30.07 -27.66
C GLU A 479 0.16 29.43 -28.58
N VAL A 480 -1.12 29.53 -28.23
CA VAL A 480 -2.23 28.93 -28.98
C VAL A 480 -3.30 29.98 -29.27
N SER A 481 -3.55 30.24 -30.56
CA SER A 481 -4.62 31.13 -31.00
C SER A 481 -5.98 30.42 -30.88
N ILE A 482 -6.87 30.96 -30.05
CA ILE A 482 -8.24 30.47 -29.85
C ILE A 482 -9.19 31.24 -30.77
N PRO A 483 -9.89 30.58 -31.73
CA PRO A 483 -10.84 31.23 -32.60
C PRO A 483 -12.21 31.40 -31.92
N VAL A 484 -12.77 32.61 -32.03
CA VAL A 484 -14.10 32.95 -31.54
C VAL A 484 -14.91 33.54 -32.68
N GLN A 485 -15.99 32.86 -33.05
CA GLN A 485 -16.95 33.38 -34.02
C GLN A 485 -17.93 34.31 -33.32
N TYR A 486 -18.23 35.44 -33.94
CA TYR A 486 -19.20 36.41 -33.45
C TYR A 486 -20.30 36.60 -34.50
N VAL A 487 -21.54 36.73 -34.03
CA VAL A 487 -22.68 37.16 -34.83
C VAL A 487 -23.44 38.22 -34.04
N ILE A 488 -23.54 39.42 -34.60
CA ILE A 488 -24.20 40.58 -33.98
C ILE A 488 -25.30 41.05 -34.93
N VAL A 489 -26.55 41.05 -34.45
CA VAL A 489 -27.75 41.30 -35.27
C VAL A 489 -28.45 42.58 -34.82
N GLY A 490 -28.71 43.50 -35.76
CA GLY A 490 -29.55 44.69 -35.54
C GLY A 490 -28.99 45.79 -34.62
N GLU A 491 -27.71 45.73 -34.24
CA GLU A 491 -27.03 46.71 -33.39
C GLU A 491 -26.27 47.74 -34.24
N THR A 492 -26.24 49.01 -33.81
CA THR A 492 -25.43 50.06 -34.45
C THR A 492 -24.59 50.80 -33.41
N ALA A 493 -23.27 50.59 -33.43
CA ALA A 493 -22.35 51.23 -32.48
C ALA A 493 -22.07 52.69 -32.89
N SER A 494 -22.27 53.63 -31.95
CA SER A 494 -21.92 55.05 -32.12
C SER A 494 -20.42 55.31 -32.29
N SER A 495 -19.58 54.32 -31.97
CA SER A 495 -18.12 54.27 -32.18
C SER A 495 -17.69 53.51 -33.45
N GLY A 496 -18.62 52.81 -34.14
CA GLY A 496 -18.33 51.89 -35.24
C GLY A 496 -17.66 50.57 -34.86
N ALA A 497 -17.38 50.31 -33.58
CA ALA A 497 -16.71 49.10 -33.12
C ALA A 497 -17.14 48.64 -31.71
N VAL A 498 -17.01 47.34 -31.45
CA VAL A 498 -17.37 46.66 -30.19
C VAL A 498 -16.18 45.87 -29.66
N ASP A 499 -15.96 45.88 -28.35
CA ASP A 499 -14.88 45.13 -27.69
C ASP A 499 -15.32 43.71 -27.30
N VAL A 500 -14.65 42.70 -27.87
CA VAL A 500 -14.77 41.30 -27.45
C VAL A 500 -13.62 40.99 -26.49
N ILE A 501 -13.96 40.57 -25.27
CA ILE A 501 -13.04 40.43 -24.13
C ILE A 501 -12.97 38.97 -23.71
N TYR A 502 -11.76 38.44 -23.42
CA TYR A 502 -11.56 37.11 -22.84
C TYR A 502 -10.96 37.17 -21.44
N LEU A 503 -11.31 36.16 -20.63
CA LEU A 503 -10.72 35.86 -19.33
C LEU A 503 -10.36 34.36 -19.29
N ALA A 504 -9.08 34.05 -19.05
CA ALA A 504 -8.60 32.69 -18.85
C ALA A 504 -8.58 32.36 -17.36
N LEU A 505 -9.36 31.37 -16.95
CA LEU A 505 -9.60 31.00 -15.56
C LEU A 505 -9.07 29.59 -15.28
N SER A 506 -8.29 29.42 -14.21
CA SER A 506 -7.91 28.09 -13.72
C SER A 506 -7.76 28.10 -12.20
N ARG A 507 -8.00 26.95 -11.57
CA ARG A 507 -7.94 26.73 -10.10
C ARG A 507 -8.80 27.71 -9.26
N GLY A 508 -9.73 28.43 -9.89
CA GLY A 508 -10.57 29.47 -9.28
C GLY A 508 -10.04 30.91 -9.42
N ALA A 509 -8.88 31.14 -10.06
CA ALA A 509 -8.28 32.45 -10.27
C ALA A 509 -8.30 32.88 -11.75
N ILE A 510 -8.23 34.21 -11.99
CA ILE A 510 -8.02 34.79 -13.32
C ILE A 510 -6.52 34.74 -13.64
N VAL A 511 -6.12 33.86 -14.54
CA VAL A 511 -4.71 33.59 -14.88
C VAL A 511 -4.21 34.56 -15.96
N ASP A 512 -5.04 34.83 -16.96
CA ASP A 512 -4.75 35.72 -18.08
C ASP A 512 -6.03 36.41 -18.62
N HIS A 513 -5.88 37.49 -19.39
CA HIS A 513 -6.95 38.35 -19.89
C HIS A 513 -6.53 39.16 -21.12
N GLY A 514 -7.50 39.55 -21.95
CA GLY A 514 -7.26 40.47 -23.05
C GLY A 514 -8.52 40.81 -23.85
N TYR A 515 -8.39 41.66 -24.86
CA TYR A 515 -9.52 42.12 -25.68
C TYR A 515 -9.12 42.39 -27.13
N ARG A 516 -10.11 42.41 -28.02
CA ARG A 516 -10.00 42.71 -29.45
C ARG A 516 -11.20 43.56 -29.89
N LYS A 517 -10.96 44.63 -30.65
CA LYS A 517 -12.04 45.45 -31.24
C LYS A 517 -12.50 44.84 -32.56
N VAL A 518 -13.80 44.57 -32.65
CA VAL A 518 -14.51 44.14 -33.86
C VAL A 518 -15.18 45.37 -34.47
N ILE A 519 -14.90 45.64 -35.75
CA ILE A 519 -15.53 46.73 -36.50
C ILE A 519 -16.90 46.24 -36.99
N MET A 520 -17.93 47.06 -36.81
CA MET A 520 -19.28 46.76 -37.28
C MET A 520 -19.44 47.08 -38.77
N GLN A 521 -20.24 46.29 -39.48
CA GLN A 521 -20.57 46.51 -40.89
C GLN A 521 -21.95 47.17 -41.01
N ASP A 522 -22.20 47.93 -42.08
CA ASP A 522 -23.49 48.60 -42.37
C ASP A 522 -24.64 47.62 -42.74
N SER A 523 -24.46 46.31 -42.50
CA SER A 523 -25.42 45.24 -42.75
C SER A 523 -26.27 44.91 -41.52
N SER A 524 -27.47 44.35 -41.73
CA SER A 524 -28.39 43.93 -40.65
C SER A 524 -27.82 42.86 -39.71
N VAL A 525 -26.80 42.13 -40.18
CA VAL A 525 -25.97 41.20 -39.41
C VAL A 525 -24.51 41.56 -39.66
N THR A 526 -23.72 41.68 -38.59
CA THR A 526 -22.25 41.65 -38.65
C THR A 526 -21.79 40.29 -38.12
N GLU A 527 -21.16 39.49 -38.97
CA GLU A 527 -20.58 38.18 -38.62
C GLU A 527 -19.09 38.12 -38.95
N GLY A 528 -18.36 37.24 -38.27
CA GLY A 528 -16.94 37.01 -38.52
C GLY A 528 -16.27 36.21 -37.41
N GLU A 529 -14.93 36.18 -37.44
CA GLU A 529 -14.10 35.46 -36.47
C GLU A 529 -13.03 36.39 -35.90
N VAL A 530 -12.70 36.22 -34.62
CA VAL A 530 -11.64 36.94 -33.90
C VAL A 530 -10.79 35.94 -33.12
N THR A 531 -9.47 36.13 -33.15
CA THR A 531 -8.52 35.23 -32.47
C THR A 531 -7.87 35.88 -31.25
N PHE A 532 -7.69 35.06 -30.22
CA PHE A 532 -7.00 35.41 -28.98
C PHE A 532 -5.81 34.48 -28.76
N ASP A 533 -4.62 35.06 -28.65
CA ASP A 533 -3.36 34.31 -28.57
C ASP A 533 -3.01 34.03 -27.11
N LEU A 534 -3.21 32.79 -26.67
CA LEU A 534 -3.07 32.37 -25.27
C LEU A 534 -1.72 31.70 -25.03
N ALA A 535 -0.87 32.32 -24.21
CA ALA A 535 0.38 31.71 -23.74
C ALA A 535 0.09 30.68 -22.62
N VAL A 536 0.31 29.40 -22.90
CA VAL A 536 -0.06 28.30 -21.99
C VAL A 536 0.97 28.14 -20.87
N VAL A 537 0.63 28.56 -19.65
CA VAL A 537 1.53 28.55 -18.47
C VAL A 537 1.14 27.48 -17.42
N PRO A 538 2.05 27.00 -16.56
CA PRO A 538 1.76 25.93 -15.59
C PRO A 538 0.63 26.22 -14.59
N GLU A 539 0.25 27.48 -14.40
CA GLU A 539 -0.89 27.92 -13.60
C GLU A 539 -2.23 27.53 -14.23
N MET A 540 -2.28 27.39 -15.56
CA MET A 540 -3.44 26.93 -16.33
C MET A 540 -3.63 25.41 -16.26
N ALA A 541 -2.64 24.66 -15.78
CA ALA A 541 -2.72 23.21 -15.63
C ALA A 541 -3.67 22.80 -14.48
N PRO A 542 -4.52 21.76 -14.64
CA PRO A 542 -4.68 20.84 -15.78
C PRO A 542 -5.91 21.13 -16.68
N VAL A 543 -6.68 22.19 -16.38
CA VAL A 543 -7.79 22.68 -17.21
C VAL A 543 -7.84 24.19 -17.10
N VAL A 544 -8.01 24.87 -18.24
CA VAL A 544 -8.31 26.31 -18.31
C VAL A 544 -9.73 26.51 -18.85
N GLN A 545 -10.55 27.28 -18.13
CA GLN A 545 -11.84 27.76 -18.62
C GLN A 545 -11.62 29.12 -19.26
N ILE A 546 -11.88 29.23 -20.57
CA ILE A 546 -11.88 30.50 -21.27
C ILE A 546 -13.33 31.02 -21.28
N LEU A 547 -13.55 32.19 -20.70
CA LEU A 547 -14.80 32.95 -20.81
C LEU A 547 -14.58 34.11 -21.78
N VAL A 548 -15.39 34.20 -22.82
CA VAL A 548 -15.37 35.31 -23.78
C VAL A 548 -16.72 36.02 -23.74
N TYR A 549 -16.72 37.34 -23.67
CA TYR A 549 -17.93 38.16 -23.60
C TYR A 549 -17.77 39.49 -24.33
N SER A 550 -18.91 40.10 -24.66
CA SER A 550 -19.00 41.39 -25.36
C SER A 550 -20.22 42.15 -24.85
N MET A 551 -20.07 43.46 -24.63
CA MET A 551 -21.16 44.39 -24.32
C MET A 551 -21.61 45.07 -25.62
N LEU A 552 -22.86 44.86 -26.02
CA LEU A 552 -23.43 45.47 -27.23
C LEU A 552 -23.91 46.92 -26.98
N PRO A 553 -24.08 47.75 -28.02
CA PRO A 553 -24.59 49.13 -27.89
C PRO A 553 -25.95 49.26 -27.19
N SER A 554 -26.84 48.26 -27.32
CA SER A 554 -28.07 48.14 -26.53
C SER A 554 -27.87 47.90 -25.02
N GLY A 555 -26.62 47.68 -24.58
CA GLY A 555 -26.24 47.20 -23.26
C GLY A 555 -26.27 45.67 -23.10
N THR A 556 -26.83 44.94 -24.07
CA THR A 556 -26.97 43.48 -24.01
C THR A 556 -25.60 42.80 -23.93
N ILE A 557 -25.39 41.90 -22.96
CA ILE A 557 -24.19 41.06 -22.91
C ILE A 557 -24.42 39.74 -23.62
N ILE A 558 -23.56 39.46 -24.59
CA ILE A 558 -23.36 38.14 -25.17
C ILE A 558 -22.10 37.52 -24.58
N ALA A 559 -22.16 36.25 -24.18
CA ALA A 559 -21.05 35.55 -23.55
C ALA A 559 -21.08 34.04 -23.84
N HIS A 560 -19.90 33.44 -23.96
CA HIS A 560 -19.70 32.00 -24.10
C HIS A 560 -18.49 31.54 -23.28
N SER A 561 -18.49 30.31 -22.78
CA SER A 561 -17.37 29.78 -22.00
C SER A 561 -17.07 28.33 -22.32
N MET A 562 -15.80 28.02 -22.51
CA MET A 562 -15.33 26.68 -22.87
C MET A 562 -14.15 26.23 -22.01
N ASN A 563 -14.13 24.94 -21.65
CA ASN A 563 -13.04 24.33 -20.90
C ASN A 563 -12.07 23.64 -21.87
N PHE A 564 -10.79 23.99 -21.78
CA PHE A 564 -9.71 23.37 -22.54
C PHE A 564 -8.81 22.55 -21.60
N PRO A 565 -8.56 21.26 -21.90
CA PRO A 565 -7.61 20.46 -21.14
C PRO A 565 -6.18 20.90 -21.47
N THR A 566 -5.37 21.08 -20.44
CA THR A 566 -3.98 21.55 -20.54
C THR A 566 -3.01 20.48 -20.04
N GLU A 567 -1.78 20.51 -20.54
CA GLU A 567 -0.71 19.61 -20.11
C GLU A 567 -0.42 19.74 -18.60
N LYS A 568 -0.12 18.61 -17.95
CA LYS A 568 0.13 18.53 -16.50
C LYS A 568 1.58 18.88 -16.13
N CYS A 569 2.03 20.04 -16.59
CA CYS A 569 3.39 20.52 -16.42
C CYS A 569 3.65 21.20 -15.05
N PHE A 570 4.91 21.51 -14.76
CA PHE A 570 5.34 22.17 -13.51
C PHE A 570 6.34 23.31 -13.79
N ARG A 571 6.49 24.25 -12.85
CA ARG A 571 7.43 25.38 -12.95
C ARG A 571 8.90 24.93 -12.94
N ASN A 572 9.25 23.99 -12.07
CA ASN A 572 10.59 23.42 -12.03
C ASN A 572 10.68 22.35 -13.13
N LYS A 573 11.36 22.68 -14.24
CA LYS A 573 11.61 21.70 -15.31
C LYS A 573 12.72 20.77 -14.85
N VAL A 574 12.37 19.52 -14.58
CA VAL A 574 13.31 18.47 -14.17
C VAL A 574 13.52 17.51 -15.33
N SER A 575 14.77 17.19 -15.62
CA SER A 575 15.11 16.05 -16.49
C SER A 575 16.13 15.15 -15.83
N VAL A 576 16.11 13.88 -16.21
CA VAL A 576 17.05 12.85 -15.76
C VAL A 576 17.41 12.00 -16.96
N GLU A 577 18.69 11.69 -17.16
CA GLU A 577 19.16 10.86 -18.27
C GLU A 577 20.36 9.99 -17.84
N PHE A 578 20.42 8.74 -18.32
CA PHE A 578 21.59 7.88 -18.15
C PHE A 578 22.56 8.06 -19.32
N SER A 579 23.82 8.31 -19.00
CA SER A 579 24.91 8.42 -19.97
C SER A 579 25.91 7.29 -19.73
N PRO A 580 25.86 6.18 -20.50
CA PRO A 580 24.93 5.85 -21.60
C PRO A 580 23.59 5.23 -21.15
N SER A 581 22.56 5.29 -22.00
CA SER A 581 21.20 4.75 -21.74
C SER A 581 21.06 3.23 -21.86
N ASN A 582 22.14 2.52 -22.19
CA ASN A 582 22.25 1.06 -22.20
C ASN A 582 23.58 0.69 -21.55
N ALA A 583 23.60 -0.34 -20.71
CA ALA A 583 24.81 -0.75 -19.97
C ALA A 583 24.94 -2.28 -19.85
N VAL A 584 26.14 -2.75 -19.50
CA VAL A 584 26.37 -4.14 -19.07
C VAL A 584 26.39 -4.26 -17.54
N PRO A 585 26.10 -5.46 -16.99
CA PRO A 585 26.28 -5.77 -15.56
C PRO A 585 27.63 -5.26 -15.00
N GLY A 586 27.57 -4.52 -13.89
CA GLY A 586 28.76 -3.99 -13.21
C GLY A 586 29.40 -2.73 -13.82
N GLU A 587 28.90 -2.24 -14.94
CA GLU A 587 29.45 -1.04 -15.60
C GLU A 587 29.30 0.23 -14.75
N LYS A 588 30.21 1.20 -14.93
CA LYS A 588 30.04 2.54 -14.37
C LYS A 588 29.20 3.40 -15.31
N ASN A 589 28.15 4.00 -14.78
CA ASN A 589 27.22 4.83 -15.52
C ASN A 589 27.03 6.17 -14.79
N THR A 590 26.69 7.23 -15.51
CA THR A 590 26.41 8.55 -14.94
C THR A 590 24.95 8.91 -15.14
N LEU A 591 24.22 9.10 -14.04
CA LEU A 591 22.87 9.63 -14.05
C LEU A 591 22.95 11.15 -13.99
N GLN A 592 22.64 11.81 -15.10
CA GLN A 592 22.65 13.26 -15.22
C GLN A 592 21.29 13.80 -14.80
N LEU A 593 21.26 14.73 -13.85
CA LEU A 593 20.06 15.36 -13.29
C LEU A 593 20.11 16.87 -13.60
N SER A 594 19.04 17.42 -14.17
CA SER A 594 18.86 18.88 -14.33
C SER A 594 17.59 19.36 -13.62
N ALA A 595 17.67 20.52 -12.96
CA ALA A 595 16.55 21.18 -12.29
C ALA A 595 16.88 22.66 -12.01
N LEU A 596 15.94 23.42 -11.42
CA LEU A 596 16.24 24.75 -10.90
C LEU A 596 17.41 24.71 -9.88
N PRO A 597 18.37 25.66 -9.92
CA PRO A 597 19.47 25.74 -8.96
C PRO A 597 19.01 25.70 -7.49
N GLY A 598 19.72 24.96 -6.65
CA GLY A 598 19.37 24.77 -5.23
C GLY A 598 18.20 23.80 -4.98
N SER A 599 17.68 23.13 -6.01
CA SER A 599 16.71 22.04 -5.84
C SER A 599 17.27 20.92 -4.98
N LEU A 600 16.47 20.37 -4.05
CA LEU A 600 16.69 19.01 -3.52
C LEU A 600 15.80 18.05 -4.30
N CYS A 601 16.40 17.01 -4.85
CA CYS A 601 15.72 16.01 -5.67
C CYS A 601 15.69 14.65 -4.98
N GLY A 602 14.51 14.03 -4.92
CA GLY A 602 14.35 12.64 -4.53
C GLY A 602 14.46 11.75 -5.76
N LEU A 603 15.50 10.92 -5.80
CA LEU A 603 15.74 9.95 -6.87
C LEU A 603 15.29 8.55 -6.42
N SER A 604 14.77 7.75 -7.34
CA SER A 604 14.61 6.31 -7.18
C SER A 604 14.85 5.57 -8.50
N ALA A 605 15.28 4.31 -8.40
CA ALA A 605 15.38 3.40 -9.52
C ALA A 605 15.02 1.98 -9.07
N VAL A 606 14.09 1.35 -9.77
CA VAL A 606 13.45 0.08 -9.38
C VAL A 606 13.52 -0.91 -10.54
N ASP A 607 13.66 -2.20 -10.25
CA ASP A 607 13.60 -3.25 -11.28
C ASP A 607 12.18 -3.29 -11.87
N LYS A 608 12.07 -3.25 -13.19
CA LYS A 608 10.80 -3.39 -13.94
C LYS A 608 9.98 -4.62 -13.52
N SER A 609 10.63 -5.69 -13.06
CA SER A 609 9.96 -6.85 -12.43
C SER A 609 9.02 -6.48 -11.27
N VAL A 610 9.32 -5.43 -10.50
CA VAL A 610 8.48 -4.96 -9.38
C VAL A 610 7.22 -4.27 -9.91
N HIS A 611 7.34 -3.46 -10.96
CA HIS A 611 6.20 -2.78 -11.59
C HIS A 611 5.27 -3.73 -12.37
N ILE A 612 5.79 -4.88 -12.83
CA ILE A 612 4.98 -5.98 -13.39
C ILE A 612 4.12 -6.66 -12.30
N MET A 613 4.52 -6.63 -11.03
CA MET A 613 3.73 -7.20 -9.92
C MET A 613 2.58 -6.31 -9.47
N GLU A 614 2.76 -4.98 -9.46
CA GLU A 614 1.76 -4.00 -9.04
C GLU A 614 1.77 -2.78 -10.02
N PRO A 615 1.10 -2.90 -11.18
CA PRO A 615 1.08 -1.83 -12.18
C PRO A 615 0.26 -0.60 -11.72
N GLY A 616 0.55 0.56 -12.31
CA GLY A 616 -0.18 1.80 -12.05
C GLY A 616 0.03 2.41 -10.65
N LYS A 617 1.10 2.03 -9.93
CA LYS A 617 1.46 2.55 -8.59
C LYS A 617 2.60 3.58 -8.58
N ARG A 618 3.01 4.09 -9.75
CA ARG A 618 4.11 5.06 -9.91
C ARG A 618 3.71 6.47 -9.49
N LEU A 619 4.68 7.30 -9.14
CA LEU A 619 4.48 8.74 -8.92
C LEU A 619 4.42 9.46 -10.26
N ASP A 620 3.21 9.72 -10.76
CA ASP A 620 3.00 10.38 -12.05
C ASP A 620 2.38 11.78 -11.93
N ALA A 621 2.46 12.55 -13.02
CA ALA A 621 1.87 13.89 -13.07
C ALA A 621 0.34 13.83 -12.97
N VAL A 622 -0.32 12.77 -13.46
CA VAL A 622 -1.78 12.63 -13.36
C VAL A 622 -2.18 12.42 -11.90
N GLY A 623 -1.52 11.52 -11.15
CA GLY A 623 -1.76 11.28 -9.73
C GLY A 623 -1.44 12.49 -8.84
N THR A 624 -0.37 13.23 -9.15
CA THR A 624 -0.02 14.49 -8.46
C THR A 624 -1.12 15.54 -8.61
N TYR A 625 -1.58 15.81 -9.84
CA TYR A 625 -2.70 16.72 -10.10
C TYR A 625 -4.05 16.17 -9.59
N ARG A 626 -4.29 14.86 -9.64
CA ARG A 626 -5.49 14.23 -9.09
C ARG A 626 -5.58 14.39 -7.57
N THR A 627 -4.44 14.32 -6.87
CA THR A 627 -4.34 14.58 -5.43
C THR A 627 -4.72 16.03 -5.11
N TYR A 628 -4.24 17.00 -5.89
CA TYR A 628 -4.65 18.41 -5.78
C TYR A 628 -6.16 18.62 -6.01
N TYR A 629 -6.74 17.95 -7.02
CA TYR A 629 -8.19 18.05 -7.28
C TYR A 629 -9.01 17.46 -6.14
N LEU A 630 -8.73 16.22 -5.73
CA LEU A 630 -9.44 15.54 -4.64
C LEU A 630 -9.36 16.29 -3.29
N GLN A 631 -8.24 16.99 -3.02
CA GLN A 631 -8.06 17.78 -1.80
C GLN A 631 -8.66 19.20 -1.88
N SER A 632 -9.07 19.67 -3.06
CA SER A 632 -9.67 21.01 -3.25
C SER A 632 -11.18 20.99 -3.54
N HIS A 633 -11.65 20.01 -4.32
CA HIS A 633 -13.05 19.85 -4.76
C HIS A 633 -13.46 18.37 -4.71
N PRO A 634 -14.37 17.95 -3.80
CA PRO A 634 -14.68 16.51 -3.59
C PRO A 634 -15.50 15.81 -4.69
N GLU A 635 -16.03 16.54 -5.68
CA GLU A 635 -16.93 16.02 -6.71
C GLU A 635 -16.29 16.09 -8.11
N TYR A 636 -16.58 15.09 -8.95
CA TYR A 636 -15.99 14.76 -10.28
C TYR A 636 -14.63 14.04 -10.33
N SER A 637 -14.54 12.94 -11.09
CA SER A 637 -13.30 12.16 -11.35
C SER A 637 -13.41 11.15 -12.52
N MET A 638 -12.61 11.32 -13.59
CA MET A 638 -12.08 10.36 -14.63
C MET A 638 -11.28 11.18 -15.69
N ILE A 639 -10.65 10.74 -16.82
CA ILE A 639 -10.53 9.49 -17.62
C ILE A 639 -8.99 9.19 -17.87
N HIS A 640 -8.63 8.14 -18.63
CA HIS A 640 -7.26 7.68 -19.01
C HIS A 640 -6.69 8.24 -20.35
N GLY A 641 -5.40 8.04 -20.69
CA GLY A 641 -4.77 8.44 -21.99
C GLY A 641 -3.32 7.91 -22.26
N PHE A 642 -2.88 7.88 -23.55
CA PHE A 642 -1.79 7.00 -24.12
C PHE A 642 -1.29 7.47 -25.53
N ILE A 643 -0.21 7.02 -26.24
CA ILE A 643 1.28 6.87 -26.05
C ILE A 643 2.03 6.95 -27.46
N LEU A 644 3.39 6.78 -27.53
CA LEU A 644 4.29 6.44 -28.71
C LEU A 644 4.87 7.59 -29.60
N ASP A 645 6.04 7.52 -30.31
CA ASP A 645 7.32 6.70 -30.29
C ASP A 645 8.37 7.20 -31.34
N ARG A 646 9.72 7.02 -31.14
CA ARG A 646 10.81 6.57 -32.10
C ARG A 646 12.23 7.25 -32.20
N SER A 647 13.25 6.51 -31.72
CA SER A 647 14.59 6.21 -32.38
C SER A 647 15.70 7.31 -32.52
N ARG A 648 17.04 7.06 -32.65
CA ARG A 648 17.90 5.85 -32.89
C ARG A 648 19.44 6.07 -32.66
N LEU A 649 20.24 4.98 -32.47
CA LEU A 649 21.71 4.77 -32.68
C LEU A 649 22.75 4.91 -31.51
N ILE A 650 24.00 4.42 -31.71
CA ILE A 650 24.99 3.89 -30.71
C ILE A 650 26.47 4.30 -31.04
N PRO A 651 27.43 4.30 -30.08
CA PRO A 651 28.41 3.17 -29.95
C PRO A 651 28.87 2.85 -28.49
N THR A 652 29.83 1.93 -28.28
CA THR A 652 30.10 1.23 -26.98
C THR A 652 31.56 1.20 -26.48
N ALA A 653 31.74 0.99 -25.17
CA ALA A 653 32.98 0.56 -24.49
C ALA A 653 32.74 -0.74 -23.66
N GLN A 654 33.72 -1.28 -22.93
CA GLN A 654 33.63 -2.64 -22.36
C GLN A 654 34.62 -2.96 -21.22
N ILE A 655 34.15 -3.70 -20.19
CA ILE A 655 34.93 -4.37 -19.11
C ILE A 655 34.37 -5.82 -18.94
N VAL A 656 34.99 -6.68 -18.12
CA VAL A 656 34.51 -8.04 -17.75
C VAL A 656 34.40 -8.14 -16.22
N GLN A 657 33.28 -8.67 -15.71
CA GLN A 657 32.98 -8.72 -14.26
C GLN A 657 32.17 -9.99 -13.87
N MET A 658 32.22 -10.38 -12.59
CA MET A 658 31.50 -11.52 -12.01
C MET A 658 30.18 -11.06 -11.37
N ARG A 659 29.07 -11.79 -11.61
CA ARG A 659 27.72 -11.34 -11.25
C ARG A 659 27.24 -11.85 -9.90
N THR A 660 27.03 -10.93 -8.95
CA THR A 660 26.72 -11.20 -7.53
C THR A 660 25.67 -10.25 -6.91
N PHE A 661 25.56 -9.00 -7.38
CA PHE A 661 24.73 -7.96 -6.77
C PHE A 661 23.38 -7.79 -7.49
N PHE A 662 22.32 -8.31 -6.87
CA PHE A 662 20.97 -8.37 -7.46
C PHE A 662 19.90 -7.75 -6.54
N PRO A 663 19.84 -6.41 -6.41
CA PRO A 663 18.82 -5.71 -5.63
C PRO A 663 17.44 -5.71 -6.32
N GLU A 664 16.39 -5.29 -5.59
CA GLU A 664 15.04 -4.99 -6.13
C GLU A 664 14.84 -3.48 -6.34
N THR A 665 15.37 -2.68 -5.42
CA THR A 665 15.46 -1.21 -5.46
C THR A 665 16.95 -0.85 -5.54
N TRP A 666 17.38 -0.10 -6.56
CA TRP A 666 18.79 0.25 -6.78
C TRP A 666 19.19 1.60 -6.20
N ILE A 667 18.34 2.63 -6.36
CA ILE A 667 18.58 4.01 -5.91
C ILE A 667 17.43 4.44 -5.00
N TRP A 668 17.73 5.13 -3.89
CA TRP A 668 16.72 5.76 -3.01
C TRP A 668 17.25 7.03 -2.32
N ASP A 669 17.97 7.85 -3.09
CA ASP A 669 18.82 8.91 -2.56
C ASP A 669 18.22 10.31 -2.71
N LEU A 670 18.71 11.24 -1.89
CA LEU A 670 18.39 12.66 -1.97
C LEU A 670 19.63 13.41 -2.47
N VAL A 671 19.49 14.18 -3.56
CA VAL A 671 20.60 14.89 -4.23
C VAL A 671 20.28 16.37 -4.33
N GLU A 672 21.22 17.25 -3.98
CA GLU A 672 21.09 18.70 -4.20
C GLU A 672 21.71 19.11 -5.54
N VAL A 673 20.98 19.93 -6.28
CA VAL A 673 21.41 20.48 -7.58
C VAL A 673 22.12 21.81 -7.35
N GLY A 674 23.36 21.91 -7.83
CA GLY A 674 24.22 23.07 -7.63
C GLY A 674 23.78 24.34 -8.37
N GLU A 675 24.56 25.40 -8.25
CA GLU A 675 24.29 26.70 -8.90
C GLU A 675 24.27 26.60 -10.45
N SER A 676 24.85 25.55 -11.03
CA SER A 676 24.82 25.22 -12.45
C SER A 676 23.45 24.73 -12.97
N GLY A 677 22.49 24.41 -12.09
CA GLY A 677 21.22 23.77 -12.47
C GLY A 677 21.37 22.29 -12.89
N SER A 678 22.53 21.68 -12.64
CA SER A 678 22.84 20.30 -13.00
C SER A 678 23.62 19.56 -11.90
N ALA A 679 23.49 18.24 -11.86
CA ALA A 679 24.26 17.34 -11.00
C ALA A 679 24.49 15.98 -11.69
N ASP A 680 25.74 15.51 -11.70
CA ASP A 680 26.10 14.19 -12.25
C ASP A 680 26.28 13.18 -11.11
N VAL A 681 25.41 12.17 -11.04
CA VAL A 681 25.50 11.09 -10.04
C VAL A 681 26.24 9.90 -10.65
N SER A 682 27.46 9.64 -10.15
CA SER A 682 28.26 8.48 -10.57
C SER A 682 27.77 7.20 -9.89
N LEU A 683 27.38 6.21 -10.68
CA LEU A 683 26.77 4.96 -10.22
C LEU A 683 27.51 3.72 -10.73
N THR A 684 27.25 2.58 -10.10
CA THR A 684 27.64 1.25 -10.60
C THR A 684 26.39 0.43 -10.86
N VAL A 685 26.27 -0.08 -12.09
CA VAL A 685 25.09 -0.78 -12.60
C VAL A 685 24.96 -2.17 -11.95
N PRO A 686 23.78 -2.57 -11.45
CA PRO A 686 23.62 -3.88 -10.80
C PRO A 686 23.78 -5.05 -11.76
N ASP A 687 24.00 -6.25 -11.22
CA ASP A 687 24.26 -7.45 -12.02
C ASP A 687 22.98 -8.09 -12.62
N THR A 688 21.81 -7.53 -12.29
CA THR A 688 20.51 -7.95 -12.82
C THR A 688 20.35 -7.52 -14.29
N ILE A 689 20.24 -8.51 -15.18
CA ILE A 689 19.86 -8.32 -16.58
C ILE A 689 18.36 -8.02 -16.62
N THR A 690 18.01 -6.74 -16.67
CA THR A 690 16.64 -6.21 -16.61
C THR A 690 16.63 -4.78 -17.16
N THR A 691 15.46 -4.14 -17.20
CA THR A 691 15.36 -2.69 -17.35
C THR A 691 15.13 -2.06 -15.98
N TRP A 692 15.94 -1.08 -15.63
CA TRP A 692 15.75 -0.24 -14.45
C TRP A 692 14.92 0.99 -14.84
N GLU A 693 13.87 1.27 -14.08
CA GLU A 693 12.97 2.40 -14.33
C GLU A 693 13.13 3.43 -13.22
N THR A 694 13.35 4.70 -13.57
CA THR A 694 13.56 5.78 -12.60
C THR A 694 12.28 6.58 -12.31
N GLU A 695 12.11 7.00 -11.05
CA GLU A 695 11.28 8.15 -10.71
C GLU A 695 12.18 9.25 -10.12
N ALA A 696 11.96 10.51 -10.49
CA ALA A 696 12.72 11.63 -9.95
C ALA A 696 11.86 12.89 -9.85
N PHE A 697 11.88 13.54 -8.70
CA PHE A 697 11.20 14.82 -8.46
C PHE A 697 12.10 15.76 -7.68
N CYS A 698 11.91 17.07 -7.86
CA CYS A 698 12.74 18.12 -7.27
C CYS A 698 11.93 19.21 -6.58
N LEU A 699 12.43 19.73 -5.47
CA LEU A 699 11.86 20.83 -4.70
C LEU A 699 12.82 22.02 -4.65
N ALA A 700 12.38 23.16 -5.20
CA ALA A 700 13.02 24.46 -5.08
C ALA A 700 12.00 25.51 -4.62
N PRO A 701 12.42 26.71 -4.16
CA PRO A 701 11.52 27.83 -3.87
C PRO A 701 10.65 28.25 -5.07
N GLY A 702 11.12 28.02 -6.30
CA GLY A 702 10.36 28.24 -7.53
C GLY A 702 9.25 27.21 -7.81
N GLY A 703 9.24 26.07 -7.09
CA GLY A 703 8.24 25.02 -7.21
C GLY A 703 8.79 23.59 -7.15
N PHE A 704 7.86 22.64 -7.01
CA PHE A 704 8.03 21.24 -7.34
C PHE A 704 8.21 21.06 -8.84
N GLY A 705 8.87 19.96 -9.22
CA GLY A 705 8.95 19.45 -10.57
C GLY A 705 9.12 17.93 -10.55
N LEU A 706 8.61 17.26 -11.58
CA LEU A 706 8.65 15.81 -11.77
C LEU A 706 9.28 15.52 -13.12
N ALA A 707 10.28 14.64 -13.15
CA ALA A 707 10.88 14.16 -14.39
C ALA A 707 9.98 13.10 -15.04
N PRO A 708 9.93 13.01 -16.39
CA PRO A 708 9.48 11.81 -17.08
C PRO A 708 10.30 10.59 -16.62
N PRO A 709 9.70 9.39 -16.51
CA PRO A 709 10.45 8.19 -16.18
C PRO A 709 11.39 7.81 -17.33
N VAL A 710 12.62 7.40 -17.01
CA VAL A 710 13.64 6.96 -17.97
C VAL A 710 14.05 5.53 -17.67
N GLU A 711 14.30 4.77 -18.74
CA GLU A 711 14.68 3.36 -18.70
C GLU A 711 16.19 3.21 -18.94
N LEU A 712 16.90 2.52 -18.03
CA LEU A 712 18.24 1.98 -18.29
C LEU A 712 18.11 0.49 -18.59
N THR A 713 18.38 0.08 -19.84
CA THR A 713 18.37 -1.34 -20.21
C THR A 713 19.75 -1.95 -19.92
N VAL A 714 19.78 -2.94 -19.02
CA VAL A 714 20.99 -3.69 -18.66
C VAL A 714 20.96 -5.04 -19.35
N PHE A 715 21.80 -5.21 -20.37
CA PHE A 715 21.76 -6.38 -21.25
C PHE A 715 23.15 -6.79 -21.73
N GLN A 716 23.42 -8.10 -21.70
CA GLN A 716 24.57 -8.71 -22.37
C GLN A 716 24.08 -9.79 -23.36
N PRO A 717 24.62 -9.90 -24.60
CA PRO A 717 24.07 -10.80 -25.61
C PRO A 717 24.22 -12.30 -25.31
N PHE A 718 25.14 -12.67 -24.43
CA PHE A 718 25.39 -14.05 -23.99
C PHE A 718 25.37 -14.08 -22.46
N PHE A 719 24.51 -14.92 -21.87
CA PHE A 719 24.41 -15.03 -20.41
C PHE A 719 23.79 -16.34 -19.94
N LEU A 720 24.05 -16.63 -18.67
CA LEU A 720 23.47 -17.67 -17.86
C LEU A 720 22.40 -17.10 -16.90
N GLU A 721 21.31 -17.83 -16.72
CA GLU A 721 20.33 -17.64 -15.64
C GLU A 721 20.21 -18.93 -14.82
N ILE A 722 20.14 -18.82 -13.48
CA ILE A 722 20.00 -19.96 -12.56
C ILE A 722 18.63 -19.87 -11.87
N THR A 723 17.84 -20.95 -11.96
CA THR A 723 16.54 -21.05 -11.29
C THR A 723 16.70 -21.69 -9.91
N LEU A 724 16.35 -20.96 -8.84
CA LEU A 724 16.46 -21.41 -7.45
C LEU A 724 15.15 -21.19 -6.66
N PRO A 725 14.83 -22.07 -5.69
CA PRO A 725 13.75 -21.87 -4.73
C PRO A 725 14.22 -21.01 -3.54
N TYR A 726 13.30 -20.68 -2.64
CA TYR A 726 13.62 -19.91 -1.42
C TYR A 726 14.51 -20.67 -0.42
N SER A 727 14.32 -21.98 -0.25
CA SER A 727 15.15 -22.83 0.62
C SER A 727 15.02 -24.31 0.26
N ILE A 728 16.02 -25.13 0.61
CA ILE A 728 16.01 -26.60 0.49
C ILE A 728 16.41 -27.30 1.81
N ILE A 729 16.31 -28.63 1.87
CA ILE A 729 16.65 -29.47 3.04
C ILE A 729 17.90 -30.32 2.75
N ARG A 730 18.74 -30.57 3.76
CA ARG A 730 19.93 -31.41 3.65
C ARG A 730 19.57 -32.85 3.31
N GLY A 731 20.24 -33.43 2.32
CA GLY A 731 19.94 -34.78 1.83
C GLY A 731 18.66 -34.91 0.98
N GLU A 732 17.87 -33.86 0.79
CA GLU A 732 16.89 -33.82 -0.31
C GLU A 732 17.61 -33.54 -1.64
N ASN A 733 17.09 -34.12 -2.72
CA ASN A 733 17.60 -33.93 -4.07
C ASN A 733 16.75 -32.88 -4.79
N PHE A 734 17.38 -31.79 -5.24
CA PHE A 734 16.71 -30.67 -5.93
C PHE A 734 17.22 -30.50 -7.37
N ASP A 735 16.32 -30.34 -8.34
CA ASP A 735 16.67 -30.15 -9.75
C ASP A 735 17.10 -28.70 -10.05
N LEU A 736 18.40 -28.44 -9.89
CA LEU A 736 19.06 -27.19 -10.23
C LEU A 736 19.10 -27.02 -11.76
N LYS A 737 18.32 -26.06 -12.26
CA LYS A 737 18.24 -25.71 -13.68
C LYS A 737 18.98 -24.41 -13.94
N ALA A 738 19.89 -24.40 -14.91
CA ALA A 738 20.53 -23.19 -15.40
C ALA A 738 20.41 -23.10 -16.93
N THR A 739 19.97 -21.94 -17.43
CA THR A 739 19.70 -21.72 -18.85
C THR A 739 20.68 -20.71 -19.42
N VAL A 740 21.37 -21.09 -20.50
CA VAL A 740 22.20 -20.18 -21.29
C VAL A 740 21.42 -19.67 -22.48
N PHE A 741 21.54 -18.37 -22.76
CA PHE A 741 20.91 -17.68 -23.88
C PHE A 741 22.00 -17.15 -24.84
N ASN A 742 21.76 -17.27 -26.15
CA ASN A 742 22.59 -16.64 -27.17
C ASN A 742 21.76 -15.68 -28.04
N TYR A 743 21.95 -14.37 -27.85
CA TYR A 743 21.41 -13.30 -28.68
C TYR A 743 22.45 -12.70 -29.64
N LEU A 744 23.63 -13.33 -29.81
CA LEU A 744 24.57 -12.99 -30.87
C LEU A 744 24.02 -13.47 -32.22
N SER A 745 24.41 -12.79 -33.31
CA SER A 745 24.00 -13.13 -34.68
C SER A 745 24.74 -14.32 -35.31
N LYS A 746 25.43 -15.13 -34.50
CA LYS A 746 26.26 -16.27 -34.94
C LYS A 746 26.08 -17.46 -34.00
N CYS A 747 26.27 -18.66 -34.51
CA CYS A 747 26.35 -19.86 -33.67
C CYS A 747 27.64 -19.88 -32.82
N ILE A 748 27.47 -20.31 -31.57
CA ILE A 748 28.54 -20.51 -30.58
C ILE A 748 28.46 -21.94 -30.02
N MET A 749 29.59 -22.47 -29.56
CA MET A 749 29.66 -23.72 -28.79
C MET A 749 29.74 -23.34 -27.32
N VAL A 750 28.70 -23.63 -26.53
CA VAL A 750 28.64 -23.27 -25.11
C VAL A 750 29.07 -24.44 -24.26
N ALA A 751 30.12 -24.28 -23.45
CA ALA A 751 30.46 -25.16 -22.35
C ALA A 751 29.90 -24.58 -21.03
N VAL A 752 29.22 -25.40 -20.22
CA VAL A 752 28.73 -24.97 -18.89
C VAL A 752 29.36 -25.81 -17.79
N THR A 753 29.95 -25.14 -16.80
CA THR A 753 30.67 -25.75 -15.69
C THR A 753 30.17 -25.20 -14.35
N PRO A 754 29.53 -26.03 -13.50
CA PRO A 754 29.26 -25.64 -12.12
C PRO A 754 30.56 -25.58 -11.31
N ALA A 755 30.67 -24.64 -10.38
CA ALA A 755 31.82 -24.58 -9.47
C ALA A 755 31.75 -25.74 -8.46
N PRO A 756 32.85 -26.48 -8.23
CA PRO A 756 32.89 -27.50 -7.20
C PRO A 756 32.82 -26.87 -5.82
N SER A 757 32.01 -27.44 -4.94
CA SER A 757 31.95 -27.08 -3.52
C SER A 757 32.11 -28.33 -2.66
N LEU A 758 32.55 -28.13 -1.41
CA LEU A 758 32.49 -29.15 -0.35
C LEU A 758 31.10 -29.22 0.29
N ASP A 759 30.27 -28.19 0.07
CA ASP A 759 28.97 -28.00 0.73
C ASP A 759 27.81 -28.70 0.02
N TYR A 760 27.97 -29.04 -1.26
CA TYR A 760 26.94 -29.67 -2.08
C TYR A 760 27.56 -30.53 -3.19
N THR A 761 26.82 -31.56 -3.61
CA THR A 761 27.14 -32.35 -4.81
C THR A 761 26.16 -32.00 -5.94
N LEU A 762 26.64 -32.04 -7.18
CA LEU A 762 25.85 -31.81 -8.39
C LEU A 762 26.08 -32.97 -9.36
N THR A 763 25.06 -33.79 -9.57
CA THR A 763 25.08 -34.87 -10.57
C THR A 763 24.24 -34.46 -11.79
N PRO A 764 24.76 -34.55 -13.02
CA PRO A 764 23.99 -34.22 -14.22
C PRO A 764 22.81 -35.20 -14.40
N LEU A 765 21.64 -34.68 -14.79
CA LEU A 765 20.40 -35.47 -14.90
C LEU A 765 20.32 -36.37 -16.15
N ASN A 766 21.29 -36.29 -17.06
CA ASN A 766 21.38 -37.06 -18.31
C ASN A 766 22.86 -37.18 -18.75
N ASP A 767 23.16 -38.07 -19.71
CA ASP A 767 24.44 -38.15 -20.46
C ASP A 767 24.66 -36.94 -21.41
N VAL A 768 24.33 -35.73 -20.95
CA VAL A 768 24.49 -34.50 -21.72
C VAL A 768 25.95 -34.05 -21.68
N GLN A 769 26.56 -33.96 -22.86
CA GLN A 769 27.85 -33.29 -23.01
C GLN A 769 27.77 -31.87 -22.43
N TYR A 770 28.74 -31.49 -21.60
CA TYR A 770 28.84 -30.15 -21.03
C TYR A 770 28.93 -29.04 -22.09
N SER A 771 29.25 -29.40 -23.34
CA SER A 771 29.21 -28.56 -24.54
C SER A 771 27.93 -28.77 -25.36
N SER A 772 27.22 -27.68 -25.73
CA SER A 772 26.08 -27.72 -26.66
C SER A 772 26.17 -26.58 -27.70
N CYS A 773 25.75 -26.85 -28.94
CA CYS A 773 25.56 -25.80 -29.95
C CYS A 773 24.46 -24.83 -29.50
N LEU A 774 24.65 -23.54 -29.79
CA LEU A 774 23.66 -22.50 -29.54
C LEU A 774 23.72 -21.42 -30.63
N CYS A 775 22.74 -21.41 -31.52
CA CYS A 775 22.62 -20.47 -32.62
C CYS A 775 21.85 -19.19 -32.22
N ALA A 776 21.63 -18.29 -33.19
CA ALA A 776 21.14 -16.94 -32.91
C ALA A 776 19.69 -16.91 -32.40
N ASN A 777 19.48 -16.33 -31.22
CA ASN A 777 18.23 -16.31 -30.44
C ASN A 777 17.84 -17.67 -29.82
N GLU A 778 18.76 -18.64 -29.77
CA GLU A 778 18.53 -19.91 -29.09
C GLU A 778 18.87 -19.87 -27.59
N ARG A 779 18.37 -20.86 -26.86
CA ARG A 779 18.62 -21.06 -25.43
C ARG A 779 18.73 -22.54 -25.09
N LYS A 780 19.61 -22.89 -24.16
CA LYS A 780 19.82 -24.28 -23.70
C LYS A 780 19.79 -24.34 -22.17
N THR A 781 18.89 -25.15 -21.64
CA THR A 781 18.84 -25.46 -20.20
C THR A 781 19.68 -26.70 -19.91
N PHE A 782 20.56 -26.57 -18.91
CA PHE A 782 21.34 -27.64 -18.31
C PHE A 782 20.78 -27.90 -16.90
N SER A 783 20.72 -29.16 -16.51
CA SER A 783 20.06 -29.58 -15.26
C SER A 783 20.95 -30.55 -14.48
N TRP A 784 21.11 -30.26 -13.19
CA TRP A 784 21.80 -31.13 -12.23
C TRP A 784 20.89 -31.41 -11.05
N THR A 785 20.88 -32.64 -10.57
CA THR A 785 20.37 -32.93 -9.24
C THR A 785 21.40 -32.44 -8.22
N MET A 786 20.99 -31.47 -7.41
CA MET A 786 21.75 -30.90 -6.30
C MET A 786 21.40 -31.64 -5.02
N SER A 787 22.41 -32.21 -4.37
CA SER A 787 22.28 -32.84 -3.05
C SER A 787 23.20 -32.10 -2.05
N PRO A 788 22.65 -31.20 -1.22
CA PRO A 788 23.43 -30.42 -0.27
C PRO A 788 23.90 -31.27 0.92
N SER A 789 25.11 -31.01 1.39
CA SER A 789 25.81 -31.70 2.48
C SER A 789 26.11 -30.79 3.69
N ALA A 790 26.29 -29.49 3.46
CA ALA A 790 26.41 -28.49 4.53
C ALA A 790 25.07 -27.78 4.82
N LEU A 791 25.03 -27.01 5.91
CA LEU A 791 23.85 -26.31 6.44
C LEU A 791 24.06 -24.80 6.41
N GLY A 792 22.97 -24.03 6.31
CA GLY A 792 23.00 -22.56 6.27
C GLY A 792 22.90 -22.00 4.86
N VAL A 793 23.46 -20.81 4.62
CA VAL A 793 23.42 -20.13 3.32
C VAL A 793 24.58 -20.60 2.45
N LEU A 794 24.27 -21.35 1.39
CA LEU A 794 25.26 -21.84 0.42
C LEU A 794 25.27 -20.96 -0.82
N ASN A 795 26.46 -20.69 -1.38
CA ASN A 795 26.62 -19.89 -2.59
C ASN A 795 26.79 -20.79 -3.82
N VAL A 796 25.70 -21.06 -4.53
CA VAL A 796 25.69 -21.83 -5.77
C VAL A 796 26.30 -20.97 -6.88
N THR A 797 27.40 -21.44 -7.48
CA THR A 797 28.11 -20.73 -8.55
C THR A 797 28.20 -21.58 -9.81
N ILE A 798 27.83 -21.02 -10.95
CA ILE A 798 27.90 -21.70 -12.26
C ILE A 798 28.52 -20.73 -13.28
N SER A 799 29.37 -21.27 -14.15
CA SER A 799 30.04 -20.56 -15.25
C SER A 799 29.56 -21.11 -16.59
N ALA A 800 29.29 -20.22 -17.55
CA ALA A 800 29.04 -20.57 -18.94
C ALA A 800 30.08 -19.89 -19.84
N GLU A 801 30.72 -20.64 -20.73
CA GLU A 801 31.77 -20.18 -21.62
C GLU A 801 31.47 -20.52 -23.09
N ALA A 802 31.67 -19.56 -23.99
CA ALA A 802 31.77 -19.82 -25.42
C ALA A 802 33.18 -20.35 -25.77
N VAL A 803 33.26 -21.62 -26.18
CA VAL A 803 34.52 -22.31 -26.49
C VAL A 803 34.76 -22.44 -27.99
N GLN A 804 36.03 -22.54 -28.40
CA GLN A 804 36.40 -22.73 -29.80
C GLN A 804 36.21 -24.20 -30.21
N SER A 805 35.49 -24.45 -31.31
CA SER A 805 35.21 -25.79 -31.83
C SER A 805 35.49 -25.89 -33.32
N HIS A 806 35.88 -27.09 -33.76
CA HIS A 806 36.03 -27.44 -35.19
C HIS A 806 34.77 -28.13 -35.75
N ALA A 807 33.78 -28.44 -34.92
CA ALA A 807 32.48 -28.91 -35.36
C ALA A 807 31.64 -27.73 -35.87
N ALA A 808 30.91 -27.92 -36.96
CA ALA A 808 29.93 -26.95 -37.42
C ALA A 808 28.61 -27.09 -36.65
N CYS A 809 28.01 -25.97 -36.26
CA CYS A 809 26.62 -25.91 -35.79
C CYS A 809 25.78 -25.40 -36.97
N ASP A 810 24.74 -26.14 -37.38
CA ASP A 810 23.88 -25.81 -38.54
C ASP A 810 24.64 -25.45 -39.84
N ASN A 811 25.76 -26.13 -40.08
CA ASN A 811 26.71 -25.91 -41.17
C ASN A 811 27.52 -24.59 -41.12
N GLU A 812 27.34 -23.75 -40.09
CA GLU A 812 28.22 -22.61 -39.82
C GLU A 812 29.43 -23.00 -38.94
N ILE A 813 30.56 -22.31 -39.15
CA ILE A 813 31.73 -22.45 -38.29
C ILE A 813 31.47 -21.68 -36.98
N VAL A 814 31.58 -22.40 -35.86
CA VAL A 814 31.45 -21.84 -34.50
C VAL A 814 32.33 -20.61 -34.32
N SER A 815 31.70 -19.51 -33.88
CA SER A 815 32.42 -18.29 -33.50
C SER A 815 32.63 -18.21 -31.98
N VAL A 816 33.72 -17.58 -31.57
CA VAL A 816 33.95 -17.20 -30.17
C VAL A 816 33.90 -15.68 -30.08
N PRO A 817 33.05 -15.09 -29.22
CA PRO A 817 33.00 -13.64 -29.04
C PRO A 817 34.23 -13.15 -28.28
N GLU A 818 34.86 -12.08 -28.78
CA GLU A 818 36.01 -11.42 -28.12
C GLU A 818 35.61 -10.73 -26.79
N ARG A 819 34.32 -10.47 -26.59
CA ARG A 819 33.74 -9.71 -25.48
C ARG A 819 32.60 -10.52 -24.86
N GLY A 820 32.61 -10.69 -23.54
CA GLY A 820 31.60 -11.50 -22.85
C GLY A 820 31.69 -13.00 -23.12
N ARG A 821 32.89 -13.54 -23.35
CA ARG A 821 33.11 -14.99 -23.61
C ARG A 821 32.67 -15.91 -22.47
N ILE A 822 32.78 -15.44 -21.23
CA ILE A 822 32.46 -16.20 -20.01
C ILE A 822 31.51 -15.35 -19.16
N ASP A 823 30.43 -15.96 -18.69
CA ASP A 823 29.49 -15.38 -17.72
C ASP A 823 29.46 -16.27 -16.46
N ILE A 824 29.70 -15.69 -15.29
CA ILE A 824 29.76 -16.39 -14.00
C ILE A 824 28.72 -15.78 -13.08
N VAL A 825 27.80 -16.64 -12.63
CA VAL A 825 26.68 -16.26 -11.77
C VAL A 825 26.79 -16.98 -10.44
N THR A 826 26.83 -16.22 -9.35
CA THR A 826 26.70 -16.74 -7.98
C THR A 826 25.34 -16.34 -7.41
N ARG A 827 24.62 -17.29 -6.81
CA ARG A 827 23.36 -17.05 -6.09
C ARG A 827 23.36 -17.81 -4.76
N SER A 828 22.88 -17.14 -3.72
CA SER A 828 22.75 -17.72 -2.38
C SER A 828 21.46 -18.54 -2.24
N LEU A 829 21.55 -19.70 -1.58
CA LEU A 829 20.45 -20.63 -1.32
C LEU A 829 20.49 -21.09 0.15
N LEU A 830 19.34 -21.10 0.82
CA LEU A 830 19.24 -21.50 2.23
C LEU A 830 18.99 -23.01 2.38
N VAL A 831 19.88 -23.71 3.08
CA VAL A 831 19.77 -25.14 3.41
C VAL A 831 19.46 -25.36 4.89
N LYS A 832 18.47 -26.20 5.18
CA LYS A 832 18.01 -26.59 6.52
C LYS A 832 18.35 -28.05 6.84
N ALA A 833 18.43 -28.42 8.12
CA ALA A 833 18.74 -29.78 8.55
C ALA A 833 17.57 -30.76 8.37
N GLU A 834 17.90 -32.04 8.24
CA GLU A 834 16.99 -33.18 8.14
C GLU A 834 16.50 -33.72 9.50
N GLY A 835 15.39 -34.44 9.48
CA GLY A 835 14.78 -35.03 10.68
C GLY A 835 14.06 -34.00 11.57
N THR A 836 13.75 -34.39 12.80
CA THR A 836 13.18 -33.51 13.83
C THR A 836 14.21 -33.23 14.92
N GLU A 837 14.37 -31.97 15.30
CA GLU A 837 15.25 -31.55 16.40
C GLU A 837 14.69 -31.99 17.77
N GLU A 838 15.49 -32.74 18.53
CA GLU A 838 15.28 -33.03 19.95
C GLU A 838 16.48 -32.47 20.75
N THR A 839 16.26 -31.92 21.94
CA THR A 839 17.37 -31.51 22.83
C THR A 839 17.24 -32.14 24.21
N LYS A 840 18.32 -32.78 24.69
CA LYS A 840 18.41 -33.33 26.05
C LYS A 840 19.33 -32.48 26.91
N THR A 841 18.89 -32.15 28.12
CA THR A 841 19.41 -31.02 28.91
C THR A 841 19.54 -31.42 30.38
N TYR A 842 20.68 -31.08 31.02
CA TYR A 842 20.97 -31.34 32.43
C TYR A 842 21.50 -30.07 33.11
N ASN A 843 20.87 -29.62 34.20
CA ASN A 843 21.12 -28.30 34.79
C ASN A 843 21.31 -28.42 36.31
N TRP A 844 22.23 -27.62 36.87
CA TRP A 844 22.47 -27.50 38.30
C TRP A 844 22.73 -26.04 38.69
N LEU A 845 22.07 -25.57 39.75
CA LEU A 845 22.42 -24.33 40.43
C LEU A 845 23.29 -24.67 41.64
N LEU A 846 24.57 -24.32 41.57
CA LEU A 846 25.56 -24.61 42.61
C LEU A 846 25.96 -23.30 43.31
N CYS A 847 25.84 -23.26 44.62
CA CYS A 847 26.13 -22.08 45.45
C CYS A 847 27.11 -22.49 46.57
N PRO A 848 28.43 -22.39 46.32
CA PRO A 848 29.42 -22.59 47.37
C PRO A 848 29.32 -21.49 48.44
N SER A 849 30.03 -21.72 49.53
CA SER A 849 30.44 -20.67 50.48
C SER A 849 31.95 -20.82 50.67
N ASP A 850 32.65 -19.80 51.18
CA ASP A 850 34.13 -19.81 51.21
C ASP A 850 34.77 -20.98 51.99
N LEU A 851 33.98 -21.68 52.81
CA LEU A 851 34.34 -22.86 53.60
C LEU A 851 33.88 -24.20 52.99
N VAL A 852 33.00 -24.21 51.96
CA VAL A 852 32.31 -25.40 51.46
C VAL A 852 32.28 -25.46 49.93
N CYS A 853 32.80 -26.54 49.37
CA CYS A 853 32.87 -26.81 47.93
C CYS A 853 31.76 -27.81 47.51
N GLU A 854 30.82 -27.38 46.67
CA GLU A 854 29.81 -28.27 46.08
C GLU A 854 30.40 -29.04 44.87
N LYS A 855 30.01 -30.32 44.72
CA LYS A 855 30.47 -31.21 43.64
C LYS A 855 29.34 -32.08 43.09
N GLN A 856 29.32 -32.27 41.78
CA GLN A 856 28.30 -33.05 41.07
C GLN A 856 28.95 -33.94 39.99
N SER A 857 28.29 -35.05 39.61
CA SER A 857 28.71 -35.86 38.45
C SER A 857 27.54 -36.23 37.54
N LEU A 858 27.84 -36.38 36.25
CA LEU A 858 26.91 -36.79 35.18
C LEU A 858 27.51 -37.97 34.42
N SER A 859 26.69 -38.95 34.03
CA SER A 859 27.05 -40.03 33.10
C SER A 859 26.25 -39.90 31.81
N MET A 860 26.93 -39.72 30.68
CA MET A 860 26.30 -39.64 29.35
C MET A 860 26.30 -41.00 28.65
N LEU A 861 25.16 -41.34 28.03
CA LEU A 861 24.91 -42.58 27.29
C LEU A 861 24.25 -42.23 25.94
N PHE A 862 25.06 -41.94 24.93
CA PHE A 862 24.60 -41.63 23.57
C PHE A 862 25.23 -42.59 22.54
N SER A 863 24.47 -42.94 21.50
CA SER A 863 24.97 -43.74 20.38
C SER A 863 25.88 -42.91 19.46
N LYS A 864 26.61 -43.55 18.54
CA LYS A 864 27.57 -42.89 17.64
C LYS A 864 27.00 -42.45 16.28
N GLU A 865 25.78 -42.82 15.94
CA GLU A 865 25.20 -42.58 14.61
C GLU A 865 24.22 -41.40 14.66
N GLY A 866 24.63 -40.26 14.10
CA GLY A 866 23.87 -39.00 14.11
C GLY A 866 24.78 -37.76 14.15
N SER A 867 24.21 -36.57 13.89
CA SER A 867 24.89 -35.29 14.13
C SER A 867 24.68 -34.87 15.60
N PHE A 868 25.69 -35.09 16.45
CA PHE A 868 25.64 -34.74 17.88
C PHE A 868 26.49 -33.50 18.17
N ALA A 869 25.87 -32.46 18.73
CA ALA A 869 26.59 -31.34 19.36
C ALA A 869 26.32 -31.39 20.86
N CYS A 870 27.37 -31.62 21.67
CA CYS A 870 27.30 -31.54 23.12
C CYS A 870 28.03 -30.29 23.62
N CYS A 871 27.28 -29.35 24.20
CA CYS A 871 27.81 -28.11 24.74
C CYS A 871 27.60 -28.05 26.25
N MET A 872 28.63 -27.57 26.94
CA MET A 872 28.63 -27.28 28.36
C MET A 872 28.83 -25.79 28.56
N PHE A 873 28.14 -25.22 29.55
CA PHE A 873 28.33 -23.83 29.91
C PHE A 873 28.19 -23.57 31.40
N SER A 874 28.75 -22.44 31.80
CA SER A 874 28.59 -21.87 33.13
C SER A 874 28.22 -20.38 33.04
N ILE A 875 27.36 -19.94 33.94
CA ILE A 875 26.92 -18.55 34.07
C ILE A 875 26.56 -18.24 35.54
N GLY A 876 26.72 -16.99 35.98
CA GLY A 876 26.54 -16.57 37.38
C GLY A 876 25.12 -16.19 37.77
N ASP A 877 24.11 -16.60 36.98
CA ASP A 877 22.72 -16.18 37.16
C ASP A 877 21.72 -17.30 36.87
N ILE A 878 20.59 -17.31 37.58
CA ILE A 878 19.56 -18.35 37.53
C ILE A 878 18.67 -18.27 36.27
N LEU A 879 18.63 -17.12 35.59
CA LEU A 879 18.03 -16.96 34.27
C LEU A 879 19.09 -16.79 33.17
N GLY A 880 20.38 -16.94 33.46
CA GLY A 880 21.47 -16.66 32.51
C GLY A 880 21.34 -17.33 31.13
N ARG A 881 20.73 -18.54 31.04
CA ARG A 881 20.45 -19.17 29.73
C ARG A 881 19.40 -18.40 28.93
N ALA A 882 18.31 -17.99 29.56
CA ALA A 882 17.26 -17.14 28.98
C ALA A 882 17.80 -15.76 28.53
N LEU A 883 18.88 -15.28 29.16
CA LEU A 883 19.53 -14.00 28.83
C LEU A 883 20.59 -14.10 27.72
N LYS A 884 21.20 -15.27 27.47
CA LYS A 884 22.07 -15.47 26.29
C LYS A 884 21.24 -15.82 25.06
N ASN A 885 20.26 -16.70 25.22
CA ASN A 885 19.25 -16.97 24.18
C ASN A 885 18.15 -15.90 24.17
N LEU A 886 18.46 -14.66 24.59
CA LEU A 886 17.51 -13.56 24.58
C LEU A 886 16.91 -13.35 23.19
N ASP A 887 17.70 -13.49 22.14
CA ASP A 887 17.23 -13.39 20.75
C ASP A 887 16.34 -14.55 20.28
N GLY A 888 16.31 -15.66 21.03
CA GLY A 888 15.44 -16.83 20.79
C GLY A 888 14.37 -17.04 21.87
N LEU A 889 14.32 -16.20 22.92
CA LEU A 889 13.34 -16.24 23.99
C LEU A 889 12.52 -14.95 24.08
N LEU A 890 13.12 -13.79 23.80
CA LEU A 890 12.39 -12.64 23.25
C LEU A 890 12.01 -12.97 21.80
N GLN A 891 10.98 -13.78 21.62
CA GLN A 891 10.44 -14.08 20.30
C GLN A 891 9.46 -12.98 19.88
N MET A 892 9.40 -12.70 18.57
CA MET A 892 8.40 -11.77 18.05
C MET A 892 7.04 -12.46 18.01
N PRO A 893 5.99 -11.96 18.69
CA PRO A 893 4.74 -12.70 18.79
C PRO A 893 4.03 -12.91 17.43
N TYR A 894 3.64 -14.16 17.19
CA TYR A 894 3.04 -14.65 15.95
C TYR A 894 1.87 -15.61 16.18
N GLY A 895 1.22 -16.05 15.11
CA GLY A 895 0.14 -17.03 15.17
C GLY A 895 -1.23 -16.44 15.54
N CYS A 896 -2.13 -17.32 16.00
CA CYS A 896 -3.49 -16.99 16.46
C CYS A 896 -3.51 -16.33 17.86
N GLY A 897 -4.68 -15.97 18.39
CA GLY A 897 -4.83 -15.27 19.68
C GLY A 897 -4.36 -16.05 20.91
N GLU A 898 -4.22 -17.37 20.79
CA GLU A 898 -3.52 -18.22 21.76
C GLU A 898 -2.00 -18.12 21.57
N GLN A 899 -1.49 -18.49 20.39
CA GLN A 899 -0.05 -18.52 20.06
C GLN A 899 0.64 -17.16 20.28
N ASN A 900 -0.04 -16.06 19.96
CA ASN A 900 0.49 -14.70 20.14
C ASN A 900 0.67 -14.37 21.64
N MET A 901 -0.29 -14.72 22.50
CA MET A 901 -0.15 -14.56 23.95
C MET A 901 0.94 -15.46 24.55
N ALA A 902 1.11 -16.67 23.99
CA ALA A 902 2.15 -17.59 24.44
C ALA A 902 3.58 -17.04 24.28
N LEU A 903 3.78 -16.09 23.36
CA LEU A 903 5.05 -15.44 23.07
C LEU A 903 5.12 -14.02 23.67
N LEU A 904 3.99 -13.31 23.74
CA LEU A 904 3.92 -11.99 24.35
C LEU A 904 4.19 -12.04 25.87
N ALA A 905 3.65 -13.02 26.58
CA ALA A 905 3.75 -13.07 28.04
C ALA A 905 5.19 -13.28 28.56
N PRO A 906 6.00 -14.24 28.07
CA PRO A 906 7.40 -14.40 28.49
C PRO A 906 8.24 -13.12 28.32
N ASN A 907 8.05 -12.40 27.22
CA ASN A 907 8.79 -11.17 26.90
C ASN A 907 8.66 -10.10 28.00
N ILE A 908 7.49 -10.02 28.67
CA ILE A 908 7.22 -9.05 29.73
C ILE A 908 8.01 -9.40 30.99
N TYR A 909 7.97 -10.66 31.42
CA TYR A 909 8.64 -11.10 32.66
C TYR A 909 10.17 -11.13 32.50
N ILE A 910 10.69 -11.34 31.29
CA ILE A 910 12.13 -11.20 30.98
C ILE A 910 12.58 -9.74 31.12
N LEU A 911 11.79 -8.77 30.62
CA LEU A 911 12.07 -7.35 30.83
C LEU A 911 11.93 -6.92 32.29
N GLU A 912 10.96 -7.47 33.03
CA GLU A 912 10.80 -7.21 34.46
C GLU A 912 11.98 -7.73 35.27
N TYR A 913 12.45 -8.95 35.00
CA TYR A 913 13.71 -9.45 35.55
C TYR A 913 14.87 -8.48 35.23
N LEU A 914 15.12 -8.17 33.95
CA LEU A 914 16.27 -7.38 33.51
C LEU A 914 16.28 -5.96 34.08
N ARG A 915 15.10 -5.35 34.25
CA ARG A 915 14.91 -4.06 34.90
C ARG A 915 15.28 -4.15 36.38
N ASN A 916 14.76 -5.17 37.08
CA ASN A 916 14.84 -5.26 38.53
C ASN A 916 16.19 -5.79 39.04
N THR A 917 17.04 -6.36 38.18
CA THR A 917 18.41 -6.80 38.51
C THR A 917 19.51 -5.82 38.07
N GLU A 918 19.16 -4.61 37.60
CA GLU A 918 20.07 -3.59 37.04
C GLU A 918 20.77 -3.97 35.72
N GLN A 919 20.16 -4.84 34.89
CA GLN A 919 20.83 -5.47 33.72
C GLN A 919 20.29 -5.03 32.34
N LEU A 920 19.19 -4.28 32.30
CA LEU A 920 18.51 -3.90 31.05
C LEU A 920 19.30 -2.86 30.23
N THR A 921 19.92 -3.29 29.13
CA THR A 921 20.56 -2.38 28.15
C THR A 921 19.54 -1.70 27.22
N SER A 922 19.92 -0.57 26.63
CA SER A 922 19.09 0.17 25.66
C SER A 922 18.74 -0.68 24.43
N ALA A 923 19.72 -1.33 23.80
CA ALA A 923 19.50 -2.15 22.61
C ALA A 923 18.52 -3.32 22.87
N ILE A 924 18.60 -3.95 24.05
CA ILE A 924 17.65 -4.98 24.47
C ILE A 924 16.25 -4.37 24.66
N ARG A 925 16.16 -3.24 25.36
CA ARG A 925 14.91 -2.51 25.60
C ARG A 925 14.21 -2.16 24.29
N ASP A 926 14.92 -1.58 23.33
CA ASP A 926 14.37 -1.15 22.04
C ASP A 926 13.89 -2.35 21.20
N LYS A 927 14.57 -3.50 21.25
CA LYS A 927 14.14 -4.73 20.58
C LYS A 927 12.90 -5.33 21.25
N ALA A 928 12.92 -5.45 22.58
CA ALA A 928 11.82 -6.01 23.35
C ALA A 928 10.55 -5.13 23.28
N THR A 929 10.69 -3.81 23.37
CA THR A 929 9.60 -2.84 23.20
C THR A 929 8.93 -3.01 21.83
N LYS A 930 9.68 -3.19 20.73
CA LYS A 930 9.10 -3.49 19.40
C LYS A 930 8.30 -4.79 19.39
N PHE A 931 8.80 -5.85 20.02
CA PHE A 931 8.09 -7.14 20.10
C PHE A 931 6.84 -7.07 20.98
N LEU A 932 6.89 -6.39 22.12
CA LEU A 932 5.72 -6.15 22.96
C LEU A 932 4.66 -5.32 22.21
N THR A 933 5.07 -4.22 21.55
CA THR A 933 4.17 -3.38 20.75
C THR A 933 3.51 -4.18 19.64
N SER A 934 4.27 -4.96 18.86
CA SER A 934 3.72 -5.80 17.79
C SER A 934 2.83 -6.92 18.30
N GLY A 935 3.12 -7.53 19.45
CA GLY A 935 2.30 -8.59 20.03
C GLY A 935 1.01 -8.08 20.65
N TYR A 936 1.03 -6.89 21.27
CA TYR A 936 -0.17 -6.17 21.70
C TYR A 936 -1.08 -5.86 20.50
N GLN A 937 -0.53 -5.27 19.43
CA GLN A 937 -1.24 -4.97 18.19
C GLN A 937 -1.78 -6.24 17.52
N ARG A 938 -0.99 -7.33 17.45
CA ARG A 938 -1.48 -8.61 16.91
C ARG A 938 -2.62 -9.17 17.78
N GLN A 939 -2.55 -9.05 19.11
CA GLN A 939 -3.59 -9.57 20.01
C GLN A 939 -4.94 -8.87 19.85
N LEU A 940 -4.96 -7.58 19.54
CA LEU A 940 -6.21 -6.83 19.34
C LEU A 940 -7.06 -7.37 18.18
N ASN A 941 -6.48 -8.10 17.21
CA ASN A 941 -7.25 -8.81 16.18
C ASN A 941 -8.16 -9.92 16.71
N TYR A 942 -7.86 -10.41 17.91
CA TYR A 942 -8.57 -11.49 18.56
C TYR A 942 -9.55 -10.97 19.63
N LYS A 943 -9.66 -9.63 19.77
CA LYS A 943 -10.62 -8.96 20.64
C LYS A 943 -11.99 -8.89 19.97
N HIS A 944 -13.05 -9.14 20.74
CA HIS A 944 -14.44 -8.95 20.32
C HIS A 944 -14.91 -7.52 20.63
N SER A 945 -16.03 -7.12 20.01
CA SER A 945 -16.66 -5.81 20.22
C SER A 945 -17.12 -5.59 21.66
N ASP A 946 -17.47 -6.67 22.37
CA ASP A 946 -17.98 -6.65 23.76
C ASP A 946 -16.89 -6.54 24.84
N GLY A 947 -15.62 -6.81 24.52
CA GLY A 947 -14.52 -6.85 25.50
C GLY A 947 -13.73 -8.15 25.53
N ALA A 948 -14.30 -9.26 25.06
CA ALA A 948 -13.70 -10.59 25.14
C ALA A 948 -12.48 -10.78 24.23
N TYR A 949 -11.76 -11.89 24.43
CA TYR A 949 -10.85 -12.46 23.44
C TYR A 949 -11.22 -13.92 23.14
N SER A 950 -11.07 -14.36 21.89
CA SER A 950 -11.15 -15.77 21.48
C SER A 950 -9.98 -16.15 20.58
N THR A 951 -9.70 -17.46 20.42
CA THR A 951 -8.55 -17.99 19.66
C THR A 951 -8.43 -17.42 18.24
N PHE A 952 -9.57 -17.14 17.59
CA PHE A 952 -9.65 -16.70 16.19
C PHE A 952 -10.33 -15.33 16.00
N GLY A 953 -10.69 -14.62 17.06
CA GLY A 953 -11.39 -13.32 16.98
C GLY A 953 -12.87 -13.42 16.55
N GLN A 954 -13.40 -14.64 16.43
CA GLN A 954 -14.79 -14.96 16.14
C GLN A 954 -15.25 -16.10 17.08
N GLY A 955 -16.55 -16.43 17.05
CA GLY A 955 -17.16 -17.40 17.97
C GLY A 955 -17.42 -16.81 19.36
N SER A 956 -17.52 -17.66 20.38
CA SER A 956 -17.74 -17.22 21.77
C SER A 956 -16.45 -16.69 22.43
N GLY A 957 -16.60 -15.65 23.25
CA GLY A 957 -15.50 -15.12 24.06
C GLY A 957 -15.03 -16.11 25.12
N ASN A 958 -13.71 -16.22 25.33
CA ASN A 958 -13.10 -17.20 26.23
C ASN A 958 -12.70 -16.54 27.56
N THR A 959 -13.28 -16.97 28.69
CA THR A 959 -13.04 -16.32 29.99
C THR A 959 -11.62 -16.49 30.52
N TRP A 960 -10.95 -17.62 30.24
CA TRP A 960 -9.56 -17.83 30.63
C TRP A 960 -8.60 -16.97 29.79
N LEU A 961 -8.75 -16.97 28.46
CA LEU A 961 -7.88 -16.19 27.57
C LEU A 961 -8.03 -14.69 27.83
N THR A 962 -9.26 -14.23 28.03
CA THR A 962 -9.58 -12.82 28.32
C THR A 962 -8.88 -12.35 29.60
N ALA A 963 -8.88 -13.18 30.65
CA ALA A 963 -8.16 -12.89 31.90
C ALA A 963 -6.62 -12.95 31.75
N PHE A 964 -6.10 -13.90 30.96
CA PHE A 964 -4.66 -13.98 30.68
C PHE A 964 -4.14 -12.78 29.86
N VAL A 965 -4.96 -12.28 28.93
CA VAL A 965 -4.70 -11.03 28.18
C VAL A 965 -4.70 -9.84 29.13
N LEU A 966 -5.73 -9.69 29.99
CA LEU A 966 -5.81 -8.62 31.00
C LEU A 966 -4.56 -8.58 31.89
N ARG A 967 -4.21 -9.72 32.49
CA ARG A 967 -3.02 -9.90 33.35
C ARG A 967 -1.74 -9.44 32.65
N SER A 968 -1.52 -9.94 31.44
CA SER A 968 -0.32 -9.65 30.64
C SER A 968 -0.27 -8.19 30.22
N PHE A 969 -1.38 -7.62 29.75
CA PHE A 969 -1.45 -6.22 29.31
C PHE A 969 -1.17 -5.27 30.47
N SER A 970 -1.69 -5.52 31.68
CA SER A 970 -1.39 -4.66 32.84
C SER A 970 0.11 -4.67 33.19
N LYS A 971 0.78 -5.82 33.18
CA LYS A 971 2.25 -5.87 33.38
C LYS A 971 3.02 -5.15 32.26
N ALA A 972 2.57 -5.29 31.01
CA ALA A 972 3.19 -4.66 29.84
C ALA A 972 3.08 -3.12 29.82
N GLN A 973 2.11 -2.51 30.52
CA GLN A 973 2.03 -1.04 30.68
C GLN A 973 3.32 -0.41 31.25
N SER A 974 4.13 -1.20 31.97
CA SER A 974 5.42 -0.74 32.51
C SER A 974 6.58 -0.72 31.49
N PHE A 975 6.32 -1.07 30.22
CA PHE A 975 7.29 -1.12 29.12
C PHE A 975 6.79 -0.55 27.77
N ILE A 976 5.47 -0.59 27.52
CA ILE A 976 4.83 -0.07 26.30
C ILE A 976 3.54 0.70 26.64
N TYR A 977 3.15 1.63 25.77
CA TYR A 977 1.81 2.22 25.84
C TYR A 977 0.75 1.19 25.46
N ILE A 978 -0.24 1.02 26.33
CA ILE A 978 -1.45 0.21 26.12
C ILE A 978 -2.64 1.10 26.47
N ASP A 979 -3.64 1.13 25.60
CA ASP A 979 -4.85 1.94 25.76
C ASP A 979 -5.65 1.50 27.01
N PRO A 980 -5.82 2.38 28.03
CA PRO A 980 -6.61 2.08 29.21
C PRO A 980 -8.07 1.72 28.92
N LEU A 981 -8.65 2.22 27.81
CA LEU A 981 -10.02 1.88 27.40
C LEU A 981 -10.13 0.39 27.06
N LYS A 982 -9.13 -0.18 26.38
CA LYS A 982 -9.12 -1.61 26.01
C LYS A 982 -8.94 -2.53 27.21
N ILE A 983 -8.19 -2.10 28.23
CA ILE A 983 -8.15 -2.81 29.53
C ILE A 983 -9.52 -2.73 30.22
N LYS A 984 -10.16 -1.55 30.24
CA LYS A 984 -11.48 -1.38 30.86
C LYS A 984 -12.58 -2.19 30.18
N GLU A 985 -12.68 -2.16 28.85
CA GLU A 985 -13.61 -3.00 28.06
C GLU A 985 -13.49 -4.48 28.43
N THR A 986 -12.26 -4.99 28.50
CA THR A 986 -11.96 -6.38 28.84
C THR A 986 -12.22 -6.71 30.32
N THR A 987 -12.05 -5.74 31.22
CA THR A 987 -12.38 -5.92 32.64
C THR A 987 -13.90 -6.02 32.83
N THR A 988 -14.67 -5.05 32.31
CA THR A 988 -16.14 -5.05 32.44
C THR A 988 -16.78 -6.28 31.80
N TRP A 989 -16.25 -6.78 30.68
CA TRP A 989 -16.72 -8.05 30.14
C TRP A 989 -16.55 -9.23 31.09
N LEU A 990 -15.46 -9.30 31.86
CA LEU A 990 -15.26 -10.36 32.87
C LEU A 990 -16.20 -10.18 34.06
N GLU A 991 -16.43 -8.95 34.51
CA GLU A 991 -17.38 -8.61 35.58
C GLU A 991 -18.79 -9.18 35.28
N GLU A 992 -19.27 -9.01 34.03
CA GLU A 992 -20.55 -9.55 33.57
C GLU A 992 -20.66 -11.09 33.62
N LYS A 993 -19.55 -11.83 33.70
CA LYS A 993 -19.56 -13.32 33.72
C LYS A 993 -19.35 -13.88 35.14
N GLN A 994 -19.41 -13.04 36.16
CA GLN A 994 -19.48 -13.46 37.56
C GLN A 994 -20.91 -13.93 37.92
N LYS A 995 -21.02 -15.02 38.68
CA LYS A 995 -22.29 -15.53 39.23
C LYS A 995 -22.64 -14.83 40.54
N GLU A 996 -23.90 -14.94 40.97
CA GLU A 996 -24.39 -14.45 42.27
C GLU A 996 -23.59 -15.00 43.48
N ASN A 997 -22.98 -16.19 43.36
CA ASN A 997 -22.13 -16.78 44.40
C ASN A 997 -20.66 -16.27 44.38
N GLY A 998 -20.33 -15.32 43.51
CA GLY A 998 -19.00 -14.73 43.35
C GLY A 998 -18.04 -15.49 42.42
N CYS A 999 -18.37 -16.72 42.01
CA CYS A 999 -17.52 -17.52 41.12
C CYS A 999 -17.73 -17.11 39.64
N PHE A 1000 -16.71 -17.23 38.79
CA PHE A 1000 -16.81 -16.92 37.36
C PHE A 1000 -17.27 -18.12 36.51
N LEU A 1001 -18.05 -17.85 35.46
CA LEU A 1001 -18.45 -18.84 34.47
C LEU A 1001 -17.25 -19.29 33.60
N ARG A 1002 -17.14 -20.61 33.36
CA ARG A 1002 -16.27 -21.16 32.32
C ARG A 1002 -16.95 -21.02 30.95
N LEU A 1003 -16.54 -20.04 30.15
CA LEU A 1003 -17.05 -19.79 28.80
C LEU A 1003 -15.92 -19.86 27.77
N GLY A 1004 -16.28 -20.29 26.56
CA GLY A 1004 -15.36 -20.50 25.45
C GLY A 1004 -14.52 -21.77 25.57
N GLU A 1005 -14.07 -22.27 24.43
CA GLU A 1005 -13.10 -23.36 24.35
C GLU A 1005 -11.70 -22.81 24.04
N LEU A 1006 -10.67 -23.53 24.48
CA LEU A 1006 -9.28 -23.30 24.09
C LEU A 1006 -8.84 -24.49 23.27
N PHE A 1007 -8.21 -24.24 22.13
CA PHE A 1007 -7.71 -25.32 21.27
C PHE A 1007 -6.35 -25.81 21.79
N ASN A 1008 -5.47 -24.90 22.23
CA ASN A 1008 -4.21 -25.25 22.90
C ASN A 1008 -4.35 -25.22 24.44
N ASN A 1009 -4.87 -26.30 25.02
CA ASN A 1009 -4.98 -26.44 26.48
C ASN A 1009 -3.63 -26.40 27.24
N ARG A 1010 -2.47 -26.50 26.57
CA ARG A 1010 -1.14 -26.31 27.20
C ARG A 1010 -0.90 -24.87 27.67
N MET A 1011 -1.71 -23.91 27.22
CA MET A 1011 -1.71 -22.55 27.78
C MET A 1011 -2.54 -22.44 29.06
N LYS A 1012 -3.57 -23.28 29.22
CA LYS A 1012 -4.50 -23.20 30.35
C LYS A 1012 -3.87 -23.64 31.68
N GLY A 1013 -2.83 -24.47 31.61
CA GLY A 1013 -2.16 -25.04 32.77
C GLY A 1013 -3.08 -25.99 33.54
N GLY A 1014 -2.90 -26.05 34.87
CA GLY A 1014 -3.74 -26.83 35.77
C GLY A 1014 -5.18 -26.31 35.95
N VAL A 1015 -5.55 -25.16 35.38
CA VAL A 1015 -6.92 -24.62 35.48
C VAL A 1015 -7.88 -25.53 34.72
N SER A 1016 -8.81 -26.19 35.42
CA SER A 1016 -9.74 -27.18 34.84
C SER A 1016 -11.20 -26.84 35.13
N ASP A 1017 -11.52 -26.61 36.40
CA ASP A 1017 -12.84 -26.32 36.97
C ASP A 1017 -13.13 -24.80 37.11
N GLU A 1018 -14.29 -24.46 37.71
CA GLU A 1018 -14.69 -23.06 37.96
C GLU A 1018 -13.95 -22.40 39.14
N VAL A 1019 -13.45 -23.17 40.10
CA VAL A 1019 -12.76 -22.67 41.30
C VAL A 1019 -11.35 -22.21 40.93
N THR A 1020 -10.60 -23.04 40.21
CA THR A 1020 -9.30 -22.72 39.63
C THR A 1020 -9.39 -21.58 38.62
N LEU A 1021 -10.46 -21.53 37.81
CA LEU A 1021 -10.71 -20.38 36.92
C LEU A 1021 -10.97 -19.10 37.70
N THR A 1022 -11.82 -19.16 38.73
CA THR A 1022 -12.10 -18.01 39.61
C THR A 1022 -10.82 -17.51 40.28
N ALA A 1023 -10.01 -18.42 40.87
CA ALA A 1023 -8.74 -18.06 41.50
C ALA A 1023 -7.76 -17.41 40.52
N TYR A 1024 -7.69 -17.89 39.27
CA TYR A 1024 -6.86 -17.30 38.23
C TYR A 1024 -7.32 -15.90 37.80
N ILE A 1025 -8.65 -15.68 37.68
CA ILE A 1025 -9.22 -14.37 37.35
C ILE A 1025 -9.00 -13.39 38.51
N THR A 1026 -9.27 -13.78 39.76
CA THR A 1026 -9.03 -12.96 40.96
C THR A 1026 -7.55 -12.58 41.09
N ALA A 1027 -6.62 -13.53 40.90
CA ALA A 1027 -5.19 -13.25 40.89
C ALA A 1027 -4.79 -12.29 39.76
N SER A 1028 -5.39 -12.40 38.58
CA SER A 1028 -5.16 -11.51 37.43
C SER A 1028 -5.64 -10.07 37.69
N MET A 1029 -6.80 -9.91 38.35
CA MET A 1029 -7.33 -8.61 38.79
C MET A 1029 -6.44 -7.95 39.86
N LEU A 1030 -6.05 -8.71 40.88
CA LEU A 1030 -5.15 -8.24 41.95
C LEU A 1030 -3.76 -7.86 41.40
N GLU A 1031 -3.21 -8.67 40.49
CA GLU A 1031 -1.95 -8.34 39.78
C GLU A 1031 -2.05 -7.09 38.90
N SER A 1032 -3.25 -6.68 38.51
CA SER A 1032 -3.53 -5.47 37.75
C SER A 1032 -3.77 -4.23 38.64
N ASN A 1033 -3.46 -4.32 39.94
CA ASN A 1033 -3.67 -3.31 40.98
C ASN A 1033 -5.13 -2.93 41.25
N MET A 1034 -6.09 -3.84 40.97
CA MET A 1034 -7.47 -3.68 41.42
C MET A 1034 -7.56 -3.82 42.95
N SER A 1035 -8.39 -3.01 43.60
CA SER A 1035 -8.52 -3.01 45.06
C SER A 1035 -9.18 -4.30 45.58
N VAL A 1036 -8.72 -4.80 46.73
CA VAL A 1036 -9.41 -5.86 47.49
C VAL A 1036 -10.81 -5.41 47.95
N SER A 1037 -11.04 -4.09 48.05
CA SER A 1037 -12.35 -3.50 48.35
C SER A 1037 -13.29 -3.42 47.15
N ASP A 1038 -12.88 -3.87 45.96
CA ASP A 1038 -13.74 -3.91 44.78
C ASP A 1038 -14.86 -4.96 44.96
N PRO A 1039 -16.12 -4.67 44.61
CA PRO A 1039 -17.23 -5.61 44.78
C PRO A 1039 -17.01 -6.97 44.09
N VAL A 1040 -16.39 -6.98 42.91
CA VAL A 1040 -16.17 -8.20 42.09
C VAL A 1040 -15.04 -9.03 42.69
N VAL A 1041 -13.95 -8.38 43.10
CA VAL A 1041 -12.83 -9.04 43.79
C VAL A 1041 -13.27 -9.62 45.13
N ASN A 1042 -13.97 -8.85 45.97
CA ASN A 1042 -14.44 -9.29 47.29
C ASN A 1042 -15.45 -10.46 47.18
N SER A 1043 -16.36 -10.41 46.19
CA SER A 1043 -17.29 -11.51 45.91
C SER A 1043 -16.55 -12.77 45.44
N SER A 1044 -15.53 -12.63 44.58
CA SER A 1044 -14.72 -13.77 44.12
C SER A 1044 -13.90 -14.39 45.26
N LEU A 1045 -13.26 -13.59 46.13
CA LEU A 1045 -12.59 -14.10 47.33
C LEU A 1045 -13.55 -14.83 48.28
N SER A 1046 -14.82 -14.44 48.31
CA SER A 1046 -15.86 -15.11 49.11
C SER A 1046 -16.27 -16.47 48.50
N CYS A 1047 -16.37 -16.58 47.18
CA CYS A 1047 -16.46 -17.88 46.48
C CYS A 1047 -15.27 -18.79 46.88
N LEU A 1048 -14.04 -18.28 46.76
CA LEU A 1048 -12.82 -19.07 46.98
C LEU A 1048 -12.66 -19.55 48.43
N ARG A 1049 -13.06 -18.76 49.45
CA ARG A 1049 -13.05 -19.20 50.86
C ARG A 1049 -14.01 -20.36 51.13
N ASN A 1050 -15.15 -20.45 50.43
CA ASN A 1050 -16.05 -21.59 50.57
C ASN A 1050 -15.43 -22.88 49.98
N SER A 1051 -14.58 -22.74 48.94
CA SER A 1051 -13.90 -23.84 48.27
C SER A 1051 -12.68 -24.41 49.01
N THR A 1052 -12.11 -23.73 50.01
CA THR A 1052 -10.95 -24.25 50.78
C THR A 1052 -11.28 -25.41 51.73
N SER A 1053 -12.51 -25.91 51.70
CA SER A 1053 -12.95 -27.10 52.43
C SER A 1053 -12.48 -28.42 51.79
N ASP A 1054 -12.15 -28.41 50.50
CA ASP A 1054 -11.53 -29.54 49.78
C ASP A 1054 -10.12 -29.15 49.31
N LEU A 1055 -9.12 -29.82 49.89
CA LEU A 1055 -7.69 -29.63 49.56
C LEU A 1055 -7.08 -30.90 48.90
N SER A 1056 -7.91 -31.67 48.18
CA SER A 1056 -7.48 -32.86 47.42
C SER A 1056 -6.72 -32.51 46.12
N ASN A 1057 -6.94 -31.33 45.55
CA ASN A 1057 -6.23 -30.84 44.38
C ASN A 1057 -5.06 -29.93 44.79
N THR A 1058 -3.83 -30.41 44.56
CA THR A 1058 -2.58 -29.72 44.90
C THR A 1058 -2.41 -28.43 44.08
N TYR A 1059 -2.86 -28.44 42.83
CA TYR A 1059 -2.85 -27.24 41.97
C TYR A 1059 -3.78 -26.16 42.51
N THR A 1060 -5.02 -26.52 42.83
CA THR A 1060 -6.00 -25.58 43.39
C THR A 1060 -5.49 -24.99 44.71
N THR A 1061 -4.88 -25.80 45.57
CA THR A 1061 -4.28 -25.33 46.83
C THR A 1061 -3.15 -24.32 46.59
N ALA A 1062 -2.24 -24.59 45.65
CA ALA A 1062 -1.12 -23.69 45.33
C ALA A 1062 -1.58 -22.36 44.71
N LEU A 1063 -2.54 -22.40 43.78
CA LEU A 1063 -3.11 -21.19 43.16
C LEU A 1063 -3.91 -20.35 44.18
N LEU A 1064 -4.68 -21.00 45.06
CA LEU A 1064 -5.37 -20.32 46.17
C LEU A 1064 -4.39 -19.67 47.15
N ALA A 1065 -3.30 -20.36 47.52
CA ALA A 1065 -2.27 -19.79 48.40
C ALA A 1065 -1.65 -18.52 47.79
N TYR A 1066 -1.43 -18.49 46.48
CA TYR A 1066 -0.97 -17.27 45.79
C TYR A 1066 -2.04 -16.17 45.78
N THR A 1067 -3.29 -16.51 45.42
CA THR A 1067 -4.40 -15.54 45.34
C THR A 1067 -4.69 -14.88 46.69
N PHE A 1068 -4.70 -15.65 47.80
CA PHE A 1068 -4.85 -15.10 49.14
C PHE A 1068 -3.63 -14.31 49.62
N THR A 1069 -2.40 -14.66 49.17
CA THR A 1069 -1.21 -13.82 49.40
C THR A 1069 -1.36 -12.44 48.74
N LEU A 1070 -1.82 -12.39 47.48
CA LEU A 1070 -2.08 -11.13 46.77
C LEU A 1070 -3.19 -10.29 47.42
N ALA A 1071 -4.22 -10.95 47.98
CA ALA A 1071 -5.31 -10.28 48.68
C ALA A 1071 -4.96 -9.81 50.10
N GLY A 1072 -3.77 -10.15 50.61
CA GLY A 1072 -3.34 -9.83 51.99
C GLY A 1072 -3.95 -10.73 53.08
N ASP A 1073 -4.64 -11.80 52.72
CA ASP A 1073 -5.25 -12.75 53.65
C ASP A 1073 -4.20 -13.73 54.19
N MET A 1074 -3.43 -13.24 55.16
CA MET A 1074 -2.30 -13.97 55.76
C MET A 1074 -2.72 -15.21 56.56
N GLU A 1075 -3.96 -15.27 57.05
CA GLU A 1075 -4.49 -16.42 57.79
C GLU A 1075 -4.76 -17.58 56.82
N MET A 1076 -5.56 -17.34 55.77
CA MET A 1076 -5.83 -18.35 54.74
C MET A 1076 -4.55 -18.77 54.00
N ARG A 1077 -3.65 -17.83 53.69
CA ARG A 1077 -2.31 -18.12 53.15
C ARG A 1077 -1.54 -19.12 54.02
N THR A 1078 -1.50 -18.90 55.32
CA THR A 1078 -0.71 -19.72 56.25
C THR A 1078 -1.26 -21.14 56.35
N LEU A 1079 -2.58 -21.29 56.42
CA LEU A 1079 -3.26 -22.60 56.40
C LEU A 1079 -2.93 -23.40 55.13
N LEU A 1080 -3.04 -22.76 53.96
CA LEU A 1080 -2.80 -23.42 52.68
C LEU A 1080 -1.32 -23.81 52.49
N LEU A 1081 -0.38 -22.94 52.87
CA LEU A 1081 1.05 -23.24 52.82
C LEU A 1081 1.46 -24.37 53.78
N GLN A 1082 0.85 -24.48 54.97
CA GLN A 1082 1.10 -25.61 55.88
C GLN A 1082 0.62 -26.95 55.32
N HIS A 1083 -0.50 -26.99 54.60
CA HIS A 1083 -0.95 -28.20 53.90
C HIS A 1083 -0.02 -28.55 52.74
N LEU A 1084 0.40 -27.56 51.95
CA LEU A 1084 1.36 -27.75 50.84
C LEU A 1084 2.70 -28.30 51.33
N ASP A 1085 3.26 -27.79 52.44
CA ASP A 1085 4.53 -28.27 52.97
C ASP A 1085 4.47 -29.75 53.40
N LYS A 1086 3.35 -30.17 54.00
CA LYS A 1086 3.08 -31.56 54.40
C LYS A 1086 3.04 -32.54 53.22
N ILE A 1087 2.74 -32.08 52.01
CA ILE A 1087 2.67 -32.90 50.77
C ILE A 1087 3.83 -32.63 49.80
N ALA A 1088 4.85 -31.87 50.21
CA ALA A 1088 5.99 -31.54 49.38
C ALA A 1088 6.92 -32.76 49.13
N LEU A 1089 7.36 -32.92 47.89
CA LEU A 1089 8.27 -34.00 47.48
C LEU A 1089 9.74 -33.56 47.63
N GLN A 1090 10.41 -34.13 48.63
CA GLN A 1090 11.80 -33.82 48.98
C GLN A 1090 12.80 -34.84 48.41
N GLU A 1091 13.51 -34.46 47.35
CA GLU A 1091 14.59 -35.24 46.75
C GLU A 1091 15.94 -34.54 46.93
N GLY A 1092 16.92 -35.16 47.62
CA GLY A 1092 18.29 -34.64 47.68
C GLY A 1092 18.45 -33.22 48.24
N GLY A 1093 17.49 -32.74 49.04
CA GLY A 1093 17.43 -31.37 49.57
C GLY A 1093 16.59 -30.39 48.74
N LEU A 1094 16.17 -30.77 47.54
CA LEU A 1094 15.20 -30.01 46.73
C LEU A 1094 13.78 -30.05 47.36
N LEU A 1095 12.89 -29.20 46.86
CA LEU A 1095 11.44 -29.24 47.13
C LEU A 1095 10.67 -29.04 45.82
N HIS A 1096 9.60 -29.81 45.62
CA HIS A 1096 8.65 -29.64 44.52
C HIS A 1096 7.30 -30.29 44.84
N TRP A 1097 6.31 -30.04 43.99
CA TRP A 1097 4.95 -30.57 44.10
C TRP A 1097 4.50 -31.20 42.79
N ASN A 1098 3.60 -32.17 42.88
CA ASN A 1098 3.01 -32.88 41.75
C ASN A 1098 1.56 -33.28 42.09
N GLN A 1099 0.71 -33.49 41.09
CA GLN A 1099 -0.67 -33.93 41.29
C GLN A 1099 -0.76 -35.46 41.31
N THR A 1100 -1.62 -36.00 42.16
CA THR A 1100 -1.72 -37.43 42.49
C THR A 1100 -2.59 -38.27 41.53
N SER A 1101 -3.07 -37.68 40.43
CA SER A 1101 -3.92 -38.34 39.42
C SER A 1101 -3.10 -39.09 38.36
N SER A 1102 -3.78 -39.75 37.41
CA SER A 1102 -3.15 -40.45 36.29
C SER A 1102 -2.44 -39.51 35.27
N GLU A 1103 -2.43 -38.20 35.49
CA GLU A 1103 -1.97 -37.16 34.57
C GLU A 1103 -0.70 -36.46 35.07
N THR A 1104 0.32 -37.25 35.42
CA THR A 1104 1.61 -36.75 35.95
C THR A 1104 2.49 -36.11 34.88
N SER A 1105 2.03 -34.99 34.30
CA SER A 1105 2.82 -34.17 33.38
C SER A 1105 3.87 -33.35 34.14
N ALA A 1106 5.12 -33.38 33.66
CA ALA A 1106 6.21 -32.60 34.25
C ALA A 1106 5.95 -31.08 34.23
N SER A 1107 5.17 -30.61 33.25
CA SER A 1107 4.78 -29.21 33.12
C SER A 1107 3.89 -28.72 34.27
N LEU A 1108 2.90 -29.52 34.68
CA LEU A 1108 2.03 -29.19 35.81
C LEU A 1108 2.82 -29.10 37.13
N ALA A 1109 3.79 -29.99 37.34
CA ALA A 1109 4.67 -29.94 38.51
C ALA A 1109 5.50 -28.64 38.60
N VAL A 1110 5.94 -28.11 37.44
CA VAL A 1110 6.60 -26.79 37.35
C VAL A 1110 5.63 -25.65 37.68
N GLU A 1111 4.42 -25.66 37.13
CA GLU A 1111 3.41 -24.63 37.39
C GLU A 1111 3.01 -24.58 38.87
N ILE A 1112 2.68 -25.72 39.49
CA ILE A 1112 2.35 -25.83 40.93
C ILE A 1112 3.50 -25.26 41.77
N SER A 1113 4.72 -25.77 41.56
CA SER A 1113 5.90 -25.38 42.35
C SER A 1113 6.23 -23.88 42.21
N SER A 1114 5.90 -23.28 41.06
CA SER A 1114 6.08 -21.86 40.81
C SER A 1114 5.03 -20.99 41.53
N TYR A 1115 3.76 -21.43 41.62
CA TYR A 1115 2.76 -20.73 42.45
C TYR A 1115 3.08 -20.80 43.94
N VAL A 1116 3.60 -21.93 44.46
CA VAL A 1116 4.04 -22.01 45.86
C VAL A 1116 5.22 -21.05 46.12
N LEU A 1117 6.17 -20.96 45.19
CA LEU A 1117 7.28 -20.00 45.26
C LEU A 1117 6.79 -18.54 45.23
N LEU A 1118 5.83 -18.21 44.37
CA LEU A 1118 5.19 -16.88 44.35
C LEU A 1118 4.44 -16.56 45.66
N ALA A 1119 3.66 -17.50 46.19
CA ALA A 1119 2.97 -17.35 47.48
C ALA A 1119 3.95 -17.17 48.66
N SER A 1120 5.12 -17.80 48.59
CA SER A 1120 6.21 -17.63 49.57
C SER A 1120 6.82 -16.22 49.48
N LEU A 1121 7.15 -15.75 48.27
CA LEU A 1121 7.94 -14.52 48.04
C LEU A 1121 7.14 -13.22 47.96
N SER A 1122 5.83 -13.28 47.71
CA SER A 1122 4.97 -12.09 47.63
C SER A 1122 4.52 -11.56 49.00
N ALA A 1123 4.83 -12.27 50.09
CA ALA A 1123 4.63 -11.76 51.44
C ALA A 1123 5.66 -10.66 51.79
N SER A 1124 5.29 -9.79 52.75
CA SER A 1124 6.16 -8.76 53.29
C SER A 1124 5.88 -8.56 54.79
N PRO A 1125 6.91 -8.52 55.66
CA PRO A 1125 8.33 -8.75 55.37
C PRO A 1125 8.65 -10.22 55.09
N LEU A 1126 9.84 -10.49 54.52
CA LEU A 1126 10.40 -11.84 54.33
C LEU A 1126 11.49 -12.12 55.36
N SER A 1127 11.57 -13.34 55.88
CA SER A 1127 12.67 -13.79 56.75
C SER A 1127 13.77 -14.53 55.96
N THR A 1128 14.93 -14.71 56.60
CA THR A 1128 15.99 -15.58 56.08
C THR A 1128 15.58 -17.04 55.98
N ALA A 1129 14.62 -17.50 56.80
CA ALA A 1129 14.03 -18.84 56.69
C ALA A 1129 13.16 -18.99 55.43
N ASP A 1130 12.35 -17.97 55.09
CA ASP A 1130 11.52 -17.97 53.86
C ASP A 1130 12.39 -17.99 52.59
N LEU A 1131 13.50 -17.24 52.59
CA LEU A 1131 14.47 -17.26 51.49
C LEU A 1131 15.21 -18.61 51.41
N GLY A 1132 15.54 -19.21 52.55
CA GLY A 1132 16.10 -20.57 52.64
C GLY A 1132 15.14 -21.61 52.06
N TYR A 1133 13.87 -21.57 52.45
CA TYR A 1133 12.79 -22.41 51.92
C TYR A 1133 12.65 -22.25 50.40
N SER A 1134 12.49 -21.00 49.94
CA SER A 1134 12.36 -20.63 48.53
C SER A 1134 13.55 -21.13 47.69
N SER A 1135 14.78 -21.08 48.23
CA SER A 1135 15.98 -21.56 47.52
C SER A 1135 15.92 -23.05 47.14
N ARG A 1136 15.24 -23.88 47.94
CA ARG A 1136 15.09 -25.33 47.70
C ARG A 1136 14.14 -25.62 46.54
N ILE A 1137 13.14 -24.75 46.35
CA ILE A 1137 12.21 -24.77 45.21
C ILE A 1137 12.93 -24.25 43.95
N VAL A 1138 13.66 -23.15 44.06
CA VAL A 1138 14.41 -22.54 42.95
C VAL A 1138 15.49 -23.49 42.40
N ARG A 1139 16.25 -24.17 43.28
CA ARG A 1139 17.21 -25.21 42.86
C ARG A 1139 16.54 -26.36 42.08
N TRP A 1140 15.26 -26.64 42.30
CA TRP A 1140 14.50 -27.62 41.51
C TRP A 1140 13.98 -27.02 40.20
N LEU A 1141 13.40 -25.81 40.22
CA LEU A 1141 12.90 -25.15 39.01
C LEU A 1141 14.02 -24.93 37.97
N VAL A 1142 15.21 -24.48 38.38
CA VAL A 1142 16.36 -24.33 37.48
C VAL A 1142 16.77 -25.68 36.85
N LYS A 1143 16.57 -26.82 37.53
CA LYS A 1143 16.80 -28.17 36.98
C LYS A 1143 15.82 -28.55 35.85
N GLN A 1144 14.65 -27.92 35.77
CA GLN A 1144 13.61 -28.19 34.76
C GLN A 1144 13.68 -27.28 33.51
N GLN A 1145 14.57 -26.28 33.50
CA GLN A 1145 14.73 -25.39 32.34
C GLN A 1145 15.23 -26.15 31.08
N ASN A 1146 14.67 -25.82 29.93
CA ASN A 1146 14.98 -26.44 28.64
C ASN A 1146 16.23 -25.85 27.96
N SER A 1147 16.51 -26.28 26.72
CA SER A 1147 17.66 -25.84 25.92
C SER A 1147 17.63 -24.37 25.45
N TYR A 1148 16.52 -23.66 25.68
CA TYR A 1148 16.30 -22.27 25.31
C TYR A 1148 16.06 -21.35 26.52
N GLY A 1149 15.99 -21.90 27.74
CA GLY A 1149 15.75 -21.16 28.99
C GLY A 1149 14.27 -21.04 29.39
N GLY A 1150 13.36 -21.64 28.62
CA GLY A 1150 11.96 -21.84 29.01
C GLY A 1150 11.73 -23.21 29.68
N PHE A 1151 10.49 -23.66 29.75
CA PHE A 1151 10.07 -24.92 30.39
C PHE A 1151 9.33 -25.83 29.38
N SER A 1152 8.30 -26.58 29.80
CA SER A 1152 7.67 -27.64 28.98
C SER A 1152 6.38 -27.22 28.27
N SER A 1153 5.77 -26.11 28.67
CA SER A 1153 4.58 -25.53 28.05
C SER A 1153 4.68 -24.00 28.02
N THR A 1154 3.59 -23.34 27.63
CA THR A 1154 3.48 -21.88 27.74
C THR A 1154 3.31 -21.44 29.19
N GLN A 1155 2.38 -22.07 29.91
CA GLN A 1155 1.96 -21.60 31.22
C GLN A 1155 3.01 -21.85 32.30
N ASP A 1156 3.65 -23.03 32.27
CA ASP A 1156 4.74 -23.31 33.21
C ASP A 1156 5.92 -22.36 32.99
N THR A 1157 6.26 -22.03 31.74
CA THR A 1157 7.29 -21.06 31.39
C THR A 1157 6.94 -19.66 31.88
N VAL A 1158 5.71 -19.20 31.68
CA VAL A 1158 5.26 -17.87 32.14
C VAL A 1158 5.31 -17.76 33.67
N VAL A 1159 4.71 -18.71 34.40
CA VAL A 1159 4.63 -18.65 35.86
C VAL A 1159 6.00 -18.91 36.50
N ALA A 1160 6.84 -19.79 35.93
CA ALA A 1160 8.20 -20.02 36.43
C ALA A 1160 9.14 -18.85 36.16
N LEU A 1161 9.05 -18.18 34.99
CA LEU A 1161 9.81 -16.94 34.74
C LEU A 1161 9.38 -15.82 35.68
N GLN A 1162 8.07 -15.69 35.97
CA GLN A 1162 7.56 -14.75 36.97
C GLN A 1162 8.07 -15.08 38.39
N ALA A 1163 8.09 -16.35 38.79
CA ALA A 1163 8.55 -16.78 40.11
C ALA A 1163 10.08 -16.60 40.28
N LEU A 1164 10.86 -16.97 39.26
CA LEU A 1164 12.32 -16.80 39.25
C LEU A 1164 12.73 -15.33 39.13
N SER A 1165 11.98 -14.49 38.41
CA SER A 1165 12.23 -13.05 38.38
C SER A 1165 11.99 -12.42 39.75
N LEU A 1166 10.86 -12.72 40.39
CA LEU A 1166 10.57 -12.26 41.75
C LEU A 1166 11.64 -12.72 42.75
N TYR A 1167 12.03 -14.00 42.73
CA TYR A 1167 13.10 -14.52 43.61
C TYR A 1167 14.41 -13.77 43.41
N SER A 1168 14.79 -13.50 42.15
CA SER A 1168 15.99 -12.73 41.82
C SER A 1168 15.97 -11.35 42.48
N THR A 1169 14.83 -10.65 42.49
CA THR A 1169 14.71 -9.33 43.17
C THR A 1169 14.94 -9.38 44.68
N LYS A 1170 14.78 -10.55 45.32
CA LYS A 1170 14.94 -10.71 46.78
C LYS A 1170 16.33 -11.22 47.20
N VAL A 1171 17.09 -11.81 46.28
CA VAL A 1171 18.35 -12.53 46.57
C VAL A 1171 19.56 -11.98 45.78
N PHE A 1172 19.35 -11.05 44.85
CA PHE A 1172 20.42 -10.42 44.08
C PHE A 1172 21.44 -9.66 44.95
N SER A 1173 22.67 -10.18 45.02
CA SER A 1173 23.84 -9.47 45.53
C SER A 1173 24.68 -8.87 44.40
N LYS A 1174 25.31 -7.71 44.69
CA LYS A 1174 26.21 -6.99 43.79
C LYS A 1174 27.66 -7.48 43.85
N GLU A 1175 28.02 -8.18 44.94
CA GLU A 1175 29.37 -8.67 45.24
C GLU A 1175 29.41 -10.22 45.28
N GLY A 1176 30.58 -10.79 45.00
CA GLY A 1176 30.86 -12.24 45.04
C GLY A 1176 31.65 -12.76 43.83
N SER A 1177 32.36 -13.88 43.99
CA SER A 1177 33.06 -14.57 42.90
C SER A 1177 33.24 -16.06 43.17
N SER A 1178 33.15 -16.89 42.12
CA SER A 1178 33.36 -18.35 42.17
C SER A 1178 34.02 -18.90 40.91
N THR A 1179 34.85 -19.94 41.07
CA THR A 1179 35.45 -20.71 39.97
C THR A 1179 34.73 -22.05 39.83
N VAL A 1180 34.28 -22.36 38.61
CA VAL A 1180 33.70 -23.65 38.22
C VAL A 1180 34.75 -24.46 37.46
N THR A 1181 35.04 -25.66 37.94
CA THR A 1181 35.93 -26.63 37.29
C THR A 1181 35.12 -27.83 36.81
N VAL A 1182 35.30 -28.25 35.55
CA VAL A 1182 34.71 -29.48 35.01
C VAL A 1182 35.79 -30.36 34.39
N LYS A 1183 35.75 -31.66 34.72
CA LYS A 1183 36.72 -32.67 34.25
C LYS A 1183 36.01 -33.69 33.35
N SER A 1184 36.61 -33.98 32.20
CA SER A 1184 36.10 -34.90 31.18
C SER A 1184 36.52 -36.36 31.46
N PRO A 1185 35.84 -37.35 30.84
CA PRO A 1185 36.24 -38.75 30.87
C PRO A 1185 37.68 -39.00 30.39
N SER A 1186 38.15 -38.23 29.39
CA SER A 1186 39.52 -38.29 28.86
C SER A 1186 40.60 -37.65 29.76
N GLY A 1187 40.22 -37.01 30.86
CA GLY A 1187 41.14 -36.31 31.77
C GLY A 1187 41.42 -34.85 31.41
N GLY A 1188 40.77 -34.31 30.38
CA GLY A 1188 40.75 -32.87 30.10
C GLY A 1188 40.03 -32.09 31.20
N GLN A 1189 40.45 -30.84 31.43
CA GLN A 1189 39.82 -29.95 32.40
C GLN A 1189 39.46 -28.61 31.76
N HIS A 1190 38.23 -28.17 31.99
CA HIS A 1190 37.75 -26.83 31.67
C HIS A 1190 37.51 -26.06 32.97
N VAL A 1191 37.85 -24.77 32.96
CA VAL A 1191 37.69 -23.86 34.10
C VAL A 1191 36.96 -22.62 33.60
N PHE A 1192 36.01 -22.14 34.41
CA PHE A 1192 35.23 -20.93 34.19
C PHE A 1192 35.27 -20.10 35.47
N ASP A 1193 35.56 -18.80 35.35
CA ASP A 1193 35.56 -17.87 36.48
C ASP A 1193 34.34 -16.97 36.40
N VAL A 1194 33.54 -16.94 37.46
CA VAL A 1194 32.30 -16.19 37.59
C VAL A 1194 32.50 -15.08 38.63
N ASN A 1195 32.37 -13.83 38.21
CA ASN A 1195 32.54 -12.62 39.01
C ASN A 1195 31.54 -11.55 38.56
N GLN A 1196 31.49 -10.41 39.27
CA GLN A 1196 30.54 -9.32 38.99
C GLN A 1196 30.51 -8.87 37.51
N ASN A 1197 31.66 -8.77 36.85
CA ASN A 1197 31.77 -8.25 35.48
C ASN A 1197 31.37 -9.28 34.41
N ASN A 1198 31.35 -10.57 34.75
CA ASN A 1198 31.04 -11.66 33.81
C ASN A 1198 29.93 -12.60 34.31
N LYS A 1199 29.17 -12.19 35.35
CA LYS A 1199 28.01 -12.91 35.92
C LYS A 1199 26.96 -13.28 34.86
N LEU A 1200 26.79 -12.43 33.86
CA LEU A 1200 25.89 -12.61 32.71
C LEU A 1200 26.59 -13.07 31.44
N LEU A 1201 27.93 -13.12 31.44
CA LEU A 1201 28.69 -13.61 30.31
C LEU A 1201 28.53 -15.13 30.27
N TYR A 1202 27.82 -15.61 29.26
CA TYR A 1202 27.65 -17.02 29.02
C TYR A 1202 28.98 -17.64 28.56
N GLN A 1203 29.55 -18.51 29.37
CA GLN A 1203 30.85 -19.12 29.07
C GLN A 1203 30.63 -20.54 28.53
N GLU A 1204 30.72 -20.68 27.20
CA GLU A 1204 30.49 -21.95 26.50
C GLU A 1204 31.79 -22.70 26.24
N ARG A 1205 31.79 -24.04 26.39
CA ARG A 1205 32.79 -24.94 25.83
C ARG A 1205 32.09 -26.17 25.23
N GLN A 1206 32.38 -26.44 23.96
CA GLN A 1206 31.97 -27.68 23.31
C GLN A 1206 32.74 -28.85 23.93
N LEU A 1207 32.05 -29.95 24.23
CA LEU A 1207 32.64 -31.15 24.82
C LEU A 1207 33.10 -32.12 23.73
N GLN A 1208 34.30 -32.67 23.88
CA GLN A 1208 34.89 -33.61 22.91
C GLN A 1208 34.48 -35.07 23.17
N ASP A 1209 34.29 -35.49 24.43
CA ASP A 1209 33.88 -36.86 24.77
C ASP A 1209 32.35 -37.01 24.75
N VAL A 1210 31.79 -37.64 23.72
CA VAL A 1210 30.34 -37.82 23.54
C VAL A 1210 29.70 -38.80 24.55
N ALA A 1211 30.51 -39.61 25.24
CA ALA A 1211 30.03 -40.55 26.26
C ALA A 1211 31.04 -40.69 27.43
N GLY A 1212 30.54 -40.98 28.63
CA GLY A 1212 31.36 -41.20 29.83
C GLY A 1212 30.89 -40.40 31.06
N LYS A 1213 31.71 -40.40 32.12
CA LYS A 1213 31.42 -39.70 33.39
C LYS A 1213 32.15 -38.35 33.50
N TYR A 1214 31.38 -37.28 33.53
CA TYR A 1214 31.83 -35.91 33.80
C TYR A 1214 31.72 -35.58 35.29
N THR A 1215 32.60 -34.69 35.80
CA THR A 1215 32.52 -34.18 37.18
C THR A 1215 32.68 -32.66 37.24
N VAL A 1216 31.78 -32.00 37.96
CA VAL A 1216 31.71 -30.54 38.16
C VAL A 1216 32.06 -30.23 39.63
N GLU A 1217 32.88 -29.21 39.85
CA GLU A 1217 33.40 -28.79 41.16
C GLU A 1217 33.41 -27.24 41.23
N VAL A 1218 32.75 -26.65 42.24
CA VAL A 1218 32.59 -25.19 42.35
C VAL A 1218 33.10 -24.66 43.69
N LYS A 1219 33.81 -23.52 43.69
CA LYS A 1219 34.44 -22.90 44.86
C LYS A 1219 34.33 -21.37 44.81
N GLY A 1220 34.08 -20.74 45.96
CA GLY A 1220 33.98 -19.29 46.11
C GLY A 1220 32.73 -18.87 46.88
N SER A 1221 32.27 -17.65 46.61
CA SER A 1221 31.17 -16.98 47.33
C SER A 1221 29.94 -16.65 46.45
N ALA A 1222 30.02 -16.85 45.13
CA ALA A 1222 28.91 -16.62 44.20
C ALA A 1222 28.25 -17.94 43.73
N CYS A 1223 26.93 -17.92 43.53
CA CYS A 1223 26.25 -19.01 42.82
C CYS A 1223 26.67 -19.07 41.34
N ALA A 1224 26.77 -20.28 40.80
CA ALA A 1224 26.93 -20.55 39.38
C ALA A 1224 25.86 -21.55 38.91
N SER A 1225 25.13 -21.18 37.87
CA SER A 1225 24.34 -22.13 37.08
C SER A 1225 25.29 -22.84 36.11
N VAL A 1226 25.30 -24.17 36.15
CA VAL A 1226 26.11 -25.03 35.28
C VAL A 1226 25.17 -25.98 34.57
N GLN A 1227 25.27 -26.04 33.25
CA GLN A 1227 24.29 -26.73 32.42
C GLN A 1227 24.96 -27.35 31.19
N VAL A 1228 24.53 -28.55 30.85
CA VAL A 1228 25.10 -29.38 29.79
C VAL A 1228 23.97 -29.94 28.95
N TYR A 1229 24.07 -29.84 27.63
CA TYR A 1229 23.02 -30.29 26.73
C TYR A 1229 23.58 -30.94 25.47
N GLY A 1230 22.79 -31.86 24.90
CA GLY A 1230 23.05 -32.51 23.63
C GLY A 1230 21.89 -32.26 22.66
N LEU A 1231 22.23 -31.76 21.47
CA LEU A 1231 21.32 -31.71 20.33
C LEU A 1231 21.31 -33.05 19.60
N LEU A 1232 20.13 -33.48 19.15
CA LEU A 1232 19.87 -34.71 18.43
C LEU A 1232 18.89 -34.46 17.28
N TYR A 1233 19.08 -35.13 16.15
CA TYR A 1233 18.11 -35.16 15.05
C TYR A 1233 17.52 -36.56 14.94
N LEU A 1234 16.19 -36.67 15.07
CA LEU A 1234 15.46 -37.94 14.99
C LEU A 1234 14.86 -38.16 13.60
N PHE A 1235 15.06 -39.35 13.06
CA PHE A 1235 14.52 -39.80 11.77
C PHE A 1235 13.10 -40.41 11.86
N SER A 1236 12.60 -40.71 13.06
CA SER A 1236 11.29 -41.33 13.25
C SER A 1236 10.59 -40.81 14.51
N ASN A 1237 9.47 -40.13 14.34
CA ASN A 1237 8.56 -39.78 15.43
C ASN A 1237 7.37 -40.75 15.43
N ARG A 1238 7.06 -41.34 16.59
CA ARG A 1238 5.87 -42.18 16.79
C ARG A 1238 4.98 -41.54 17.84
N TYR A 1239 3.67 -41.50 17.60
CA TYR A 1239 2.70 -41.06 18.60
C TYR A 1239 2.52 -42.16 19.66
N GLU A 1240 2.91 -41.85 20.90
CA GLU A 1240 2.71 -42.73 22.07
C GLU A 1240 1.66 -42.15 23.05
N GLY A 1241 0.62 -41.50 22.52
CA GLY A 1241 -0.54 -41.10 23.31
C GLY A 1241 -1.34 -42.32 23.78
N LYS A 1242 -1.87 -42.27 25.01
CA LYS A 1242 -2.68 -43.35 25.61
C LYS A 1242 -4.17 -43.28 25.28
N GLU A 1243 -4.65 -42.16 24.74
CA GLU A 1243 -6.06 -41.94 24.42
C GLU A 1243 -6.37 -42.22 22.94
N GLN A 1244 -7.57 -42.74 22.67
CA GLN A 1244 -8.07 -42.97 21.31
C GLN A 1244 -8.50 -41.68 20.60
N ASN A 1245 -8.81 -40.64 21.36
CA ASN A 1245 -9.12 -39.31 20.87
C ASN A 1245 -7.95 -38.36 21.19
N THR A 1246 -7.73 -37.35 20.35
CA THR A 1246 -6.76 -36.29 20.61
C THR A 1246 -7.38 -34.94 20.28
N ASN A 1247 -7.18 -33.95 21.15
CA ASN A 1247 -7.99 -32.72 21.21
C ASN A 1247 -7.48 -31.58 20.31
N MET A 1248 -6.25 -31.66 19.80
CA MET A 1248 -5.80 -30.89 18.63
C MET A 1248 -4.59 -31.58 17.98
N ILE A 1249 -4.66 -31.88 16.68
CA ILE A 1249 -3.48 -32.23 15.88
C ILE A 1249 -3.07 -31.02 15.05
N ILE A 1250 -1.90 -30.44 15.33
CA ILE A 1250 -1.25 -29.51 14.40
C ILE A 1250 -0.50 -30.35 13.36
N VAL A 1251 -1.06 -30.48 12.16
CA VAL A 1251 -0.40 -31.15 11.04
C VAL A 1251 0.51 -30.12 10.31
N ASP A 1252 1.73 -29.95 10.81
CA ASP A 1252 2.78 -29.12 10.17
C ASP A 1252 3.31 -29.80 8.90
N MET A 1253 2.57 -29.67 7.79
CA MET A 1253 2.92 -30.25 6.49
C MET A 1253 4.00 -29.41 5.79
N LYS A 1254 5.28 -29.71 6.09
CA LYS A 1254 6.42 -29.16 5.35
C LYS A 1254 6.46 -29.76 3.95
N MET A 1255 6.23 -28.91 2.95
CA MET A 1255 6.34 -29.27 1.54
C MET A 1255 7.79 -29.60 1.17
N LEU A 1256 7.95 -30.55 0.24
CA LEU A 1256 9.25 -30.91 -0.35
C LEU A 1256 9.88 -29.71 -1.09
N SER A 1257 11.21 -29.66 -1.12
CA SER A 1257 11.97 -28.61 -1.79
C SER A 1257 11.55 -28.42 -3.26
N GLY A 1258 10.96 -27.26 -3.57
CA GLY A 1258 10.52 -26.89 -4.93
C GLY A 1258 9.04 -27.14 -5.25
N PHE A 1259 8.25 -27.71 -4.33
CA PHE A 1259 6.82 -27.92 -4.52
C PHE A 1259 5.99 -26.78 -3.87
N SER A 1260 4.92 -26.35 -4.56
CA SER A 1260 3.89 -25.46 -4.01
C SER A 1260 2.56 -26.22 -3.91
N PRO A 1261 1.76 -26.03 -2.85
CA PRO A 1261 0.37 -26.47 -2.84
C PRO A 1261 -0.45 -25.69 -3.88
N VAL A 1262 -1.51 -26.33 -4.38
CA VAL A 1262 -2.51 -25.73 -5.28
C VAL A 1262 -3.43 -24.83 -4.45
N PRO A 1263 -3.61 -23.53 -4.78
CA PRO A 1263 -4.41 -22.59 -3.98
C PRO A 1263 -5.87 -23.01 -3.79
N GLU A 1264 -6.50 -23.54 -4.82
CA GLU A 1264 -7.89 -24.00 -4.83
C GLU A 1264 -8.09 -25.14 -3.82
N SER A 1265 -7.23 -26.17 -3.86
CA SER A 1265 -7.29 -27.31 -2.95
C SER A 1265 -7.07 -26.94 -1.48
N LEU A 1266 -6.30 -25.88 -1.20
CA LEU A 1266 -6.17 -25.35 0.16
C LEU A 1266 -7.44 -24.64 0.64
N LEU A 1267 -8.27 -24.11 -0.25
CA LEU A 1267 -9.58 -23.53 0.09
C LEU A 1267 -10.62 -24.62 0.32
N GLU A 1268 -10.63 -25.69 -0.46
CA GLU A 1268 -11.52 -26.85 -0.26
C GLU A 1268 -11.31 -27.48 1.13
N VAL A 1269 -10.05 -27.80 1.48
CA VAL A 1269 -9.69 -28.37 2.80
C VAL A 1269 -10.05 -27.42 3.95
N ARG A 1270 -10.18 -26.11 3.70
CA ARG A 1270 -10.57 -25.11 4.70
C ARG A 1270 -12.06 -25.17 5.08
N PHE A 1271 -12.91 -25.78 4.25
CA PHE A 1271 -14.35 -25.92 4.50
C PHE A 1271 -14.78 -27.35 4.88
N CYS A 1272 -13.91 -28.35 4.78
CA CYS A 1272 -14.17 -29.73 5.20
C CYS A 1272 -14.22 -29.93 6.73
N ASN A 1273 -15.06 -29.17 7.44
CA ASN A 1273 -15.48 -29.47 8.82
C ASN A 1273 -16.81 -28.79 9.19
N ARG A 1274 -17.89 -29.18 8.50
CA ARG A 1274 -19.28 -29.14 9.00
C ARG A 1274 -20.02 -30.42 8.58
N PRO A 1275 -20.39 -31.30 9.52
CA PRO A 1275 -21.65 -32.04 9.40
C PRO A 1275 -22.84 -31.09 9.63
#